data_AF-A0A7X7J3L6-F1
#
_entry.id   AF-A0A7X7J3L6-F1
#
_cell.length_a   1.000
_cell.length_b   1.000
_cell.length_c   1.000
_cell.angle_alpha   90.00
_cell.angle_beta   90.00
_cell.angle_gamma   90.00
#
_symmetry.space_group_name_H-M   'P 1'
#
loop_
_entity.id
_entity.type
_entity.pdbx_description
1 polymer ?
#
loop_
_entity_poly.entity_id
_entity_poly.type
_entity_poly.pdbx_seq_one_letter_code
_entity_poly.pdbx_strand_id
1 'polypeptide(L)'
;MFKRVSLLLFSFLYVIMLKANDINRSFSLQWSKPVVEKITEEIQHTYIYFKGACLFTGDDYITPEFVETFTLTDGNVSAIVTIENAVWQSLSTQELNLIDKNLINEEININTKVTYTQKKPFLQVRFFPFRKKGSQFEKLLSFEIKVHITSLPISKTQKKRTYVTKSVLASGNFYKIAVTKTGIHKITFSDMQSLGINTNNLNINNISLFGNGGRMLPENSNLFVYDDLQEVSIQVVDSDNDGLFEEGDYILFYAVGVVGWEPSSDNYEHSLNIYSDYAYYFINVDASVGVKKRIKQKSEPSSNKTHEISSYEFYDVYEKDEVSPQEVGRIWFSDAFDAVTSYNYSMTLPELVSGANAKLRFCLASYSSSYANFKATINNSQAYTMTFQPYKEGYIQIGDFEFSPSGNTININVTYNKPTNNSVGWLDYIELFGECKLQYASNSQLSFRNKSGVGDGNIVEYVFNTKGNGISVWDVTDPINIVKINGRLSGNTFKFKCEASNLHEFVAFYGSSFYSVTPIGKIPNQNLHGINGVEFVIITHPDFLSYAQQLADFRKKNDAVSAVVVTTTQIYNEFNSGAQDISAIRNFIKMLYDKSTSVSPKNVLLFGKASFDFRNRTGTASNYIPNYQGKCPFQNNDCLSTDDFFVKLDDGEGNNNVGTLDAGIGRFPVRTSTQAQIIVQKTIDYASKKPLVSNNTNYISNFADWRNVISFCADDDADQQHFQNAEAQAMLVYNNFPEINIDKIYLDAFKKVSTSQGQRYPDATIALNQRITKGTLMLTYMGHGGDNGWAHERFLKRSDISGWNNKYNHPLFFAGSCSFGIYDKKNNQSPSEDIIFKTNGGGIGVISATRDSYGSTNQYFGEKIHQFAFEKVNYNYRTIGQIFSEAKNVSGSTEMFVLMGDPSLKLAYPEYNVITDSINGESIISNNDTVKALQFVTIKGRVVDNNYQTITDFNGYVFPSVFDKTSTITTLLNNPNSVQKTFLLQRNILFKGKSNVKNGQFQFSFLVPKDINYDYGYGKISYYAYSESVDANGYDTVYIGGINDTVINDNIGPEIKLYLNNENFVNGGITTPNPTLYAIIKDENGVNTVGTGIGHDIVAYLDDELDKSIVLNDFFEYDENSYKSGKISYLLSNLSDGKHTLTLRACDVLNNMNQANIAFTVVNDEKLHLEHVLNYPNPFTTQTSFYFEHNKPGIVKNISIQIFTVSGKLIKTIEFVESSNSLRVGPIPWNGKDDFGDVLAKGVYLYKLRVKTTDNKTAEKIEKLVIL
;
A
#
# COMPACT_ATOMS: atom_id res chain seq x y z
N MET A 1 -0.11 -3.49 -74.11
CA MET A 1 -0.90 -2.32 -73.68
C MET A 1 -1.85 -2.59 -72.51
N PHE A 2 -2.25 -3.83 -72.21
CA PHE A 2 -3.16 -4.16 -71.09
C PHE A 2 -2.51 -4.35 -69.70
N LYS A 3 -1.17 -4.30 -69.56
CA LYS A 3 -0.47 -4.44 -68.27
C LYS A 3 -0.07 -3.11 -67.60
N ARG A 4 -0.25 -1.97 -68.27
CA ARG A 4 0.05 -0.63 -67.72
C ARG A 4 -1.18 0.15 -67.25
N VAL A 5 -2.39 -0.33 -67.54
CA VAL A 5 -3.65 0.30 -67.07
C VAL A 5 -4.14 -0.33 -65.75
N SER A 6 -3.88 -1.62 -65.50
CA SER A 6 -4.25 -2.26 -64.23
C SER A 6 -3.37 -1.85 -63.04
N LEU A 7 -2.14 -1.37 -63.27
CA LEU A 7 -1.27 -0.85 -62.19
C LEU A 7 -1.58 0.61 -61.81
N LEU A 8 -2.25 1.36 -62.68
CA LEU A 8 -2.71 2.72 -62.41
C LEU A 8 -4.10 2.74 -61.76
N LEU A 9 -4.93 1.72 -61.97
CA LEU A 9 -6.20 1.55 -61.23
C LEU A 9 -6.02 0.94 -59.84
N PHE A 10 -4.94 0.20 -59.57
CA PHE A 10 -4.63 -0.28 -58.21
C PHE A 10 -3.93 0.78 -57.33
N SER A 11 -3.32 1.81 -57.92
CA SER A 11 -2.73 2.94 -57.18
C SER A 11 -3.71 4.10 -56.95
N PHE A 12 -4.80 4.21 -57.73
CA PHE A 12 -5.82 5.24 -57.55
C PHE A 12 -6.99 4.82 -56.64
N LEU A 13 -7.11 3.52 -56.31
CA LEU A 13 -8.10 3.00 -55.35
C LEU A 13 -7.55 2.73 -53.94
N TYR A 14 -6.27 3.04 -53.68
CA TYR A 14 -5.65 2.96 -52.34
C TYR A 14 -5.33 4.32 -51.72
N VAL A 15 -5.83 5.42 -52.30
CA VAL A 15 -5.61 6.80 -51.81
C VAL A 15 -6.90 7.47 -51.31
N ILE A 16 -8.04 6.77 -51.30
CA ILE A 16 -9.29 7.31 -50.74
C ILE A 16 -9.87 6.30 -49.76
N MET A 17 -9.27 6.26 -48.56
CA MET A 17 -9.86 5.91 -47.26
C MET A 17 -8.81 6.12 -46.15
N LEU A 18 -8.16 7.28 -46.14
CA LEU A 18 -7.67 7.87 -44.88
C LEU A 18 -8.67 8.96 -44.53
N LYS A 19 -9.84 8.57 -44.03
CA LYS A 19 -10.62 9.54 -43.25
C LYS A 19 -9.76 9.81 -42.02
N ALA A 20 -9.25 11.03 -41.92
CA ALA A 20 -8.89 11.59 -40.61
C ALA A 20 -10.10 11.35 -39.71
N ASN A 21 -9.95 10.53 -38.68
CA ASN A 21 -10.99 10.43 -37.67
C ASN A 21 -10.81 11.66 -36.79
N ASP A 22 -11.47 12.74 -37.18
CA ASP A 22 -11.64 13.89 -36.30
C ASP A 22 -12.38 13.38 -35.07
N ILE A 23 -11.72 13.44 -33.91
CA ILE A 23 -12.36 13.08 -32.64
C ILE A 23 -13.03 14.35 -32.12
N ASN A 24 -14.35 14.33 -32.07
CA ASN A 24 -15.14 15.41 -31.51
C ASN A 24 -15.81 14.91 -30.22
N ARG A 25 -15.53 15.57 -29.09
CA ARG A 25 -16.15 15.26 -27.80
C ARG A 25 -16.53 16.56 -27.08
N SER A 26 -17.77 16.62 -26.61
CA SER A 26 -18.28 17.74 -25.83
C SER A 26 -18.02 17.53 -24.34
N PHE A 27 -17.64 18.60 -23.66
CA PHE A 27 -17.35 18.63 -22.23
C PHE A 27 -18.12 19.75 -21.55
N SER A 28 -18.50 19.52 -20.30
CA SER A 28 -19.02 20.55 -19.39
C SER A 28 -18.27 20.47 -18.07
N LEU A 29 -17.65 21.57 -17.68
CA LEU A 29 -16.88 21.68 -16.45
C LEU A 29 -17.82 22.04 -15.30
N GLN A 30 -17.99 21.10 -14.38
CA GLN A 30 -18.80 21.28 -13.18
C GLN A 30 -17.99 21.99 -12.09
N TRP A 31 -17.96 23.32 -12.16
CA TRP A 31 -17.26 24.16 -11.19
C TRP A 31 -17.92 24.12 -9.81
N SER A 32 -17.10 23.91 -8.79
CA SER A 32 -17.48 24.05 -7.39
C SER A 32 -17.29 25.49 -6.91
N LYS A 33 -17.83 25.81 -5.74
CA LYS A 33 -17.39 27.00 -4.99
C LYS A 33 -15.90 26.86 -4.66
N PRO A 34 -15.17 27.96 -4.38
CA PRO A 34 -13.80 27.86 -3.88
C PRO A 34 -13.71 26.87 -2.72
N VAL A 35 -12.86 25.87 -2.88
CA VAL A 35 -12.59 24.82 -1.91
C VAL A 35 -11.62 25.39 -0.88
N VAL A 36 -11.95 25.19 0.39
CA VAL A 36 -11.07 25.51 1.51
C VAL A 36 -10.59 24.18 2.09
N GLU A 37 -9.30 23.91 1.97
CA GLU A 37 -8.69 22.71 2.52
C GLU A 37 -7.83 23.09 3.72
N LYS A 38 -8.10 22.50 4.88
CA LYS A 38 -7.28 22.69 6.08
C LYS A 38 -6.32 21.52 6.20
N ILE A 39 -5.02 21.79 6.08
CA ILE A 39 -3.98 20.76 6.22
C ILE A 39 -3.59 20.63 7.70
N THR A 40 -3.47 21.77 8.40
CA THR A 40 -3.24 21.85 9.85
C THR A 40 -4.05 23.01 10.44
N GLU A 41 -3.98 23.22 11.76
CA GLU A 41 -4.58 24.42 12.39
C GLU A 41 -3.98 25.74 11.87
N GLU A 42 -2.73 25.71 11.39
CA GLU A 42 -2.00 26.89 10.92
C GLU A 42 -1.95 27.00 9.38
N ILE A 43 -2.21 25.90 8.66
CA ILE A 43 -2.07 25.81 7.20
C ILE A 43 -3.43 25.52 6.57
N GLN A 44 -3.92 26.48 5.80
CA GLN A 44 -5.14 26.38 5.01
C GLN A 44 -4.85 26.78 3.57
N HIS A 45 -5.26 25.94 2.62
CA HIS A 45 -5.25 26.26 1.20
C HIS A 45 -6.66 26.64 0.76
N THR A 46 -6.77 27.56 -0.18
CA THR A 46 -8.04 27.92 -0.81
C THR A 46 -7.84 27.94 -2.31
N TYR A 47 -8.67 27.22 -3.06
CA TYR A 47 -8.48 27.04 -4.49
C TYR A 47 -9.80 26.86 -5.24
N ILE A 48 -9.78 27.11 -6.55
CA ILE A 48 -10.93 26.85 -7.42
C ILE A 48 -10.84 25.41 -7.91
N TYR A 49 -11.98 24.72 -8.06
CA TYR A 49 -12.03 23.33 -8.54
C TYR A 49 -13.23 23.09 -9.46
N PHE A 50 -13.07 22.17 -10.41
CA PHE A 50 -14.18 21.53 -11.12
C PHE A 50 -14.02 20.01 -11.05
N LYS A 51 -15.14 19.27 -11.06
CA LYS A 51 -15.13 17.81 -10.89
C LYS A 51 -14.19 17.13 -11.90
N GLY A 52 -13.25 16.34 -11.39
CA GLY A 52 -12.26 15.59 -12.19
C GLY A 52 -11.00 16.38 -12.57
N ALA A 53 -10.84 17.63 -12.13
CA ALA A 53 -9.64 18.41 -12.41
C ALA A 53 -8.38 17.77 -11.80
N CYS A 54 -7.27 17.85 -12.54
CA CYS A 54 -5.94 17.65 -11.97
C CYS A 54 -5.53 18.91 -11.22
N LEU A 55 -4.90 18.76 -10.05
CA LEU A 55 -4.43 19.90 -9.26
C LEU A 55 -2.96 20.16 -9.56
N PHE A 56 -2.66 21.38 -10.00
CA PHE A 56 -1.29 21.88 -10.15
C PHE A 56 -0.95 22.78 -8.95
N THR A 57 0.14 22.46 -8.26
CA THR A 57 0.65 23.22 -7.10
C THR A 57 1.90 24.01 -7.52
N GLY A 58 1.80 25.35 -7.49
CA GLY A 58 2.94 26.26 -7.65
C GLY A 58 3.26 26.99 -6.34
N ASP A 59 4.27 27.87 -6.36
CA ASP A 59 4.88 28.47 -5.16
C ASP A 59 3.91 29.20 -4.20
N ASP A 60 2.70 29.58 -4.64
CA ASP A 60 1.65 30.17 -3.78
C ASP A 60 0.21 29.81 -4.21
N TYR A 61 0.03 29.00 -5.27
CA TYR A 61 -1.28 28.76 -5.89
C TYR A 61 -1.54 27.29 -6.17
N ILE A 62 -2.79 26.87 -5.94
CA ILE A 62 -3.30 25.58 -6.40
C ILE A 62 -4.33 25.86 -7.50
N THR A 63 -4.01 25.48 -8.73
CA THR A 63 -4.84 25.78 -9.91
C THR A 63 -5.37 24.49 -10.53
N PRO A 64 -6.68 24.42 -10.86
CA PRO A 64 -7.27 23.25 -11.47
C PRO A 64 -6.97 23.21 -12.97
N GLU A 65 -6.75 22.01 -13.48
CA GLU A 65 -6.39 21.80 -14.86
C GLU A 65 -7.24 20.71 -15.50
N PHE A 66 -7.63 20.95 -16.76
CA PHE A 66 -8.34 19.97 -17.54
C PHE A 66 -7.34 18.98 -18.13
N VAL A 67 -7.57 17.69 -17.89
CA VAL A 67 -6.79 16.60 -18.48
C VAL A 67 -7.76 15.56 -18.99
N GLU A 68 -7.65 15.21 -20.27
CA GLU A 68 -8.44 14.15 -20.90
C GLU A 68 -7.53 13.30 -21.79
N THR A 69 -7.84 12.01 -21.90
CA THR A 69 -7.13 11.08 -22.77
C THR A 69 -8.02 10.53 -23.88
N PHE A 70 -7.48 10.44 -25.08
CA PHE A 70 -8.15 9.88 -26.26
C PHE A 70 -7.36 8.68 -26.77
N THR A 71 -8.04 7.56 -27.01
CA THR A 71 -7.38 6.38 -27.59
C THR A 71 -6.88 6.67 -29.00
N LEU A 72 -5.64 6.27 -29.28
CA LEU A 72 -5.04 6.37 -30.62
C LEU A 72 -4.89 4.99 -31.24
N THR A 73 -4.91 4.94 -32.58
CA THR A 73 -4.61 3.72 -33.34
C THR A 73 -3.10 3.52 -33.55
N ASP A 74 -2.34 4.62 -33.60
CA ASP A 74 -0.88 4.66 -33.68
C ASP A 74 -0.36 5.83 -32.82
N GLY A 75 0.83 5.67 -32.24
CA GLY A 75 1.47 6.71 -31.44
C GLY A 75 2.36 7.66 -32.25
N ASN A 76 2.66 7.35 -33.51
CA ASN A 76 3.43 8.23 -34.41
C ASN A 76 2.55 9.29 -35.06
N VAL A 77 1.90 10.11 -34.25
CA VAL A 77 0.97 11.14 -34.71
C VAL A 77 1.31 12.51 -34.15
N SER A 78 0.94 13.54 -34.91
CA SER A 78 0.78 14.90 -34.41
C SER A 78 -0.71 15.19 -34.30
N ALA A 79 -1.12 15.83 -33.21
CA ALA A 79 -2.50 16.21 -33.00
C ALA A 79 -2.61 17.73 -32.93
N ILE A 80 -3.47 18.31 -33.76
CA ILE A 80 -3.92 19.69 -33.61
C ILE A 80 -5.24 19.63 -32.86
N VAL A 81 -5.28 20.25 -31.68
CA VAL A 81 -6.45 20.27 -30.82
C VAL A 81 -7.02 21.67 -30.77
N THR A 82 -8.31 21.81 -31.04
CA THR A 82 -9.03 23.09 -30.93
C THR A 82 -10.20 22.96 -29.96
N ILE A 83 -10.50 24.07 -29.29
CA ILE A 83 -11.68 24.23 -28.44
C ILE A 83 -12.71 25.04 -29.25
N GLU A 84 -13.84 24.43 -29.55
CA GLU A 84 -14.97 25.05 -30.24
C GLU A 84 -16.19 25.16 -29.32
N ASN A 85 -17.18 25.95 -29.73
CA ASN A 85 -18.47 26.08 -29.02
C ASN A 85 -18.31 26.41 -27.52
N ALA A 86 -17.26 27.15 -27.17
CA ALA A 86 -16.86 27.42 -25.81
C ALA A 86 -17.78 28.44 -25.11
N VAL A 87 -18.34 28.06 -23.97
CA VAL A 87 -19.15 28.92 -23.10
C VAL A 87 -18.30 29.37 -21.92
N TRP A 88 -18.31 30.67 -21.63
CA TRP A 88 -17.42 31.31 -20.66
C TRP A 88 -18.19 32.08 -19.60
N GLN A 89 -17.59 32.21 -18.42
CA GLN A 89 -18.11 33.01 -17.31
C GLN A 89 -17.00 33.89 -16.72
N SER A 90 -17.26 35.18 -16.49
CA SER A 90 -16.33 36.06 -15.80
C SER A 90 -16.05 35.59 -14.38
N LEU A 91 -14.78 35.65 -13.98
CA LEU A 91 -14.36 35.38 -12.62
C LEU A 91 -14.78 36.49 -11.67
N SER A 92 -15.23 36.11 -10.48
CA SER A 92 -15.41 37.03 -9.36
C SER A 92 -14.06 37.53 -8.83
N THR A 93 -14.07 38.66 -8.10
CA THR A 93 -12.86 39.18 -7.43
C THR A 93 -12.24 38.16 -6.47
N GLN A 94 -13.07 37.35 -5.82
CA GLN A 94 -12.60 36.30 -4.92
C GLN A 94 -11.86 35.20 -5.69
N GLU A 95 -12.44 34.69 -6.78
CA GLU A 95 -11.81 33.67 -7.62
C GLU A 95 -10.50 34.17 -8.25
N LEU A 96 -10.46 35.43 -8.70
CA LEU A 96 -9.28 36.02 -9.31
C LEU A 96 -8.07 36.11 -8.35
N ASN A 97 -8.30 36.10 -7.04
CA ASN A 97 -7.23 36.09 -6.03
C ASN A 97 -6.69 34.68 -5.74
N LEU A 98 -7.33 33.63 -6.26
CA LEU A 98 -6.99 32.22 -6.01
C LEU A 98 -6.28 31.53 -7.18
N ILE A 99 -5.96 32.28 -8.23
CA ILE A 99 -5.32 31.77 -9.44
C ILE A 99 -4.08 32.57 -9.77
N ASP A 100 -3.06 31.89 -10.28
CA ASP A 100 -1.88 32.56 -10.80
C ASP A 100 -2.21 33.22 -12.15
N LYS A 101 -2.23 34.55 -12.16
CA LYS A 101 -2.53 35.35 -13.35
C LYS A 101 -1.48 35.19 -14.44
N ASN A 102 -0.27 34.77 -14.11
CA ASN A 102 0.80 34.54 -15.07
C ASN A 102 0.54 33.31 -15.95
N LEU A 103 -0.32 32.39 -15.51
CA LEU A 103 -0.72 31.21 -16.28
C LEU A 103 -1.83 31.51 -17.31
N ILE A 104 -2.49 32.68 -17.22
CA ILE A 104 -3.68 33.00 -18.00
C ILE A 104 -3.35 33.84 -19.23
N ASN A 105 -3.73 33.33 -20.40
CA ASN A 105 -3.48 33.96 -21.70
C ASN A 105 -4.80 34.39 -22.38
N GLU A 106 -4.72 35.15 -23.48
CA GLU A 106 -5.93 35.55 -24.23
C GLU A 106 -6.62 34.34 -24.90
N GLU A 107 -5.82 33.40 -25.39
CA GLU A 107 -6.24 32.09 -25.88
C GLU A 107 -5.77 30.99 -24.93
N ILE A 108 -6.54 29.89 -24.81
CA ILE A 108 -6.10 28.74 -24.02
C ILE A 108 -4.90 28.09 -24.71
N ASN A 109 -3.80 27.96 -23.97
CA ASN A 109 -2.67 27.15 -24.40
C ASN A 109 -2.97 25.68 -24.15
N ILE A 110 -3.17 24.91 -25.22
CA ILE A 110 -3.45 23.49 -25.17
C ILE A 110 -2.14 22.70 -25.30
N ASN A 111 -1.81 21.94 -24.27
CA ASN A 111 -0.70 21.00 -24.30
C ASN A 111 -1.20 19.62 -24.74
N THR A 112 -0.50 18.99 -25.68
CA THR A 112 -0.79 17.63 -26.12
C THR A 112 0.44 16.75 -25.96
N LYS A 113 0.22 15.52 -25.50
CA LYS A 113 1.27 14.53 -25.36
C LYS A 113 0.73 13.16 -25.71
N VAL A 114 1.46 12.39 -26.51
CA VAL A 114 1.19 10.96 -26.66
C VAL A 114 1.76 10.23 -25.44
N THR A 115 0.90 9.59 -24.68
CA THR A 115 1.25 8.70 -23.57
C THR A 115 0.96 7.26 -23.98
N TYR A 116 1.50 6.30 -23.22
CA TYR A 116 1.22 4.89 -23.43
C TYR A 116 0.73 4.28 -22.11
N THR A 117 -0.20 3.35 -22.23
CA THR A 117 -0.59 2.45 -21.13
C THR A 117 -0.75 1.07 -21.74
N GLN A 118 -0.02 0.10 -21.21
CA GLN A 118 0.02 -1.28 -21.70
C GLN A 118 0.34 -1.36 -23.20
N LYS A 119 1.33 -0.56 -23.67
CA LYS A 119 1.78 -0.46 -25.07
C LYS A 119 0.74 0.15 -26.01
N LYS A 120 -0.39 0.65 -25.48
CA LYS A 120 -1.43 1.30 -26.27
C LYS A 120 -1.23 2.81 -26.23
N PRO A 121 -1.17 3.49 -27.37
CA PRO A 121 -1.01 4.93 -27.41
C PRO A 121 -2.32 5.65 -27.05
N PHE A 122 -2.18 6.73 -26.30
CA PHE A 122 -3.25 7.66 -25.96
C PHE A 122 -2.77 9.09 -26.20
N LEU A 123 -3.63 9.94 -26.75
CA LEU A 123 -3.41 11.38 -26.79
C LEU A 123 -3.93 11.99 -25.49
N GLN A 124 -3.04 12.47 -24.63
CA GLN A 124 -3.38 13.31 -23.51
C GLN A 124 -3.50 14.76 -23.97
N VAL A 125 -4.62 15.39 -23.65
CA VAL A 125 -4.89 16.81 -23.85
C VAL A 125 -4.98 17.47 -22.48
N ARG A 126 -4.18 18.53 -22.28
CA ARG A 126 -4.00 19.19 -20.99
C ARG A 126 -4.03 20.70 -21.16
N PHE A 127 -4.82 21.43 -20.36
CA PHE A 127 -4.82 22.90 -20.36
C PHE A 127 -5.45 23.54 -19.12
N PHE A 128 -5.06 24.77 -18.82
CA PHE A 128 -5.72 25.63 -17.84
C PHE A 128 -7.02 26.22 -18.41
N PRO A 129 -8.20 25.96 -17.82
CA PRO A 129 -9.50 26.37 -18.37
C PRO A 129 -9.86 27.83 -18.05
N PHE A 130 -8.88 28.73 -18.13
CA PHE A 130 -9.02 30.16 -17.88
C PHE A 130 -8.49 30.97 -19.07
N ARG A 131 -9.11 32.12 -19.34
CA ARG A 131 -8.60 33.08 -20.33
C ARG A 131 -8.71 34.51 -19.87
N LYS A 132 -7.98 35.39 -20.55
CA LYS A 132 -8.08 36.84 -20.42
C LYS A 132 -8.79 37.43 -21.65
N LYS A 133 -9.86 38.19 -21.44
CA LYS A 133 -10.59 38.89 -22.51
C LYS A 133 -10.54 40.40 -22.24
N GLY A 134 -9.60 41.09 -22.89
CA GLY A 134 -9.31 42.49 -22.59
C GLY A 134 -8.77 42.65 -21.16
N SER A 135 -9.50 43.35 -20.29
CA SER A 135 -9.14 43.51 -18.86
C SER A 135 -9.82 42.50 -17.93
N GLN A 136 -10.72 41.65 -18.45
CA GLN A 136 -11.47 40.67 -17.66
C GLN A 136 -10.86 39.27 -17.75
N PHE A 137 -11.01 38.49 -16.68
CA PHE A 137 -10.61 37.08 -16.65
C PHE A 137 -11.86 36.20 -16.59
N GLU A 138 -11.88 35.12 -17.36
CA GLU A 138 -13.03 34.23 -17.53
C GLU A 138 -12.62 32.76 -17.33
N LYS A 139 -13.53 31.94 -16.79
CA LYS A 139 -13.42 30.47 -16.71
C LYS A 139 -14.31 29.78 -17.74
N LEU A 140 -13.86 28.63 -18.22
CA LEU A 140 -14.56 27.82 -19.23
C LEU A 140 -15.66 26.96 -18.59
N LEU A 141 -16.90 27.00 -19.08
CA LEU A 141 -18.03 26.22 -18.54
C LEU A 141 -18.35 24.97 -19.36
N SER A 142 -18.33 25.09 -20.68
CA SER A 142 -18.55 23.98 -21.61
C SER A 142 -17.90 24.27 -22.94
N PHE A 143 -17.58 23.21 -23.69
CA PHE A 143 -16.87 23.30 -24.95
C PHE A 143 -16.92 21.98 -25.71
N GLU A 144 -16.52 22.01 -26.97
CA GLU A 144 -16.24 20.85 -27.80
C GLU A 144 -14.73 20.81 -28.08
N ILE A 145 -14.08 19.68 -27.81
CA ILE A 145 -12.73 19.42 -28.30
C ILE A 145 -12.84 18.81 -29.68
N LYS A 146 -12.15 19.39 -30.66
CA LYS A 146 -11.85 18.74 -31.94
C LYS A 146 -10.38 18.38 -31.99
N VAL A 147 -10.10 17.10 -32.25
CA VAL A 147 -8.75 16.58 -32.43
C VAL A 147 -8.55 16.20 -33.88
N HIS A 148 -7.69 16.92 -34.57
CA HIS A 148 -7.23 16.59 -35.92
C HIS A 148 -5.89 15.86 -35.83
N ILE A 149 -5.91 14.56 -36.15
CA ILE A 149 -4.75 13.68 -36.05
C ILE A 149 -4.09 13.58 -37.43
N THR A 150 -2.80 13.90 -37.50
CA THR A 150 -1.96 13.72 -38.69
C THR A 150 -0.88 12.69 -38.39
N SER A 151 -0.79 11.64 -39.20
CA SER A 151 0.31 10.68 -39.11
C SER A 151 1.64 11.36 -39.42
N LEU A 152 2.62 11.19 -38.55
CA LEU A 152 3.99 11.65 -38.81
C LEU A 152 4.73 10.60 -39.63
N PRO A 153 5.63 11.00 -40.54
CA PRO A 153 6.56 10.06 -41.16
C PRO A 153 7.35 9.37 -40.04
N ILE A 154 7.51 8.05 -40.17
CA ILE A 154 8.22 7.22 -39.20
C ILE A 154 9.62 7.83 -38.98
N SER A 155 9.80 8.55 -37.87
CA SER A 155 11.13 8.93 -37.38
C SER A 155 11.91 7.65 -37.13
N LYS A 156 13.26 7.70 -37.17
CA LYS A 156 14.09 6.53 -36.84
C LYS A 156 13.55 5.92 -35.55
N THR A 157 12.90 4.77 -35.68
CA THR A 157 12.34 4.07 -34.52
C THR A 157 13.49 3.82 -33.57
N GLN A 158 13.32 4.19 -32.30
CA GLN A 158 14.22 3.67 -31.28
C GLN A 158 14.19 2.15 -31.44
N LYS A 159 15.38 1.57 -31.62
CA LYS A 159 15.49 0.11 -31.73
C LYS A 159 14.88 -0.47 -30.46
N LYS A 160 13.88 -1.34 -30.63
CA LYS A 160 13.28 -2.09 -29.52
C LYS A 160 14.41 -2.70 -28.69
N ARG A 161 14.36 -2.51 -27.37
CA ARG A 161 15.33 -3.13 -26.45
C ARG A 161 15.39 -4.63 -26.71
N THR A 162 16.61 -5.14 -26.86
CA THR A 162 16.86 -6.56 -27.06
C THR A 162 17.37 -7.12 -25.75
N TYR A 163 16.68 -8.14 -25.25
CA TYR A 163 16.99 -8.79 -23.98
C TYR A 163 17.75 -10.09 -24.24
N VAL A 164 18.80 -10.35 -23.48
CA VAL A 164 19.46 -11.66 -23.44
C VAL A 164 18.48 -12.70 -22.89
N THR A 165 18.59 -13.94 -23.37
CA THR A 165 17.70 -15.04 -22.95
C THR A 165 18.23 -15.80 -21.73
N LYS A 166 19.50 -15.59 -21.38
CA LYS A 166 20.19 -16.24 -20.28
C LYS A 166 21.23 -15.28 -19.69
N SER A 167 21.19 -15.08 -18.38
CA SER A 167 22.21 -14.29 -17.67
C SER A 167 23.58 -14.97 -17.74
N VAL A 168 24.65 -14.17 -17.74
CA VAL A 168 26.01 -14.68 -17.51
C VAL A 168 26.13 -15.39 -16.16
N LEU A 169 25.32 -15.00 -15.16
CA LEU A 169 25.27 -15.62 -13.83
C LEU A 169 24.51 -16.95 -13.78
N ALA A 170 23.95 -17.40 -14.90
CA ALA A 170 23.14 -18.62 -14.93
C ALA A 170 23.97 -19.90 -14.75
N SER A 171 25.28 -19.84 -14.97
CA SER A 171 26.19 -20.96 -14.76
C SER A 171 27.62 -20.48 -14.58
N GLY A 172 28.32 -21.09 -13.62
CA GLY A 172 29.74 -20.86 -13.37
C GLY A 172 30.03 -20.65 -11.88
N ASN A 173 31.27 -20.30 -11.56
CA ASN A 173 31.72 -19.93 -10.22
C ASN A 173 31.97 -18.42 -10.12
N PHE A 174 30.98 -17.68 -9.61
CA PHE A 174 31.05 -16.21 -9.46
C PHE A 174 31.32 -15.79 -8.02
N TYR A 175 32.25 -14.85 -7.85
CA TYR A 175 32.67 -14.30 -6.55
C TYR A 175 32.57 -12.78 -6.58
N LYS A 176 31.79 -12.20 -5.67
CA LYS A 176 31.49 -10.77 -5.61
C LYS A 176 32.58 -10.03 -4.85
N ILE A 177 32.99 -8.88 -5.39
CA ILE A 177 33.88 -7.90 -4.76
C ILE A 177 33.22 -6.52 -4.78
N ALA A 178 33.60 -5.66 -3.83
CA ALA A 178 33.11 -4.29 -3.72
C ALA A 178 34.26 -3.27 -3.85
N VAL A 179 33.95 -2.09 -4.39
CA VAL A 179 34.85 -0.93 -4.49
C VAL A 179 34.09 0.36 -4.19
N THR A 180 34.79 1.39 -3.72
CA THR A 180 34.19 2.69 -3.35
C THR A 180 34.59 3.84 -4.26
N LYS A 181 35.75 3.76 -4.93
CA LYS A 181 36.32 4.85 -5.73
C LYS A 181 36.31 4.52 -7.21
N THR A 182 36.28 5.54 -8.05
CA THR A 182 36.58 5.41 -9.48
C THR A 182 38.11 5.44 -9.66
N GLY A 183 38.67 4.49 -10.42
CA GLY A 183 40.12 4.43 -10.68
C GLY A 183 40.66 3.01 -10.83
N ILE A 184 42.00 2.89 -10.84
CA ILE A 184 42.70 1.62 -10.95
C ILE A 184 42.68 0.87 -9.62
N HIS A 185 42.13 -0.34 -9.64
CA HIS A 185 42.03 -1.24 -8.51
C HIS A 185 42.92 -2.48 -8.70
N LYS A 186 43.38 -3.03 -7.57
CA LYS A 186 44.20 -4.25 -7.50
C LYS A 186 43.42 -5.36 -6.79
N ILE A 187 43.35 -6.53 -7.41
CA ILE A 187 42.92 -7.79 -6.79
C ILE A 187 44.17 -8.63 -6.58
N THR A 188 44.48 -8.95 -5.33
CA THR A 188 45.68 -9.71 -4.94
C THR A 188 45.40 -11.22 -4.84
N PHE A 189 46.46 -12.02 -4.80
CA PHE A 189 46.38 -13.43 -4.42
C PHE A 189 45.61 -13.67 -3.12
N SER A 190 45.88 -12.88 -2.07
CA SER A 190 45.16 -12.98 -0.79
C SER A 190 43.68 -12.64 -0.89
N ASP A 191 43.28 -11.74 -1.78
CA ASP A 191 41.86 -11.43 -2.02
C ASP A 191 41.14 -12.63 -2.65
N MET A 192 41.78 -13.30 -3.62
CA MET A 192 41.25 -14.50 -4.26
C MET A 192 41.07 -15.64 -3.25
N GLN A 193 42.07 -15.87 -2.39
CA GLN A 193 41.97 -16.86 -1.31
C GLN A 193 40.86 -16.53 -0.31
N SER A 194 40.71 -15.25 0.06
CA SER A 194 39.67 -14.79 1.00
C SER A 194 38.25 -14.97 0.45
N LEU A 195 38.08 -14.93 -0.88
CA LEU A 195 36.82 -15.26 -1.55
C LEU A 195 36.52 -16.77 -1.57
N GLY A 196 37.47 -17.61 -1.14
CA GLY A 196 37.38 -19.07 -1.23
C GLY A 196 37.68 -19.61 -2.61
N ILE A 197 38.37 -18.85 -3.48
CA ILE A 197 38.79 -19.33 -4.80
C ILE A 197 39.98 -20.27 -4.63
N ASN A 198 39.89 -21.46 -5.21
CA ASN A 198 41.03 -22.38 -5.26
C ASN A 198 42.06 -21.87 -6.26
N THR A 199 43.18 -21.37 -5.77
CA THR A 199 44.29 -20.85 -6.59
C THR A 199 45.32 -21.91 -6.97
N ASN A 200 45.24 -23.14 -6.43
CA ASN A 200 46.16 -24.21 -6.77
C ASN A 200 46.07 -24.54 -8.27
N ASN A 201 47.15 -24.27 -9.03
CA ASN A 201 47.20 -24.41 -10.49
C ASN A 201 46.14 -23.58 -11.24
N LEU A 202 45.73 -22.43 -10.70
CA LEU A 202 44.78 -21.54 -11.38
C LEU A 202 45.48 -20.86 -12.56
N ASN A 203 45.14 -21.26 -13.79
CA ASN A 203 45.66 -20.61 -14.98
C ASN A 203 45.16 -19.16 -15.09
N ILE A 204 46.07 -18.21 -15.28
CA ILE A 204 45.74 -16.77 -15.39
C ILE A 204 44.76 -16.45 -16.53
N ASN A 205 44.70 -17.27 -17.57
CA ASN A 205 43.81 -17.10 -18.72
C ASN A 205 42.36 -17.51 -18.42
N ASN A 206 42.12 -18.22 -17.31
CA ASN A 206 40.77 -18.58 -16.90
C ASN A 206 40.06 -17.45 -16.13
N ILE A 207 40.79 -16.42 -15.71
CA ILE A 207 40.25 -15.33 -14.90
C ILE A 207 39.49 -14.32 -15.79
N SER A 208 38.25 -14.05 -15.42
CA SER A 208 37.37 -13.01 -15.97
C SER A 208 36.80 -12.16 -14.84
N LEU A 209 36.50 -10.90 -15.16
CA LEU A 209 35.86 -9.95 -14.26
C LEU A 209 34.63 -9.36 -14.97
N PHE A 210 33.50 -9.33 -14.28
CA PHE A 210 32.23 -8.81 -14.79
C PHE A 210 31.71 -7.67 -13.93
N GLY A 211 31.14 -6.63 -14.54
CA GLY A 211 30.52 -5.53 -13.82
C GLY A 211 30.16 -4.34 -14.72
N ASN A 212 29.23 -3.51 -14.25
CA ASN A 212 28.73 -2.35 -15.00
C ASN A 212 29.05 -1.00 -14.33
N GLY A 213 29.80 -1.00 -13.22
CA GLY A 213 30.11 0.21 -12.45
C GLY A 213 29.16 0.47 -11.27
N GLY A 214 29.39 1.57 -10.55
CA GLY A 214 28.61 1.97 -9.37
C GLY A 214 27.68 3.17 -9.57
N ARG A 215 27.58 3.71 -10.78
CA ARG A 215 26.68 4.85 -11.07
C ARG A 215 25.23 4.43 -10.86
N MET A 216 24.41 5.38 -10.39
CA MET A 216 22.97 5.18 -10.28
C MET A 216 22.35 4.91 -11.66
N LEU A 217 21.40 4.00 -11.73
CA LEU A 217 20.70 3.72 -12.97
C LEU A 217 19.73 4.86 -13.33
N PRO A 218 19.52 5.13 -14.62
CA PRO A 218 18.60 6.18 -15.04
C PRO A 218 17.15 5.83 -14.72
N GLU A 219 16.46 6.81 -14.15
CA GLU A 219 15.02 6.76 -13.91
C GLU A 219 14.20 6.90 -15.20
N ASN A 220 14.77 7.35 -16.31
CA ASN A 220 14.06 7.36 -17.60
C ASN A 220 14.28 6.03 -18.33
N SER A 221 13.20 5.32 -18.68
CA SER A 221 13.25 4.03 -19.36
C SER A 221 13.79 4.08 -20.80
N ASN A 222 14.02 5.26 -21.39
CA ASN A 222 14.66 5.43 -22.70
C ASN A 222 16.18 5.57 -22.65
N LEU A 223 16.75 5.90 -21.49
CA LEU A 223 18.19 6.05 -21.37
C LEU A 223 18.88 4.68 -21.41
N PHE A 224 20.12 4.67 -21.90
CA PHE A 224 20.88 3.44 -22.07
C PHE A 224 21.18 2.79 -20.72
N VAL A 225 21.00 1.47 -20.67
CA VAL A 225 21.45 0.59 -19.60
C VAL A 225 21.96 -0.70 -20.22
N TYR A 226 23.00 -1.29 -19.64
CA TYR A 226 23.39 -2.64 -20.01
C TYR A 226 22.31 -3.62 -19.56
N ASP A 227 21.95 -4.55 -20.45
CA ASP A 227 20.90 -5.53 -20.19
C ASP A 227 21.31 -6.56 -19.13
N ASP A 228 22.56 -7.01 -19.16
CA ASP A 228 23.17 -7.95 -18.22
C ASP A 228 24.61 -7.47 -17.88
N LEU A 229 25.28 -8.18 -16.98
CA LEU A 229 26.68 -7.94 -16.61
C LEU A 229 27.64 -7.98 -17.81
N GLN A 230 28.47 -6.94 -17.94
CA GLN A 230 29.50 -6.87 -18.97
C GLN A 230 30.84 -7.41 -18.46
N GLU A 231 31.57 -8.15 -19.31
CA GLU A 231 32.95 -8.50 -19.01
C GLU A 231 33.87 -7.28 -19.20
N VAL A 232 34.64 -6.96 -18.15
CA VAL A 232 35.55 -5.83 -18.06
C VAL A 232 36.96 -6.25 -18.45
N SER A 233 37.68 -5.37 -19.15
CA SER A 233 39.07 -5.62 -19.53
C SER A 233 40.00 -5.56 -18.31
N ILE A 234 40.77 -6.63 -18.09
CA ILE A 234 41.74 -6.73 -16.99
C ILE A 234 43.19 -6.81 -17.49
N GLN A 235 44.14 -6.41 -16.66
CA GLN A 235 45.55 -6.76 -16.82
C GLN A 235 45.92 -7.72 -15.69
N VAL A 236 46.30 -8.95 -16.04
CA VAL A 236 46.90 -9.88 -15.07
C VAL A 236 48.40 -9.64 -15.06
N VAL A 237 48.96 -9.37 -13.88
CA VAL A 237 50.39 -9.24 -13.66
C VAL A 237 50.86 -10.54 -13.03
N ASP A 238 51.53 -11.32 -13.86
CA ASP A 238 52.20 -12.57 -13.55
C ASP A 238 53.68 -12.23 -13.29
N SER A 239 54.11 -12.41 -12.04
CA SER A 239 55.37 -11.89 -11.52
C SER A 239 56.57 -12.74 -11.90
N ASP A 240 56.39 -14.04 -12.12
CA ASP A 240 57.43 -14.99 -12.52
C ASP A 240 57.27 -15.53 -13.95
N ASN A 241 56.16 -15.19 -14.62
CA ASN A 241 55.78 -15.56 -15.99
C ASN A 241 55.55 -17.06 -16.21
N ASP A 242 55.02 -17.76 -15.21
CA ASP A 242 54.73 -19.19 -15.30
C ASP A 242 53.31 -19.52 -15.81
N GLY A 243 52.44 -18.52 -15.92
CA GLY A 243 51.05 -18.64 -16.39
C GLY A 243 50.07 -19.17 -15.34
N LEU A 244 50.49 -19.32 -14.09
CA LEU A 244 49.67 -19.62 -12.93
C LEU A 244 49.44 -18.35 -12.10
N PHE A 245 48.45 -18.38 -11.21
CA PHE A 245 48.12 -17.24 -10.36
C PHE A 245 48.48 -17.57 -8.91
N GLU A 246 49.66 -17.11 -8.48
CA GLU A 246 50.32 -17.48 -7.22
C GLU A 246 50.68 -16.26 -6.35
N GLU A 247 51.43 -16.49 -5.25
CA GLU A 247 51.83 -15.44 -4.33
C GLU A 247 52.77 -14.43 -5.00
N GLY A 248 52.32 -13.17 -5.09
CA GLY A 248 53.03 -12.10 -5.80
C GLY A 248 52.25 -11.57 -6.99
N ASP A 249 51.37 -12.40 -7.57
CA ASP A 249 50.55 -12.04 -8.71
C ASP A 249 49.33 -11.23 -8.32
N TYR A 250 48.83 -10.46 -9.28
CA TYR A 250 47.67 -9.61 -9.08
C TYR A 250 46.98 -9.22 -10.39
N ILE A 251 45.75 -8.75 -10.26
CA ILE A 251 44.94 -8.25 -11.37
C ILE A 251 44.76 -6.74 -11.19
N LEU A 252 44.99 -5.98 -12.25
CA LEU A 252 44.62 -4.58 -12.36
C LEU A 252 43.41 -4.42 -13.26
N PHE A 253 42.48 -3.55 -12.85
CA PHE A 253 41.34 -3.15 -13.66
C PHE A 253 40.93 -1.72 -13.31
N TYR A 254 40.23 -1.04 -14.23
CA TYR A 254 39.62 0.24 -13.94
C TYR A 254 38.19 -0.01 -13.46
N ALA A 255 37.87 0.50 -12.28
CA ALA A 255 36.54 0.43 -11.70
C ALA A 255 35.88 1.80 -11.74
N VAL A 256 34.60 1.84 -12.07
CA VAL A 256 33.72 3.00 -11.85
C VAL A 256 33.06 2.85 -10.49
N GLY A 257 33.29 3.82 -9.59
CA GLY A 257 32.73 3.89 -8.24
C GLY A 257 31.33 4.50 -8.21
N VAL A 258 30.92 5.00 -7.03
CA VAL A 258 29.56 5.49 -6.75
C VAL A 258 29.35 6.98 -7.04
N VAL A 259 30.43 7.73 -7.24
CA VAL A 259 30.39 9.14 -7.67
C VAL A 259 30.64 9.20 -9.18
N GLY A 260 29.63 9.63 -9.92
CA GLY A 260 29.70 9.89 -11.36
C GLY A 260 29.91 11.37 -11.65
N TRP A 261 30.50 11.68 -12.81
CA TRP A 261 30.66 13.03 -13.33
C TRP A 261 30.27 13.04 -14.81
N GLU A 262 29.45 14.00 -15.20
CA GLU A 262 29.00 14.18 -16.58
C GLU A 262 29.27 15.62 -17.05
N PRO A 263 29.64 15.83 -18.34
CA PRO A 263 29.80 17.17 -18.89
C PRO A 263 28.50 17.99 -18.83
N SER A 264 28.57 19.24 -18.37
CA SER A 264 27.50 20.25 -18.48
C SER A 264 27.93 21.43 -19.34
N SER A 265 27.03 22.41 -19.55
CA SER A 265 27.28 23.58 -20.41
C SER A 265 28.48 24.41 -19.95
N ASP A 266 28.62 24.58 -18.63
CA ASP A 266 29.64 25.46 -18.06
C ASP A 266 30.81 24.67 -17.45
N ASN A 267 30.58 23.48 -16.87
CA ASN A 267 31.62 22.65 -16.22
C ASN A 267 31.24 21.14 -16.31
N TYR A 268 31.19 20.46 -15.17
CA TYR A 268 30.75 19.09 -14.97
C TYR A 268 29.73 19.09 -13.83
N GLU A 269 28.85 18.10 -13.82
CA GLU A 269 27.90 17.85 -12.74
C GLU A 269 28.20 16.49 -12.13
N HIS A 270 28.35 16.43 -10.81
CA HIS A 270 28.46 15.15 -10.11
C HIS A 270 27.08 14.51 -9.90
N SER A 271 27.09 13.20 -9.74
CA SER A 271 25.95 12.45 -9.22
C SER A 271 26.46 11.40 -8.24
N LEU A 272 25.85 11.35 -7.05
CA LEU A 272 26.10 10.32 -6.06
C LEU A 272 25.06 9.20 -6.17
N ASN A 273 25.50 7.94 -6.07
CA ASN A 273 24.58 6.84 -5.90
C ASN A 273 23.95 6.87 -4.50
N ILE A 274 22.70 7.33 -4.44
CA ILE A 274 21.92 7.44 -3.20
C ILE A 274 21.45 6.09 -2.64
N TYR A 275 21.55 5.01 -3.41
CA TYR A 275 21.06 3.69 -3.03
C TYR A 275 22.15 2.74 -2.55
N SER A 276 23.43 3.01 -2.85
CA SER A 276 24.55 2.15 -2.47
C SER A 276 25.85 2.90 -2.20
N ASP A 277 26.58 2.44 -1.18
CA ASP A 277 27.94 2.93 -0.85
C ASP A 277 29.05 2.25 -1.65
N TYR A 278 28.71 1.20 -2.40
CA TYR A 278 29.67 0.37 -3.09
C TYR A 278 29.24 0.10 -4.54
N ALA A 279 30.22 0.10 -5.44
CA ALA A 279 30.10 -0.55 -6.73
C ALA A 279 30.55 -2.01 -6.59
N TYR A 280 29.93 -2.94 -7.31
CA TYR A 280 30.32 -4.34 -7.23
C TYR A 280 30.70 -4.93 -8.58
N TYR A 281 31.62 -5.89 -8.53
CA TYR A 281 32.12 -6.66 -9.67
C TYR A 281 32.15 -8.15 -9.29
N PHE A 282 32.19 -9.02 -10.29
CA PHE A 282 32.12 -10.47 -10.12
C PHE A 282 33.30 -11.15 -10.83
N ILE A 283 34.12 -11.85 -10.06
CA ILE A 283 35.21 -12.67 -10.57
C ILE A 283 34.65 -14.03 -10.98
N ASN A 284 35.07 -14.54 -12.13
CA ASN A 284 34.83 -15.91 -12.56
C ASN A 284 36.16 -16.56 -12.98
N VAL A 285 36.33 -17.84 -12.61
CA VAL A 285 37.56 -18.62 -12.86
C VAL A 285 37.33 -19.87 -13.72
N ASP A 286 36.13 -20.06 -14.26
CA ASP A 286 35.82 -21.19 -15.13
C ASP A 286 36.26 -20.90 -16.56
N ALA A 287 36.98 -21.84 -17.17
CA ALA A 287 37.49 -21.69 -18.54
C ALA A 287 36.39 -21.46 -19.59
N SER A 288 35.17 -21.96 -19.34
CA SER A 288 34.03 -21.87 -20.26
C SER A 288 33.21 -20.58 -20.16
N VAL A 289 33.51 -19.68 -19.23
CA VAL A 289 32.72 -18.46 -18.96
C VAL A 289 33.49 -17.21 -19.38
N GLY A 290 32.84 -16.31 -20.13
CA GLY A 290 33.46 -15.09 -20.62
C GLY A 290 34.40 -15.29 -21.81
N VAL A 291 34.74 -14.19 -22.46
CA VAL A 291 35.68 -14.10 -23.59
C VAL A 291 37.12 -13.81 -23.15
N LYS A 292 37.37 -13.75 -21.84
CA LYS A 292 38.67 -13.51 -21.20
C LYS A 292 39.27 -12.17 -21.64
N LYS A 293 38.50 -11.08 -21.49
CA LYS A 293 38.95 -9.74 -21.93
C LYS A 293 40.26 -9.35 -21.23
N ARG A 294 41.20 -8.80 -22.01
CA ARG A 294 42.48 -8.27 -21.55
C ARG A 294 42.70 -6.88 -22.11
N ILE A 295 43.39 -6.04 -21.35
CA ILE A 295 43.75 -4.68 -21.79
C ILE A 295 44.72 -4.78 -22.97
N LYS A 296 44.31 -4.24 -24.11
CA LYS A 296 45.11 -4.22 -25.35
C LYS A 296 45.86 -2.90 -25.48
N GLN A 297 46.97 -2.92 -26.19
CA GLN A 297 47.67 -1.69 -26.56
C GLN A 297 46.97 -1.00 -27.73
N LYS A 298 46.83 0.32 -27.66
CA LYS A 298 46.32 1.20 -28.73
C LYS A 298 47.48 2.05 -29.25
N SER A 299 47.77 1.89 -30.53
CA SER A 299 48.78 2.68 -31.25
C SER A 299 48.29 4.09 -31.53
N GLU A 300 49.22 5.03 -31.70
CA GLU A 300 48.90 6.41 -32.03
C GLU A 300 48.39 6.55 -33.49
N PRO A 301 47.50 7.52 -33.77
CA PRO A 301 47.10 7.83 -35.13
C PRO A 301 48.30 8.33 -35.96
N SER A 302 48.35 7.94 -37.23
CA SER A 302 49.41 8.35 -38.16
C SER A 302 49.33 9.83 -38.54
N SER A 303 48.14 10.42 -38.50
CA SER A 303 47.88 11.82 -38.83
C SER A 303 48.67 12.82 -37.95
N ASN A 304 48.99 13.99 -38.50
CA ASN A 304 49.64 15.07 -37.76
C ASN A 304 48.71 15.64 -36.67
N LYS A 305 49.29 16.13 -35.57
CA LYS A 305 48.52 16.81 -34.53
C LYS A 305 47.91 18.10 -35.07
N THR A 306 46.66 18.36 -34.73
CA THR A 306 45.98 19.65 -34.96
C THR A 306 46.02 20.51 -33.70
N HIS A 307 46.03 19.89 -32.52
CA HIS A 307 46.08 20.55 -31.22
C HIS A 307 47.16 19.92 -30.34
N GLU A 308 47.73 20.73 -29.43
CA GLU A 308 48.62 20.26 -28.37
C GLU A 308 47.99 20.63 -27.02
N ILE A 309 47.83 19.65 -26.13
CA ILE A 309 47.21 19.83 -24.81
C ILE A 309 48.23 19.47 -23.73
N SER A 310 48.47 20.41 -22.82
CA SER A 310 49.32 20.24 -21.63
C SER A 310 48.59 20.56 -20.32
N SER A 311 47.26 20.65 -20.38
CA SER A 311 46.36 20.90 -19.25
C SER A 311 45.15 19.97 -19.29
N TYR A 312 44.43 19.87 -18.18
CA TYR A 312 43.20 19.10 -18.07
C TYR A 312 42.20 19.78 -17.14
N GLU A 313 40.93 19.47 -17.33
CA GLU A 313 39.84 19.96 -16.48
C GLU A 313 39.75 19.10 -15.22
N PHE A 314 40.10 19.67 -14.07
CA PHE A 314 40.00 19.02 -12.76
C PHE A 314 38.63 19.30 -12.12
N TYR A 315 38.10 18.28 -11.43
CA TYR A 315 36.94 18.37 -10.58
C TYR A 315 37.13 17.47 -9.35
N ASP A 316 36.55 17.87 -8.22
CA ASP A 316 36.45 17.08 -6.99
C ASP A 316 35.19 17.50 -6.20
N VAL A 317 34.70 16.65 -5.31
CA VAL A 317 33.50 16.91 -4.51
C VAL A 317 33.66 16.45 -3.06
N TYR A 318 33.22 17.30 -2.14
CA TYR A 318 32.93 16.93 -0.76
C TYR A 318 31.42 16.80 -0.59
N GLU A 319 30.97 15.58 -0.33
CA GLU A 319 29.58 15.21 -0.09
C GLU A 319 29.60 13.94 0.78
N LYS A 320 28.81 13.91 1.87
CA LYS A 320 28.74 12.78 2.80
C LYS A 320 27.36 12.12 2.87
N ASP A 321 26.30 12.90 2.64
CA ASP A 321 24.93 12.41 2.63
C ASP A 321 24.54 11.77 3.99
N GLU A 322 24.68 12.54 5.08
CA GLU A 322 24.59 12.10 6.49
C GLU A 322 23.29 12.52 7.21
N VAL A 323 22.66 13.62 6.81
CA VAL A 323 21.52 14.23 7.50
C VAL A 323 20.31 14.34 6.58
N SER A 324 19.17 13.74 6.96
CA SER A 324 17.87 13.95 6.30
C SER A 324 16.95 14.81 7.18
N PRO A 325 16.65 16.05 6.79
CA PRO A 325 15.68 16.89 7.49
C PRO A 325 14.29 16.23 7.47
N GLN A 326 13.61 16.22 8.62
CA GLN A 326 12.23 15.72 8.76
C GLN A 326 11.98 14.25 8.35
N GLU A 327 13.03 13.48 8.00
CA GLU A 327 12.92 12.11 7.51
C GLU A 327 12.03 11.98 6.25
N VAL A 328 12.17 12.93 5.31
CA VAL A 328 11.37 12.98 4.06
C VAL A 328 12.25 13.11 2.82
N GLY A 329 11.84 12.45 1.74
CA GLY A 329 12.47 12.60 0.43
C GLY A 329 13.84 11.93 0.33
N ARG A 330 14.47 12.09 -0.84
CA ARG A 330 15.76 11.46 -1.16
C ARG A 330 16.97 12.38 -1.05
N ILE A 331 16.78 13.67 -0.77
CA ILE A 331 17.90 14.60 -0.61
C ILE A 331 18.39 14.51 0.83
N TRP A 332 19.65 14.16 0.99
CA TRP A 332 20.36 14.16 2.25
C TRP A 332 21.41 15.28 2.19
N PHE A 333 21.89 15.69 3.36
CA PHE A 333 22.86 16.78 3.51
C PHE A 333 24.10 16.25 4.23
N SER A 334 25.25 16.85 3.95
CA SER A 334 26.50 16.50 4.61
C SER A 334 26.56 16.99 6.05
N ASP A 335 26.23 18.25 6.30
CA ASP A 335 26.43 18.88 7.62
C ASP A 335 25.26 19.83 7.96
N ALA A 336 24.79 19.80 9.22
CA ALA A 336 23.74 20.68 9.72
C ALA A 336 24.32 21.84 10.55
N PHE A 337 23.87 23.05 10.24
CA PHE A 337 24.24 24.31 10.87
C PHE A 337 23.13 24.76 11.83
N ASP A 338 23.07 24.10 12.99
CA ASP A 338 22.13 24.43 14.08
C ASP A 338 22.90 24.82 15.36
N ALA A 339 23.23 23.84 16.20
CA ALA A 339 24.02 24.04 17.42
C ALA A 339 25.48 24.44 17.10
N VAL A 340 26.04 23.87 16.04
CA VAL A 340 27.33 24.23 15.47
C VAL A 340 27.06 25.01 14.20
N THR A 341 27.46 26.28 14.16
CA THR A 341 27.18 27.18 13.02
C THR A 341 28.40 27.45 12.14
N SER A 342 29.54 26.81 12.40
CA SER A 342 30.76 26.98 11.61
C SER A 342 31.51 25.66 11.47
N TYR A 343 31.87 25.31 10.24
CA TYR A 343 32.62 24.10 9.90
C TYR A 343 33.80 24.44 9.00
N ASN A 344 34.87 23.66 9.11
CA ASN A 344 36.06 23.78 8.27
C ASN A 344 36.18 22.56 7.35
N TYR A 345 36.36 22.82 6.06
CA TYR A 345 36.58 21.84 5.02
C TYR A 345 37.95 22.07 4.38
N SER A 346 38.52 20.99 3.81
CA SER A 346 39.79 21.06 3.11
C SER A 346 39.72 20.19 1.85
N MET A 347 40.05 20.78 0.71
CA MET A 347 40.10 20.10 -0.60
C MET A 347 41.47 20.27 -1.22
N THR A 348 41.88 19.35 -2.08
CA THR A 348 43.20 19.40 -2.75
C THR A 348 43.04 19.73 -4.22
N LEU A 349 43.59 20.86 -4.63
CA LEU A 349 43.69 21.31 -6.01
C LEU A 349 45.08 20.93 -6.57
N PRO A 350 45.14 20.17 -7.68
CA PRO A 350 46.40 19.95 -8.39
C PRO A 350 47.02 21.25 -8.92
N GLU A 351 48.26 21.19 -9.43
CA GLU A 351 48.95 22.39 -9.89
C GLU A 351 48.19 23.07 -11.04
N LEU A 352 47.62 24.24 -10.76
CA LEU A 352 46.81 25.00 -11.70
C LEU A 352 47.65 25.56 -12.85
N VAL A 353 47.05 25.75 -14.03
CA VAL A 353 47.66 26.50 -15.13
C VAL A 353 47.96 27.93 -14.66
N SER A 354 49.13 28.47 -15.05
CA SER A 354 49.58 29.78 -14.59
C SER A 354 48.60 30.88 -14.98
N GLY A 355 48.08 31.62 -14.00
CA GLY A 355 47.13 32.71 -14.21
C GLY A 355 45.67 32.30 -14.35
N ALA A 356 45.35 31.00 -14.27
CA ALA A 356 43.96 30.55 -14.22
C ALA A 356 43.35 30.77 -12.82
N ASN A 357 42.02 30.83 -12.75
CA ASN A 357 41.26 30.79 -11.50
C ASN A 357 40.78 29.37 -11.23
N ALA A 358 40.52 29.06 -9.96
CA ALA A 358 39.75 27.89 -9.54
C ALA A 358 38.32 28.32 -9.21
N LYS A 359 37.39 27.37 -9.17
CA LYS A 359 35.99 27.63 -8.85
C LYS A 359 35.50 26.68 -7.77
N LEU A 360 34.79 27.22 -6.78
CA LEU A 360 34.00 26.43 -5.82
C LEU A 360 32.53 26.55 -6.17
N ARG A 361 31.79 25.45 -6.12
CA ARG A 361 30.32 25.45 -6.12
C ARG A 361 29.81 24.94 -4.79
N PHE A 362 28.88 25.68 -4.20
CA PHE A 362 28.22 25.31 -2.95
C PHE A 362 26.75 25.00 -3.23
N CYS A 363 26.27 23.86 -2.72
CA CYS A 363 24.84 23.59 -2.58
C CYS A 363 24.48 23.70 -1.09
N LEU A 364 23.67 24.68 -0.74
CA LEU A 364 23.34 25.05 0.64
C LEU A 364 21.83 25.14 0.77
N ALA A 365 21.30 24.80 1.95
CA ALA A 365 19.90 24.96 2.28
C ALA A 365 19.70 25.80 3.54
N SER A 366 18.55 26.49 3.63
CA SER A 366 18.15 27.20 4.85
C SER A 366 16.65 27.09 5.09
N TYR A 367 16.28 26.79 6.33
CA TYR A 367 14.92 26.88 6.87
C TYR A 367 14.88 28.08 7.81
N SER A 368 14.13 29.14 7.46
CA SER A 368 14.13 30.38 8.24
C SER A 368 12.92 31.26 7.93
N SER A 369 12.34 31.90 8.95
CA SER A 369 11.30 32.93 8.80
C SER A 369 11.88 34.35 8.59
N SER A 370 13.18 34.48 8.37
CA SER A 370 13.89 35.75 8.19
C SER A 370 15.10 35.56 7.26
N TYR A 371 15.67 36.64 6.75
CA TYR A 371 16.84 36.58 5.89
C TYR A 371 18.02 35.93 6.62
N ALA A 372 18.44 34.76 6.13
CA ALA A 372 19.61 34.04 6.62
C ALA A 372 20.75 34.17 5.61
N ASN A 373 22.00 33.98 6.03
CA ASN A 373 23.10 33.92 5.09
C ASN A 373 24.21 32.96 5.53
N PHE A 374 24.86 32.37 4.54
CA PHE A 374 26.09 31.62 4.69
C PHE A 374 27.26 32.48 4.23
N LYS A 375 28.35 32.46 5.00
CA LYS A 375 29.63 33.06 4.64
C LYS A 375 30.69 31.96 4.53
N ALA A 376 31.22 31.76 3.33
CA ALA A 376 32.38 30.91 3.08
C ALA A 376 33.65 31.78 3.05
N THR A 377 34.66 31.45 3.84
CA THR A 377 35.99 32.09 3.83
C THR A 377 37.01 31.10 3.28
N ILE A 378 37.66 31.45 2.17
CA ILE A 378 38.61 30.62 1.43
C ILE A 378 40.03 31.12 1.71
N ASN A 379 40.92 30.20 2.11
CA ASN A 379 42.33 30.48 2.40
C ASN A 379 42.52 31.71 3.32
N ASN A 380 41.65 31.86 4.31
CA ASN A 380 41.64 32.92 5.32
C ASN A 380 41.56 34.37 4.81
N SER A 381 41.24 34.61 3.53
CA SER A 381 41.35 35.94 2.92
C SER A 381 40.24 36.29 1.93
N GLN A 382 39.77 35.34 1.13
CA GLN A 382 38.69 35.54 0.18
C GLN A 382 37.36 35.12 0.81
N ALA A 383 36.28 35.85 0.57
CA ALA A 383 34.97 35.56 1.15
C ALA A 383 33.86 35.55 0.11
N TYR A 384 32.97 34.58 0.22
CA TYR A 384 31.75 34.45 -0.55
C TYR A 384 30.56 34.42 0.41
N THR A 385 29.50 35.16 0.09
CA THR A 385 28.27 35.22 0.89
C THR A 385 27.09 34.81 0.05
N MET A 386 26.29 33.87 0.54
CA MET A 386 25.02 33.46 -0.04
C MET A 386 23.88 33.83 0.89
N THR A 387 22.89 34.56 0.39
CA THR A 387 21.74 35.04 1.18
C THR A 387 20.48 34.29 0.79
N PHE A 388 19.75 33.81 1.79
CA PHE A 388 18.50 33.08 1.66
C PHE A 388 17.33 33.98 2.04
N GLN A 389 16.27 33.93 1.23
CA GLN A 389 15.01 34.61 1.53
C GLN A 389 14.30 33.92 2.71
N PRO A 390 13.44 34.64 3.46
CA PRO A 390 12.54 34.01 4.43
C PRO A 390 11.65 32.97 3.76
N TYR A 391 11.76 31.71 4.15
CA TYR A 391 10.92 30.62 3.65
C TYR A 391 10.75 29.54 4.72
N LYS A 392 9.50 29.33 5.15
CA LYS A 392 9.15 28.42 6.26
C LYS A 392 9.08 26.95 5.86
N GLU A 393 9.24 26.63 4.57
CA GLU A 393 9.32 25.24 4.10
C GLU A 393 10.76 24.83 3.78
N GLY A 394 11.71 25.77 3.89
CA GLY A 394 13.13 25.53 3.58
C GLY A 394 13.45 25.59 2.08
N TYR A 395 14.61 26.14 1.74
CA TYR A 395 14.99 26.41 0.35
C TYR A 395 16.44 25.97 0.09
N ILE A 396 16.70 25.31 -1.05
CA ILE A 396 18.05 24.98 -1.53
C ILE A 396 18.50 26.02 -2.55
N GLN A 397 19.75 26.45 -2.44
CA GLN A 397 20.39 27.32 -3.40
C GLN A 397 21.78 26.82 -3.78
N ILE A 398 22.08 26.92 -5.08
CA ILE A 398 23.40 26.64 -5.63
C ILE A 398 24.10 27.97 -5.94
N GLY A 399 25.39 28.06 -5.63
CA GLY A 399 26.18 29.25 -5.94
C GLY A 399 27.64 28.94 -6.25
N ASP A 400 28.16 29.64 -7.25
CA ASP A 400 29.51 29.50 -7.76
C ASP A 400 30.39 30.68 -7.28
N PHE A 401 31.63 30.39 -6.91
CA PHE A 401 32.63 31.37 -6.50
C PHE A 401 33.96 31.08 -7.19
N GLU A 402 34.38 31.98 -8.08
CA GLU A 402 35.72 31.95 -8.69
C GLU A 402 36.74 32.64 -7.81
N PHE A 403 37.94 32.06 -7.71
CA PHE A 403 38.99 32.56 -6.86
C PHE A 403 40.39 32.23 -7.38
N SER A 404 41.38 33.03 -6.99
CA SER A 404 42.78 32.75 -7.28
C SER A 404 43.41 31.97 -6.12
N PRO A 405 43.76 30.68 -6.29
CA PRO A 405 44.31 29.87 -5.20
C PRO A 405 45.74 30.32 -4.83
N SER A 406 46.05 30.34 -3.53
CA SER A 406 47.38 30.65 -3.00
C SER A 406 48.26 29.41 -2.77
N GLY A 407 47.73 28.22 -3.00
CA GLY A 407 48.40 26.93 -2.86
C GLY A 407 47.47 25.76 -3.26
N ASN A 408 47.99 24.54 -3.15
CA ASN A 408 47.26 23.32 -3.56
C ASN A 408 46.22 22.86 -2.54
N THR A 409 46.37 23.22 -1.26
CA THR A 409 45.35 22.93 -0.24
C THR A 409 44.39 24.10 -0.14
N ILE A 410 43.13 23.86 -0.42
CA ILE A 410 42.05 24.85 -0.38
C ILE A 410 41.32 24.67 0.95
N ASN A 411 41.55 25.60 1.89
CA ASN A 411 40.87 25.59 3.18
C ASN A 411 39.62 26.47 3.11
N ILE A 412 38.48 25.91 3.50
CA ILE A 412 37.16 26.54 3.37
C ILE A 412 36.49 26.54 4.74
N ASN A 413 36.29 27.71 5.33
CA ASN A 413 35.44 27.85 6.52
C ASN A 413 34.05 28.32 6.09
N VAL A 414 33.01 27.53 6.34
CA VAL A 414 31.63 27.93 6.08
C VAL A 414 30.97 28.25 7.42
N THR A 415 30.36 29.42 7.52
CA THR A 415 29.64 29.87 8.71
C THR A 415 28.20 30.27 8.36
N TYR A 416 27.22 29.78 9.11
CA TYR A 416 25.81 30.14 9.00
C TYR A 416 25.44 31.22 10.02
N ASN A 417 24.99 32.37 9.52
CA ASN A 417 24.50 33.46 10.37
C ASN A 417 23.01 33.26 10.65
N LYS A 418 22.72 32.60 11.77
CA LYS A 418 21.39 32.21 12.23
C LYS A 418 20.56 33.45 12.65
N PRO A 419 19.52 33.86 11.91
CA PRO A 419 18.77 35.08 12.21
C PRO A 419 17.77 34.92 13.37
N THR A 420 17.28 33.70 13.62
CA THR A 420 16.41 33.36 14.75
C THR A 420 16.79 31.99 15.32
N ASN A 421 16.38 31.69 16.57
CA ASN A 421 16.67 30.40 17.21
C ASN A 421 16.11 29.17 16.46
N ASN A 422 15.06 29.36 15.66
CA ASN A 422 14.44 28.27 14.89
C ASN A 422 15.02 28.15 13.46
N SER A 423 15.96 29.01 13.09
CA SER A 423 16.58 28.95 11.76
C SER A 423 17.66 27.89 11.74
N VAL A 424 17.69 27.06 10.71
CA VAL A 424 18.70 26.02 10.53
C VAL A 424 19.22 26.07 9.10
N GLY A 425 20.53 25.93 8.95
CA GLY A 425 21.18 25.81 7.65
C GLY A 425 21.71 24.40 7.41
N TRP A 426 21.91 24.00 6.16
CA TRP A 426 22.55 22.73 5.79
C TRP A 426 23.52 22.92 4.64
N LEU A 427 24.62 22.16 4.64
CA LEU A 427 25.48 21.96 3.49
C LEU A 427 25.17 20.63 2.86
N ASP A 428 24.81 20.65 1.58
CA ASP A 428 24.67 19.45 0.75
C ASP A 428 26.06 19.02 0.28
N TYR A 429 26.67 19.78 -0.64
CA TYR A 429 28.00 19.51 -1.17
C TYR A 429 28.83 20.76 -1.46
N ILE A 430 30.15 20.54 -1.60
CA ILE A 430 31.11 21.50 -2.14
C ILE A 430 31.83 20.85 -3.32
N GLU A 431 31.71 21.41 -4.52
CA GLU A 431 32.52 21.01 -5.68
C GLU A 431 33.70 21.98 -5.87
N LEU A 432 34.83 21.46 -6.33
CA LEU A 432 36.03 22.22 -6.69
C LEU A 432 36.38 21.95 -8.15
N PHE A 433 36.52 23.01 -8.94
CA PHE A 433 36.90 22.95 -10.35
C PHE A 433 38.19 23.75 -10.61
N GLY A 434 38.96 23.35 -11.62
CA GLY A 434 40.08 24.15 -12.12
C GLY A 434 40.76 23.55 -13.35
N GLU A 435 41.42 24.39 -14.15
CA GLU A 435 42.27 23.91 -15.25
C GLU A 435 43.69 23.65 -14.74
N CYS A 436 44.07 22.38 -14.62
CA CYS A 436 45.32 21.95 -14.01
C CYS A 436 46.34 21.51 -15.07
N LYS A 437 47.63 21.63 -14.75
CA LYS A 437 48.73 21.16 -15.61
C LYS A 437 48.73 19.64 -15.70
N LEU A 438 48.89 19.12 -16.91
CA LEU A 438 49.00 17.68 -17.15
C LEU A 438 50.41 17.17 -16.79
N GLN A 439 50.57 16.72 -15.55
CA GLN A 439 51.86 16.29 -15.02
C GLN A 439 51.71 15.29 -13.87
N TYR A 440 52.82 14.63 -13.50
CA TYR A 440 52.90 13.73 -12.35
C TYR A 440 52.41 14.46 -11.11
N ALA A 441 51.49 13.82 -10.42
CA ALA A 441 50.96 14.30 -9.16
C ALA A 441 51.37 13.31 -8.06
N SER A 442 51.41 13.76 -6.80
CA SER A 442 51.86 12.95 -5.66
C SER A 442 50.91 11.80 -5.31
N ASN A 443 49.71 11.81 -5.87
CA ASN A 443 48.78 10.69 -5.89
C ASN A 443 49.20 9.63 -6.93
N SER A 444 48.91 8.37 -6.65
CA SER A 444 49.35 7.23 -7.49
C SER A 444 48.68 7.13 -8.85
N GLN A 445 47.61 7.90 -9.06
CA GLN A 445 46.85 7.95 -10.29
C GLN A 445 46.21 9.33 -10.50
N LEU A 446 46.03 9.70 -11.76
CA LEU A 446 45.48 10.97 -12.23
C LEU A 446 44.51 10.70 -13.38
N SER A 447 43.23 10.97 -13.16
CA SER A 447 42.24 11.03 -14.23
C SER A 447 42.27 12.38 -14.92
N PHE A 448 42.21 12.40 -16.25
CA PHE A 448 42.29 13.62 -17.03
C PHE A 448 41.49 13.57 -18.32
N ARG A 449 40.93 14.73 -18.68
CA ARG A 449 40.17 15.03 -19.89
C ARG A 449 40.33 16.50 -20.25
N ASN A 450 40.04 16.85 -21.51
CA ASN A 450 40.08 18.24 -21.95
C ASN A 450 39.11 18.48 -23.12
N LYS A 451 38.04 19.26 -22.89
CA LYS A 451 37.04 19.63 -23.90
C LYS A 451 37.59 20.49 -25.04
N SER A 452 38.65 21.27 -24.83
CA SER A 452 39.15 22.24 -25.83
C SER A 452 39.73 21.57 -27.09
N GLY A 453 40.16 20.31 -26.99
CA GLY A 453 40.66 19.54 -28.14
C GLY A 453 39.59 18.83 -28.95
N VAL A 454 38.34 18.80 -28.46
CA VAL A 454 37.27 17.99 -29.05
C VAL A 454 36.73 18.65 -30.32
N GLY A 455 36.68 17.90 -31.41
CA GLY A 455 36.11 18.34 -32.68
C GLY A 455 36.30 17.31 -33.80
N ASP A 456 35.38 17.31 -34.76
CA ASP A 456 35.43 16.39 -35.89
C ASP A 456 36.76 16.53 -36.65
N GLY A 457 37.48 15.40 -36.77
CA GLY A 457 38.78 15.34 -37.43
C GLY A 457 39.97 15.85 -36.61
N ASN A 458 39.77 16.29 -35.36
CA ASN A 458 40.87 16.72 -34.50
C ASN A 458 41.78 15.55 -34.09
N ILE A 459 43.09 15.82 -34.13
CA ILE A 459 44.12 14.95 -33.59
C ILE A 459 44.84 15.72 -32.48
N VAL A 460 44.65 15.30 -31.24
CA VAL A 460 45.22 15.95 -30.07
C VAL A 460 46.49 15.24 -29.67
N GLU A 461 47.60 15.98 -29.51
CA GLU A 461 48.79 15.49 -28.81
C GLU A 461 48.75 15.93 -27.35
N TYR A 462 48.61 14.97 -26.44
CA TYR A 462 48.75 15.21 -25.01
C TYR A 462 50.22 15.24 -24.62
N VAL A 463 50.62 16.26 -23.87
CA VAL A 463 51.98 16.48 -23.39
C VAL A 463 51.99 16.40 -21.87
N PHE A 464 52.49 15.28 -21.36
CA PHE A 464 52.46 14.93 -19.95
C PHE A 464 53.86 15.04 -19.33
N ASN A 465 54.04 15.85 -18.29
CA ASN A 465 55.31 15.91 -17.56
C ASN A 465 55.37 14.85 -16.45
N THR A 466 56.12 13.77 -16.66
CA THR A 466 56.27 12.64 -15.73
C THR A 466 57.10 12.93 -14.48
N LYS A 467 57.82 14.06 -14.45
CA LYS A 467 58.80 14.38 -13.38
C LYS A 467 59.82 13.25 -13.13
N GLY A 468 60.11 12.42 -14.13
CA GLY A 468 61.06 11.30 -14.03
C GLY A 468 60.45 9.97 -13.56
N ASN A 469 59.13 9.89 -13.35
CA ASN A 469 58.45 8.66 -12.92
C ASN A 469 57.99 7.80 -14.10
N GLY A 470 57.97 6.48 -13.90
CA GLY A 470 57.37 5.54 -14.86
C GLY A 470 55.85 5.71 -14.88
N ILE A 471 55.28 5.97 -16.06
CA ILE A 471 53.85 6.24 -16.28
C ILE A 471 53.24 5.16 -17.17
N SER A 472 52.01 4.76 -16.83
CA SER A 472 51.10 4.05 -17.74
C SER A 472 49.84 4.88 -17.92
N VAL A 473 49.36 5.01 -19.15
CA VAL A 473 48.13 5.74 -19.48
C VAL A 473 47.13 4.78 -20.10
N TRP A 474 45.92 4.72 -19.56
CA TRP A 474 44.79 3.97 -20.12
C TRP A 474 43.71 4.93 -20.61
N ASP A 475 43.15 4.64 -21.78
CA ASP A 475 41.91 5.26 -22.28
C ASP A 475 40.74 4.50 -21.67
N VAL A 476 39.99 5.18 -20.81
CA VAL A 476 38.89 4.64 -20.02
C VAL A 476 37.55 5.29 -20.40
N THR A 477 37.51 5.93 -21.58
CA THR A 477 36.30 6.53 -22.16
C THR A 477 35.17 5.50 -22.26
N ASP A 478 35.51 4.25 -22.61
CA ASP A 478 34.66 3.08 -22.44
C ASP A 478 35.20 2.23 -21.28
N PRO A 479 34.58 2.25 -20.09
CA PRO A 479 35.08 1.55 -18.90
C PRO A 479 35.01 0.02 -19.03
N ILE A 480 34.31 -0.52 -20.03
CA ILE A 480 34.23 -1.95 -20.30
C ILE A 480 35.37 -2.38 -21.24
N ASN A 481 35.68 -1.55 -22.25
CA ASN A 481 36.65 -1.85 -23.32
C ASN A 481 37.91 -0.97 -23.22
N ILE A 482 38.58 -1.06 -22.07
CA ILE A 482 39.78 -0.29 -21.74
C ILE A 482 40.96 -0.67 -22.63
N VAL A 483 41.72 0.34 -23.06
CA VAL A 483 42.96 0.15 -23.83
C VAL A 483 44.12 0.93 -23.22
N LYS A 484 45.32 0.35 -23.26
CA LYS A 484 46.56 0.99 -22.86
C LYS A 484 47.11 1.83 -24.00
N ILE A 485 47.37 3.11 -23.74
CA ILE A 485 47.94 4.02 -24.74
C ILE A 485 49.45 3.79 -24.86
N ASN A 486 49.90 3.56 -26.09
CA ASN A 486 51.32 3.63 -26.42
C ASN A 486 51.70 5.10 -26.67
N GLY A 487 52.74 5.57 -25.97
CA GLY A 487 53.24 6.93 -26.12
C GLY A 487 54.76 6.98 -26.18
N ARG A 488 55.27 8.18 -26.43
CA ARG A 488 56.70 8.49 -26.56
C ARG A 488 57.19 9.18 -25.29
N LEU A 489 58.11 8.56 -24.56
CA LEU A 489 58.81 9.18 -23.44
C LEU A 489 60.14 9.77 -23.92
N SER A 490 60.36 11.06 -23.70
CA SER A 490 61.64 11.73 -23.95
C SER A 490 62.00 12.62 -22.75
N GLY A 491 63.07 12.25 -22.04
CA GLY A 491 63.41 12.85 -20.75
C GLY A 491 62.24 12.70 -19.76
N ASN A 492 61.74 13.82 -19.25
CA ASN A 492 60.61 13.85 -18.33
C ASN A 492 59.25 14.02 -19.03
N THR A 493 59.19 14.07 -20.36
CA THR A 493 57.95 14.36 -21.09
C THR A 493 57.44 13.12 -21.81
N PHE A 494 56.27 12.65 -21.42
CA PHE A 494 55.51 11.61 -22.10
C PHE A 494 54.51 12.25 -23.06
N LYS A 495 54.48 11.84 -24.31
CA LYS A 495 53.56 12.36 -25.34
C LYS A 495 52.80 11.25 -26.02
N PHE A 496 51.54 11.47 -26.32
CA PHE A 496 50.78 10.58 -27.20
C PHE A 496 49.75 11.37 -27.99
N LYS A 497 49.45 10.91 -29.21
CA LYS A 497 48.37 11.43 -30.04
C LYS A 497 47.12 10.56 -29.89
N CYS A 498 45.95 11.18 -29.95
CA CYS A 498 44.69 10.49 -30.15
C CYS A 498 43.79 11.28 -31.10
N GLU A 499 42.86 10.57 -31.74
CA GLU A 499 41.70 11.22 -32.36
C GLU A 499 40.83 11.81 -31.24
N ALA A 500 40.23 12.97 -31.48
CA ALA A 500 39.42 13.67 -30.49
C ALA A 500 38.07 14.13 -31.08
N SER A 501 37.44 13.27 -31.88
CA SER A 501 36.07 13.49 -32.37
C SER A 501 35.04 13.48 -31.23
N ASN A 502 35.36 12.81 -30.12
CA ASN A 502 34.60 12.84 -28.88
C ASN A 502 35.54 13.17 -27.71
N LEU A 503 34.97 13.58 -26.57
CA LEU A 503 35.72 13.76 -25.34
C LEU A 503 36.23 12.40 -24.84
N HIS A 504 37.54 12.32 -24.61
CA HIS A 504 38.18 11.14 -24.02
C HIS A 504 38.43 11.32 -22.53
N GLU A 505 38.19 10.26 -21.76
CA GLU A 505 38.64 10.12 -20.38
C GLU A 505 39.87 9.22 -20.33
N PHE A 506 40.96 9.71 -19.75
CA PHE A 506 42.18 8.95 -19.54
C PHE A 506 42.49 8.83 -18.05
N VAL A 507 43.17 7.75 -17.68
CA VAL A 507 43.80 7.62 -16.36
C VAL A 507 45.29 7.33 -16.53
N ALA A 508 46.11 8.20 -15.97
CA ALA A 508 47.54 8.00 -15.83
C ALA A 508 47.86 7.48 -14.43
N PHE A 509 48.71 6.47 -14.31
CA PHE A 509 49.11 5.94 -13.00
C PHE A 509 50.60 5.57 -12.97
N TYR A 510 51.16 5.61 -11.76
CA TYR A 510 52.59 5.49 -11.48
C TYR A 510 52.81 4.63 -10.23
N GLY A 511 53.88 3.84 -10.22
CA GLY A 511 54.25 3.03 -9.05
C GLY A 511 53.27 1.88 -8.73
N SER A 512 53.14 1.53 -7.45
CA SER A 512 52.46 0.31 -6.96
C SER A 512 51.22 0.56 -6.09
N SER A 513 50.84 1.82 -5.83
CA SER A 513 49.76 2.17 -4.89
C SER A 513 48.39 2.23 -5.58
N PHE A 514 47.81 1.07 -5.86
CA PHE A 514 46.46 0.93 -6.44
C PHE A 514 45.37 0.94 -5.36
N TYR A 515 44.12 1.21 -5.74
CA TYR A 515 42.99 1.05 -4.82
C TYR A 515 42.74 -0.43 -4.53
N SER A 516 42.41 -0.76 -3.28
CA SER A 516 42.07 -2.14 -2.87
C SER A 516 40.60 -2.47 -3.14
N VAL A 517 40.31 -3.75 -3.23
CA VAL A 517 38.94 -4.27 -3.30
C VAL A 517 38.51 -4.85 -1.95
N THR A 518 37.20 -4.95 -1.70
CA THR A 518 36.66 -5.65 -0.54
C THR A 518 36.04 -6.98 -0.99
N PRO A 519 36.60 -8.13 -0.62
CA PRO A 519 36.00 -9.45 -0.85
C PRO A 519 34.62 -9.57 -0.17
N ILE A 520 33.58 -9.98 -0.91
CA ILE A 520 32.24 -10.24 -0.36
C ILE A 520 31.99 -11.74 -0.24
N GLY A 521 32.24 -12.50 -1.30
CA GLY A 521 32.11 -13.97 -1.30
C GLY A 521 31.45 -14.55 -2.54
N LYS A 522 31.28 -15.86 -2.54
CA LYS A 522 30.64 -16.60 -3.65
C LYS A 522 29.13 -16.35 -3.71
N ILE A 523 28.59 -16.18 -4.91
CA ILE A 523 27.13 -16.06 -5.13
C ILE A 523 26.55 -17.33 -5.78
N PRO A 524 25.27 -17.69 -5.49
CA PRO A 524 24.55 -18.72 -6.22
C PRO A 524 24.31 -18.33 -7.68
N ASN A 525 24.23 -19.33 -8.56
CA ASN A 525 23.82 -19.12 -9.95
C ASN A 525 22.34 -18.69 -10.03
N GLN A 526 22.03 -17.81 -11.00
CA GLN A 526 20.72 -17.18 -11.16
C GLN A 526 20.46 -16.79 -12.61
N ASN A 527 19.20 -16.76 -13.03
CA ASN A 527 18.83 -16.46 -14.41
C ASN A 527 17.44 -15.82 -14.51
N LEU A 528 17.31 -14.56 -14.09
CA LEU A 528 16.07 -13.81 -14.21
C LEU A 528 15.72 -13.53 -15.68
N HIS A 529 16.73 -13.34 -16.54
CA HIS A 529 16.56 -13.22 -18.00
C HIS A 529 15.83 -14.41 -18.65
N GLY A 530 15.89 -15.59 -18.04
CA GLY A 530 15.20 -16.81 -18.49
C GLY A 530 13.69 -16.84 -18.20
N ILE A 531 13.16 -15.92 -17.39
CA ILE A 531 11.74 -15.89 -17.01
C ILE A 531 10.88 -15.37 -18.19
N ASN A 532 9.76 -16.03 -18.45
CA ASN A 532 8.79 -15.68 -19.49
C ASN A 532 7.36 -15.99 -19.02
N GLY A 533 6.38 -15.21 -19.47
CA GLY A 533 4.94 -15.54 -19.33
C GLY A 533 4.43 -15.60 -17.89
N VAL A 534 4.57 -14.51 -17.13
CA VAL A 534 4.16 -14.42 -15.72
C VAL A 534 3.13 -13.33 -15.53
N GLU A 535 2.03 -13.63 -14.82
CA GLU A 535 0.97 -12.67 -14.49
C GLU A 535 1.17 -11.99 -13.14
N PHE A 536 1.76 -12.69 -12.17
CA PHE A 536 1.98 -12.18 -10.82
C PHE A 536 3.46 -12.26 -10.42
N VAL A 537 4.08 -11.10 -10.18
CA VAL A 537 5.49 -11.01 -9.78
C VAL A 537 5.55 -10.62 -8.31
N ILE A 538 6.21 -11.44 -7.48
CA ILE A 538 6.49 -11.13 -6.08
C ILE A 538 7.99 -10.83 -5.96
N ILE A 539 8.32 -9.61 -5.56
CA ILE A 539 9.68 -9.16 -5.31
C ILE A 539 9.88 -9.08 -3.81
N THR A 540 10.86 -9.79 -3.27
CA THR A 540 11.03 -9.94 -1.82
C THR A 540 12.48 -9.79 -1.37
N HIS A 541 12.70 -9.38 -0.13
CA HIS A 541 14.02 -9.53 0.49
C HIS A 541 14.29 -11.01 0.82
N PRO A 542 15.53 -11.52 0.74
CA PRO A 542 15.85 -12.91 1.06
C PRO A 542 15.27 -13.42 2.39
N ASP A 543 15.18 -12.56 3.41
CA ASP A 543 14.63 -12.90 4.74
C ASP A 543 13.15 -13.33 4.72
N PHE A 544 12.39 -12.95 3.69
CA PHE A 544 10.96 -13.26 3.58
C PHE A 544 10.62 -14.22 2.43
N LEU A 545 11.65 -14.78 1.77
CA LEU A 545 11.51 -15.61 0.57
C LEU A 545 10.55 -16.79 0.76
N SER A 546 10.60 -17.48 1.90
CA SER A 546 9.73 -18.63 2.18
C SER A 546 8.26 -18.26 2.26
N TYR A 547 7.92 -17.09 2.81
CA TYR A 547 6.55 -16.61 2.93
C TYR A 547 6.01 -16.10 1.59
N ALA A 548 6.86 -15.42 0.81
CA ALA A 548 6.55 -15.05 -0.56
C ALA A 548 6.27 -16.28 -1.43
N GLN A 549 7.05 -17.35 -1.28
CA GLN A 549 6.84 -18.63 -1.98
C GLN A 549 5.53 -19.30 -1.56
N GLN A 550 5.20 -19.30 -0.27
CA GLN A 550 3.92 -19.81 0.24
C GLN A 550 2.72 -19.12 -0.42
N LEU A 551 2.74 -17.78 -0.53
CA LEU A 551 1.69 -17.04 -1.21
C LEU A 551 1.63 -17.36 -2.71
N ALA A 552 2.79 -17.38 -3.39
CA ALA A 552 2.86 -17.71 -4.82
C ALA A 552 2.27 -19.09 -5.13
N ASP A 553 2.61 -20.09 -4.32
CA ASP A 553 2.15 -21.46 -4.49
C ASP A 553 0.64 -21.57 -4.20
N PHE A 554 0.14 -20.82 -3.22
CA PHE A 554 -1.30 -20.71 -2.99
C PHE A 554 -2.02 -20.12 -4.21
N ARG A 555 -1.56 -18.97 -4.75
CA ARG A 555 -2.20 -18.33 -5.92
C ARG A 555 -2.16 -19.22 -7.17
N LYS A 556 -1.06 -19.93 -7.41
CA LYS A 556 -0.96 -20.92 -8.51
C LYS A 556 -1.99 -22.04 -8.35
N LYS A 557 -2.12 -22.58 -7.15
CA LYS A 557 -3.00 -23.74 -6.86
C LYS A 557 -4.48 -23.36 -6.79
N ASN A 558 -4.80 -22.23 -6.18
CA ASN A 558 -6.17 -21.82 -5.87
C ASN A 558 -6.81 -20.98 -6.98
N ASP A 559 -6.01 -20.16 -7.68
CA ASP A 559 -6.51 -19.14 -8.62
C ASP A 559 -6.01 -19.35 -10.06
N ALA A 560 -5.18 -20.38 -10.29
CA ALA A 560 -4.56 -20.68 -11.59
C ALA A 560 -3.75 -19.51 -12.18
N VAL A 561 -3.19 -18.64 -11.33
CA VAL A 561 -2.37 -17.49 -11.73
C VAL A 561 -0.92 -17.93 -11.90
N SER A 562 -0.28 -17.56 -13.02
CA SER A 562 1.17 -17.79 -13.18
C SER A 562 1.96 -16.79 -12.32
N ALA A 563 2.68 -17.29 -11.32
CA ALA A 563 3.42 -16.46 -10.37
C ALA A 563 4.92 -16.79 -10.30
N VAL A 564 5.75 -15.76 -10.10
CA VAL A 564 7.20 -15.90 -9.84
C VAL A 564 7.59 -15.13 -8.59
N VAL A 565 8.51 -15.72 -7.81
CA VAL A 565 9.13 -15.05 -6.66
C VAL A 565 10.59 -14.82 -6.98
N VAL A 566 11.05 -13.58 -6.81
CA VAL A 566 12.44 -13.18 -7.03
C VAL A 566 12.94 -12.34 -5.87
N THR A 567 14.21 -12.48 -5.52
CA THR A 567 14.79 -11.65 -4.46
C THR A 567 15.37 -10.34 -4.98
N THR A 568 15.39 -9.31 -4.14
CA THR A 568 16.06 -8.04 -4.45
C THR A 568 17.54 -8.26 -4.79
N THR A 569 18.24 -9.15 -4.06
CA THR A 569 19.64 -9.50 -4.35
C THR A 569 19.83 -10.10 -5.74
N GLN A 570 18.92 -10.99 -6.18
CA GLN A 570 18.99 -11.56 -7.53
C GLN A 570 18.83 -10.49 -8.60
N ILE A 571 17.85 -9.60 -8.43
CA ILE A 571 17.60 -8.46 -9.32
C ILE A 571 18.82 -7.56 -9.39
N TYR A 572 19.37 -7.12 -8.26
CA TYR A 572 20.50 -6.19 -8.25
C TYR A 572 21.73 -6.79 -8.95
N ASN A 573 22.01 -8.07 -8.72
CA ASN A 573 23.15 -8.75 -9.35
C ASN A 573 23.03 -8.80 -10.88
N GLU A 574 21.85 -9.04 -11.48
CA GLU A 574 21.68 -9.08 -12.95
C GLU A 574 21.48 -7.68 -13.56
N PHE A 575 20.73 -6.78 -12.90
CA PHE A 575 20.28 -5.52 -13.49
C PHE A 575 21.04 -4.26 -13.04
N ASN A 576 21.87 -4.33 -11.99
CA ASN A 576 22.70 -3.20 -11.53
C ASN A 576 24.04 -3.64 -10.93
N SER A 577 24.64 -4.68 -11.50
CA SER A 577 25.96 -5.15 -11.07
C SER A 577 26.08 -5.42 -9.57
N GLY A 578 24.99 -5.79 -8.91
CA GLY A 578 24.94 -6.13 -7.49
C GLY A 578 24.64 -4.98 -6.53
N ALA A 579 24.53 -3.72 -7.01
CA ALA A 579 24.17 -2.57 -6.19
C ALA A 579 22.64 -2.39 -6.10
N GLN A 580 22.15 -2.04 -4.91
CA GLN A 580 20.75 -1.67 -4.70
C GLN A 580 20.40 -0.46 -5.56
N ASP A 581 19.27 -0.50 -6.26
CA ASP A 581 18.72 0.62 -7.05
C ASP A 581 17.26 0.33 -7.41
N ILE A 582 16.38 1.34 -7.34
CA ILE A 582 14.95 1.17 -7.68
C ILE A 582 14.75 0.91 -9.18
N SER A 583 15.59 1.48 -10.04
CA SER A 583 15.51 1.30 -11.49
C SER A 583 15.90 -0.12 -11.89
N ALA A 584 16.71 -0.84 -11.11
CA ALA A 584 16.98 -2.26 -11.35
C ALA A 584 15.71 -3.11 -11.18
N ILE A 585 14.94 -2.84 -10.12
CA ILE A 585 13.64 -3.49 -9.87
C ILE A 585 12.68 -3.20 -11.03
N ARG A 586 12.52 -1.93 -11.41
CA ARG A 586 11.69 -1.55 -12.55
C ARG A 586 12.18 -2.18 -13.86
N ASN A 587 13.49 -2.19 -14.12
CA ASN A 587 14.06 -2.72 -15.36
C ASN A 587 13.82 -4.24 -15.48
N PHE A 588 13.86 -4.99 -14.38
CA PHE A 588 13.46 -6.39 -14.35
C PHE A 588 11.98 -6.57 -14.73
N ILE A 589 11.08 -5.79 -14.13
CA ILE A 589 9.64 -5.84 -14.45
C ILE A 589 9.40 -5.43 -15.92
N LYS A 590 10.09 -4.38 -16.39
CA LYS A 590 10.04 -3.91 -17.78
C LYS A 590 10.52 -4.98 -18.75
N MET A 591 11.57 -5.75 -18.42
CA MET A 591 11.99 -6.89 -19.25
C MET A 591 10.85 -7.89 -19.41
N LEU A 592 10.18 -8.29 -18.32
CA LEU A 592 9.06 -9.22 -18.39
C LEU A 592 7.91 -8.66 -19.24
N TYR A 593 7.63 -7.37 -19.09
CA TYR A 593 6.64 -6.64 -19.86
C TYR A 593 7.01 -6.57 -21.36
N ASP A 594 8.22 -6.19 -21.73
CA ASP A 594 8.66 -6.02 -23.12
C ASP A 594 8.75 -7.36 -23.87
N LYS A 595 9.14 -8.44 -23.17
CA LYS A 595 9.18 -9.82 -23.69
C LYS A 595 7.79 -10.43 -23.86
N SER A 596 6.77 -9.92 -23.15
CA SER A 596 5.43 -10.48 -23.23
C SER A 596 4.78 -10.30 -24.61
N THR A 597 4.22 -11.39 -25.13
CA THR A 597 3.43 -11.41 -26.37
C THR A 597 1.95 -11.70 -26.13
N SER A 598 1.63 -12.37 -25.02
CA SER A 598 0.26 -12.78 -24.64
C SER A 598 0.02 -12.68 -23.13
N VAL A 599 1.00 -13.10 -22.32
CA VAL A 599 0.94 -13.04 -20.85
C VAL A 599 1.95 -12.02 -20.33
N SER A 600 1.46 -10.84 -19.96
CA SER A 600 2.24 -9.77 -19.31
C SER A 600 2.00 -9.78 -17.80
N PRO A 601 2.93 -9.21 -17.00
CA PRO A 601 2.67 -8.95 -15.59
C PRO A 601 1.39 -8.12 -15.44
N LYS A 602 0.42 -8.63 -14.68
CA LYS A 602 -0.84 -7.95 -14.34
C LYS A 602 -0.76 -7.33 -12.95
N ASN A 603 -0.02 -7.96 -12.05
CA ASN A 603 0.14 -7.52 -10.67
C ASN A 603 1.59 -7.71 -10.19
N VAL A 604 2.09 -6.78 -9.38
CA VAL A 604 3.42 -6.80 -8.75
C VAL A 604 3.28 -6.56 -7.25
N LEU A 605 3.73 -7.52 -6.43
CA LEU A 605 3.77 -7.39 -4.97
C LEU A 605 5.21 -7.11 -4.51
N LEU A 606 5.40 -6.01 -3.80
CA LEU A 606 6.64 -5.71 -3.07
C LEU A 606 6.53 -6.26 -1.64
N PHE A 607 7.28 -7.31 -1.33
CA PHE A 607 7.23 -8.03 -0.06
C PHE A 607 8.42 -7.65 0.83
N GLY A 608 8.32 -6.48 1.45
CA GLY A 608 9.30 -5.90 2.38
C GLY A 608 9.01 -4.43 2.68
N LYS A 609 9.39 -3.93 3.86
CA LYS A 609 9.26 -2.50 4.21
C LYS A 609 10.27 -1.63 3.43
N ALA A 610 9.90 -0.38 3.18
CA ALA A 610 10.76 0.66 2.60
C ALA A 610 11.27 1.62 3.68
N SER A 611 12.27 2.43 3.34
CA SER A 611 12.70 3.54 4.21
C SER A 611 13.15 4.74 3.39
N PHE A 612 13.07 5.95 3.94
CA PHE A 612 13.80 7.12 3.43
C PHE A 612 15.33 6.95 3.52
N ASP A 613 15.80 6.08 4.42
CA ASP A 613 17.21 5.78 4.60
C ASP A 613 17.62 4.53 3.81
N PHE A 614 17.88 4.71 2.51
CA PHE A 614 18.17 3.59 1.60
C PHE A 614 19.48 2.86 1.92
N ARG A 615 20.49 3.57 2.44
CA ARG A 615 21.84 3.04 2.74
C ARG A 615 22.04 2.73 4.23
N ASN A 616 20.98 2.82 5.04
CA ASN A 616 21.03 2.59 6.49
C ASN A 616 22.05 3.50 7.21
N ARG A 617 22.13 4.77 6.82
CA ARG A 617 22.96 5.82 7.43
C ARG A 617 22.72 5.98 8.91
N THR A 618 21.48 5.79 9.33
CA THR A 618 21.06 5.96 10.73
C THR A 618 21.19 4.70 11.58
N GLY A 619 21.55 3.56 10.99
CA GLY A 619 21.73 2.28 11.66
C GLY A 619 20.46 1.57 12.11
N THR A 620 19.27 2.12 11.88
CA THR A 620 17.98 1.50 12.27
C THR A 620 16.98 1.45 11.12
N ALA A 621 17.42 1.62 9.88
CA ALA A 621 16.55 1.59 8.71
C ALA A 621 15.99 0.17 8.50
N SER A 622 14.70 0.07 8.20
CA SER A 622 14.07 -1.17 7.73
C SER A 622 13.81 -1.10 6.24
N ASN A 623 14.88 -0.83 5.49
CA ASN A 623 14.86 -0.77 4.03
C ASN A 623 15.13 -2.16 3.45
N TYR A 624 14.07 -2.96 3.31
CA TYR A 624 14.15 -4.29 2.69
C TYR A 624 13.92 -4.22 1.18
N ILE A 625 13.03 -3.32 0.75
CA ILE A 625 12.79 -2.97 -0.66
C ILE A 625 12.55 -1.46 -0.72
N PRO A 626 13.46 -0.67 -1.33
CA PRO A 626 13.29 0.77 -1.44
C PRO A 626 12.04 1.14 -2.24
N ASN A 627 11.55 2.35 -2.05
CA ASN A 627 10.47 2.94 -2.84
C ASN A 627 10.98 4.16 -3.62
N TYR A 628 10.16 4.71 -4.50
CA TYR A 628 10.48 5.98 -5.15
C TYR A 628 10.20 7.14 -4.20
N GLN A 629 11.15 8.07 -4.08
CA GLN A 629 10.98 9.31 -3.34
C GLN A 629 11.30 10.55 -4.18
N GLY A 630 10.47 11.59 -4.03
CA GLY A 630 10.63 12.87 -4.71
C GLY A 630 11.93 13.59 -4.31
N LYS A 631 12.42 14.48 -5.19
CA LYS A 631 13.60 15.34 -4.96
C LYS A 631 13.28 16.53 -4.04
N CYS A 632 12.63 16.26 -2.91
CA CYS A 632 12.38 17.27 -1.90
C CYS A 632 13.35 17.06 -0.70
N PRO A 633 13.91 18.14 -0.14
CA PRO A 633 14.68 18.08 1.10
C PRO A 633 13.84 18.32 2.37
N PHE A 634 12.65 18.91 2.21
CA PHE A 634 11.77 19.35 3.30
C PHE A 634 10.32 19.05 2.93
N GLN A 635 9.47 18.84 3.94
CA GLN A 635 8.08 18.46 3.73
C GLN A 635 7.31 19.56 2.97
N ASN A 636 7.00 19.26 1.71
CA ASN A 636 6.09 20.00 0.85
C ASN A 636 5.34 19.03 -0.08
N ASN A 637 4.52 19.54 -1.00
CA ASN A 637 3.69 18.71 -1.88
C ASN A 637 4.50 17.83 -2.86
N ASP A 638 5.76 18.17 -3.15
CA ASP A 638 6.63 17.41 -4.06
C ASP A 638 7.34 16.22 -3.38
N CYS A 639 7.12 16.04 -2.07
CA CYS A 639 7.70 14.96 -1.27
C CYS A 639 7.07 13.58 -1.45
N LEU A 640 6.80 13.21 -2.70
CA LEU A 640 6.20 11.93 -3.06
C LEU A 640 6.97 10.76 -2.45
N SER A 641 6.23 9.78 -1.94
CA SER A 641 6.73 8.49 -1.46
C SER A 641 5.78 7.42 -1.99
N THR A 642 6.21 6.66 -3.00
CA THR A 642 5.29 5.85 -3.82
C THR A 642 5.98 4.64 -4.44
N ASP A 643 5.15 3.63 -4.77
CA ASP A 643 5.56 2.42 -5.47
C ASP A 643 5.23 2.47 -6.97
N ASP A 644 4.50 3.49 -7.44
CA ASP A 644 4.04 3.61 -8.84
C ASP A 644 5.18 3.49 -9.86
N PHE A 645 6.37 3.97 -9.51
CA PHE A 645 7.57 3.95 -10.35
C PHE A 645 7.90 2.57 -10.90
N PHE A 646 7.64 1.50 -10.14
CA PHE A 646 8.02 0.14 -10.53
C PHE A 646 7.15 -0.45 -11.65
N VAL A 647 5.99 0.13 -11.91
CA VAL A 647 5.03 -0.34 -12.94
C VAL A 647 4.72 0.72 -14.01
N LYS A 648 5.59 1.72 -14.13
CA LYS A 648 5.68 2.64 -15.27
C LYS A 648 6.71 2.08 -16.27
N LEU A 649 6.24 1.27 -17.22
CA LEU A 649 7.07 0.34 -17.99
C LEU A 649 7.17 0.70 -19.46
N ASP A 650 6.29 1.54 -19.98
CA ASP A 650 6.35 2.00 -21.36
C ASP A 650 7.62 2.86 -21.61
N ASP A 651 8.00 2.95 -22.89
CA ASP A 651 9.23 3.62 -23.31
C ASP A 651 9.14 5.13 -23.07
N GLY A 652 10.10 5.69 -22.33
CA GLY A 652 10.19 7.11 -21.98
C GLY A 652 9.58 7.50 -20.64
N GLU A 653 9.05 6.53 -19.89
CA GLU A 653 8.49 6.73 -18.56
C GLU A 653 9.53 6.64 -17.43
N GLY A 654 9.10 7.03 -16.21
CA GLY A 654 9.82 6.86 -14.96
C GLY A 654 10.59 8.09 -14.48
N ASN A 655 11.01 8.99 -15.38
CA ASN A 655 11.71 10.22 -14.99
C ASN A 655 10.80 11.10 -14.12
N ASN A 656 11.24 11.48 -12.92
CA ASN A 656 10.41 12.16 -11.93
C ASN A 656 9.09 11.43 -11.63
N ASN A 657 9.07 10.09 -11.74
CA ASN A 657 7.87 9.27 -11.62
C ASN A 657 6.74 9.67 -12.59
N VAL A 658 7.06 10.21 -13.78
CA VAL A 658 6.05 10.50 -14.83
C VAL A 658 5.75 9.23 -15.63
N GLY A 659 4.48 8.96 -15.90
CA GLY A 659 4.00 7.80 -16.67
C GLY A 659 2.65 7.28 -16.17
N THR A 660 2.13 6.25 -16.80
CA THR A 660 0.92 5.54 -16.36
C THR A 660 1.26 4.16 -15.78
N LEU A 661 0.36 3.61 -14.97
CA LEU A 661 0.57 2.29 -14.35
C LEU A 661 0.16 1.20 -15.34
N ASP A 662 1.12 0.38 -15.78
CA ASP A 662 0.92 -0.73 -16.71
C ASP A 662 0.44 -2.02 -16.04
N ALA A 663 0.68 -2.15 -14.73
CA ALA A 663 0.29 -3.27 -13.90
C ALA A 663 -0.22 -2.79 -12.53
N GLY A 664 -1.05 -3.60 -11.87
CA GLY A 664 -1.42 -3.38 -10.48
C GLY A 664 -0.20 -3.52 -9.56
N ILE A 665 -0.08 -2.66 -8.56
CA ILE A 665 1.03 -2.71 -7.59
C ILE A 665 0.51 -2.62 -6.17
N GLY A 666 1.09 -3.43 -5.28
CA GLY A 666 0.82 -3.41 -3.85
C GLY A 666 2.05 -3.81 -3.04
N ARG A 667 2.04 -3.51 -1.75
CA ARG A 667 3.15 -3.77 -0.83
C ARG A 667 2.71 -4.49 0.43
N PHE A 668 3.51 -5.46 0.87
CA PHE A 668 3.52 -5.95 2.24
C PHE A 668 4.74 -5.35 2.97
N PRO A 669 4.58 -4.30 3.78
CA PRO A 669 5.68 -3.57 4.42
C PRO A 669 6.22 -4.33 5.66
N VAL A 670 6.56 -5.61 5.49
CA VAL A 670 7.00 -6.47 6.60
C VAL A 670 8.42 -6.12 7.03
N ARG A 671 8.67 -6.22 8.35
CA ARG A 671 10.01 -6.08 8.97
C ARG A 671 10.49 -7.37 9.62
N THR A 672 9.60 -8.33 9.83
CA THR A 672 9.85 -9.56 10.58
C THR A 672 9.12 -10.75 9.95
N SER A 673 9.63 -11.95 10.19
CA SER A 673 9.01 -13.22 9.80
C SER A 673 7.59 -13.39 10.36
N THR A 674 7.34 -12.92 11.60
CA THR A 674 6.01 -12.94 12.22
C THR A 674 5.00 -12.10 11.44
N GLN A 675 5.36 -10.87 11.05
CA GLN A 675 4.49 -10.02 10.23
C GLN A 675 4.22 -10.64 8.86
N ALA A 676 5.25 -11.24 8.23
CA ALA A 676 5.12 -11.97 6.98
C ALA A 676 4.14 -13.14 7.09
N GLN A 677 4.23 -13.95 8.14
CA GLN A 677 3.31 -15.06 8.38
C GLN A 677 1.87 -14.58 8.63
N ILE A 678 1.68 -13.50 9.42
CA ILE A 678 0.35 -12.94 9.71
C ILE A 678 -0.35 -12.52 8.42
N ILE A 679 0.32 -11.72 7.58
CA ILE A 679 -0.33 -11.18 6.38
C ILE A 679 -0.57 -12.25 5.32
N VAL A 680 0.37 -13.19 5.13
CA VAL A 680 0.18 -14.31 4.19
C VAL A 680 -0.97 -15.21 4.62
N GLN A 681 -1.04 -15.58 5.91
CA GLN A 681 -2.15 -16.41 6.40
C GLN A 681 -3.48 -15.68 6.26
N LYS A 682 -3.52 -14.38 6.58
CA LYS A 682 -4.71 -13.55 6.41
C LYS A 682 -5.20 -13.53 4.95
N THR A 683 -4.27 -13.36 4.00
CA THR A 683 -4.60 -13.40 2.56
C THR A 683 -5.12 -14.76 2.12
N ILE A 684 -4.52 -15.85 2.59
CA ILE A 684 -4.97 -17.22 2.30
C ILE A 684 -6.37 -17.47 2.89
N ASP A 685 -6.61 -17.12 4.15
CA ASP A 685 -7.88 -17.31 4.84
C ASP A 685 -9.00 -16.51 4.15
N TYR A 686 -8.72 -15.29 3.71
CA TYR A 686 -9.67 -14.46 2.96
C TYR A 686 -10.02 -15.06 1.59
N ALA A 687 -9.03 -15.58 0.87
CA ALA A 687 -9.20 -16.15 -0.48
C ALA A 687 -9.69 -17.62 -0.48
N SER A 688 -9.71 -18.28 0.67
CA SER A 688 -10.12 -19.68 0.78
C SER A 688 -11.60 -19.85 0.42
N LYS A 689 -11.88 -20.82 -0.46
CA LYS A 689 -13.23 -21.28 -0.83
C LYS A 689 -13.68 -22.52 -0.04
N LYS A 690 -13.17 -22.70 1.17
CA LYS A 690 -13.45 -23.86 2.03
C LYS A 690 -13.65 -23.41 3.47
N PRO A 691 -14.36 -24.21 4.31
CA PRO A 691 -14.44 -23.97 5.74
C PRO A 691 -13.05 -23.82 6.35
N LEU A 692 -12.85 -22.75 7.12
CA LEU A 692 -11.56 -22.41 7.74
C LEU A 692 -11.29 -23.24 9.00
N VAL A 693 -12.34 -23.74 9.65
CA VAL A 693 -12.26 -24.67 10.78
C VAL A 693 -13.33 -25.75 10.62
N SER A 694 -12.92 -27.03 10.69
CA SER A 694 -13.84 -28.17 10.73
C SER A 694 -13.50 -29.11 11.89
N ASN A 695 -14.17 -28.95 13.02
CA ASN A 695 -14.29 -29.98 14.04
C ASN A 695 -15.71 -30.00 14.60
N ASN A 696 -16.14 -31.13 15.18
CA ASN A 696 -17.54 -31.43 15.57
C ASN A 696 -18.23 -30.38 16.48
N THR A 697 -17.48 -29.39 16.97
CA THR A 697 -17.97 -28.35 17.88
C THR A 697 -17.88 -26.92 17.32
N ASN A 698 -17.13 -26.66 16.24
CA ASN A 698 -16.96 -25.32 15.65
C ASN A 698 -16.82 -25.39 14.11
N TYR A 699 -17.81 -24.85 13.40
CA TYR A 699 -17.75 -24.64 11.94
C TYR A 699 -17.58 -23.14 11.67
N ILE A 700 -16.49 -22.73 11.03
CA ILE A 700 -16.27 -21.32 10.68
C ILE A 700 -15.98 -21.22 9.18
N SER A 701 -16.87 -20.55 8.46
CA SER A 701 -16.69 -20.17 7.06
C SER A 701 -16.47 -18.67 6.96
N ASN A 702 -15.69 -18.22 5.97
CA ASN A 702 -15.61 -16.81 5.60
C ASN A 702 -16.77 -16.38 4.66
N PHE A 703 -17.66 -17.31 4.26
CA PHE A 703 -18.91 -17.02 3.54
C PHE A 703 -19.97 -16.47 4.50
N ALA A 704 -20.22 -15.18 4.44
CA ALA A 704 -21.24 -14.49 5.23
C ALA A 704 -21.69 -13.19 4.56
N ASP A 705 -22.84 -12.66 5.02
CA ASP A 705 -23.55 -11.52 4.44
C ASP A 705 -22.73 -10.22 4.40
N TRP A 706 -21.67 -10.10 5.21
CA TRP A 706 -20.73 -8.98 5.16
C TRP A 706 -20.12 -8.73 3.77
N ARG A 707 -20.04 -9.77 2.93
CA ARG A 707 -19.58 -9.66 1.53
C ARG A 707 -20.50 -8.84 0.64
N ASN A 708 -21.75 -8.64 1.05
CA ASN A 708 -22.74 -7.80 0.37
C ASN A 708 -22.83 -6.38 0.97
N VAL A 709 -21.97 -6.01 1.92
CA VAL A 709 -22.05 -4.72 2.60
C VAL A 709 -20.83 -3.86 2.25
N ILE A 710 -21.04 -2.56 2.02
CA ILE A 710 -20.00 -1.54 1.96
C ILE A 710 -20.35 -0.43 2.94
N SER A 711 -19.33 0.16 3.57
CA SER A 711 -19.51 1.15 4.61
C SER A 711 -18.77 2.44 4.28
N PHE A 712 -19.46 3.58 4.43
CA PHE A 712 -18.93 4.91 4.21
C PHE A 712 -18.89 5.70 5.52
N CYS A 713 -17.77 6.36 5.77
CA CYS A 713 -17.54 7.19 6.95
C CYS A 713 -17.08 8.58 6.53
N ALA A 714 -17.46 9.59 7.31
CA ALA A 714 -17.13 10.99 7.03
C ALA A 714 -16.84 11.76 8.32
N ASP A 715 -15.85 12.65 8.25
CA ASP A 715 -15.55 13.64 9.29
C ASP A 715 -16.67 14.69 9.46
N ASP A 716 -16.65 15.48 10.53
CA ASP A 716 -17.72 16.42 10.89
C ASP A 716 -17.45 17.90 10.56
N ASP A 717 -16.64 18.22 9.55
CA ASP A 717 -16.22 19.60 9.27
C ASP A 717 -17.37 20.62 9.24
N ALA A 718 -17.10 21.84 9.67
CA ALA A 718 -18.08 22.92 9.65
C ALA A 718 -18.57 23.26 8.22
N ASP A 719 -17.71 23.10 7.20
CA ASP A 719 -18.07 23.27 5.78
C ASP A 719 -18.61 22.01 5.12
N GLN A 720 -18.49 20.86 5.81
CA GLN A 720 -19.04 19.54 5.45
C GLN A 720 -18.53 19.00 4.12
N GLN A 721 -17.32 19.38 3.71
CA GLN A 721 -16.73 18.89 2.48
C GLN A 721 -16.56 17.36 2.53
N HIS A 722 -16.05 16.82 3.64
CA HIS A 722 -15.85 15.38 3.79
C HIS A 722 -17.16 14.57 3.75
N PHE A 723 -18.24 15.11 4.32
CA PHE A 723 -19.59 14.53 4.20
C PHE A 723 -20.04 14.42 2.73
N GLN A 724 -19.89 15.50 1.95
CA GLN A 724 -20.29 15.51 0.53
C GLN A 724 -19.45 14.54 -0.29
N ASN A 725 -18.15 14.44 -0.01
CA ASN A 725 -17.23 13.54 -0.68
C ASN A 725 -17.58 12.07 -0.44
N ALA A 726 -17.94 11.72 0.81
CA ALA A 726 -18.39 10.36 1.16
C ALA A 726 -19.76 10.05 0.53
N GLU A 727 -20.70 10.99 0.58
CA GLU A 727 -22.03 10.82 -0.02
C GLU A 727 -21.97 10.62 -1.53
N ALA A 728 -21.10 11.35 -2.23
CA ALA A 728 -20.93 11.18 -3.68
C ALA A 728 -20.52 9.75 -4.05
N GLN A 729 -19.60 9.15 -3.29
CA GLN A 729 -19.16 7.77 -3.48
C GLN A 729 -20.25 6.76 -3.10
N ALA A 730 -20.95 6.98 -1.98
CA ALA A 730 -22.05 6.14 -1.56
C ALA A 730 -23.20 6.13 -2.58
N MET A 731 -23.57 7.30 -3.11
CA MET A 731 -24.62 7.42 -4.12
C MET A 731 -24.21 6.83 -5.47
N LEU A 732 -22.93 6.87 -5.84
CA LEU A 732 -22.43 6.17 -7.02
C LEU A 732 -22.70 4.67 -6.91
N VAL A 733 -22.40 4.07 -5.75
CA VAL A 733 -22.64 2.64 -5.54
C VAL A 733 -24.13 2.34 -5.48
N TYR A 734 -24.90 3.14 -4.74
CA TYR A 734 -26.35 2.98 -4.60
C TYR A 734 -27.07 2.96 -5.95
N ASN A 735 -26.70 3.85 -6.86
CA ASN A 735 -27.38 4.01 -8.15
C ASN A 735 -26.96 2.97 -9.20
N ASN A 736 -25.75 2.40 -9.10
CA ASN A 736 -25.18 1.56 -10.17
C ASN A 736 -25.01 0.08 -9.77
N PHE A 737 -24.93 -0.24 -8.48
CA PHE A 737 -24.70 -1.59 -7.96
C PHE A 737 -25.73 -1.94 -6.86
N PRO A 738 -27.04 -1.96 -7.19
CA PRO A 738 -28.12 -2.12 -6.24
C PRO A 738 -28.13 -3.46 -5.49
N GLU A 739 -27.39 -4.47 -5.94
CA GLU A 739 -27.15 -5.71 -5.20
C GLU A 739 -26.38 -5.49 -3.88
N ILE A 740 -25.59 -4.42 -3.81
CA ILE A 740 -24.77 -4.06 -2.64
C ILE A 740 -25.62 -3.32 -1.60
N ASN A 741 -25.43 -3.65 -0.33
CA ASN A 741 -26.01 -2.94 0.81
C ASN A 741 -25.03 -1.88 1.30
N ILE A 742 -25.56 -0.68 1.57
CA ILE A 742 -24.76 0.48 1.97
C ILE A 742 -25.05 0.82 3.42
N ASP A 743 -23.98 0.97 4.20
CA ASP A 743 -23.99 1.48 5.57
C ASP A 743 -23.24 2.82 5.63
N LYS A 744 -23.69 3.74 6.50
CA LYS A 744 -23.16 5.11 6.59
C LYS A 744 -22.96 5.52 8.05
N ILE A 745 -21.73 5.88 8.41
CA ILE A 745 -21.31 6.31 9.74
C ILE A 745 -20.67 7.70 9.63
N TYR A 746 -21.50 8.74 9.57
CA TYR A 746 -21.05 10.13 9.47
C TYR A 746 -21.05 10.78 10.84
N LEU A 747 -19.92 11.36 11.24
CA LEU A 747 -19.74 11.87 12.60
C LEU A 747 -20.83 12.88 12.99
N ASP A 748 -21.18 13.80 12.10
CA ASP A 748 -22.20 14.84 12.38
C ASP A 748 -23.64 14.27 12.52
N ALA A 749 -23.87 12.98 12.25
CA ALA A 749 -25.13 12.28 12.56
C ALA A 749 -25.18 11.70 13.99
N PHE A 750 -24.08 11.79 14.75
CA PHE A 750 -23.97 11.34 16.14
C PHE A 750 -23.77 12.54 17.07
N LYS A 751 -24.02 12.35 18.36
CA LYS A 751 -23.89 13.42 19.36
C LYS A 751 -22.42 13.64 19.72
N LYS A 752 -21.94 14.87 19.54
CA LYS A 752 -20.62 15.30 20.04
C LYS A 752 -20.66 15.49 21.56
N VAL A 753 -19.66 14.96 22.27
CA VAL A 753 -19.51 15.12 23.73
C VAL A 753 -18.14 15.71 24.08
N SER A 754 -18.10 16.55 25.10
CA SER A 754 -16.86 17.12 25.63
C SER A 754 -16.29 16.24 26.75
N THR A 755 -15.02 15.86 26.62
CA THR A 755 -14.28 15.12 27.65
C THR A 755 -13.07 15.92 28.13
N SER A 756 -12.45 15.52 29.24
CA SER A 756 -11.18 16.11 29.71
C SER A 756 -10.01 15.98 28.71
N GLN A 757 -10.16 15.12 27.69
CA GLN A 757 -9.17 14.87 26.65
C GLN A 757 -9.55 15.52 25.30
N GLY A 758 -10.62 16.32 25.25
CA GLY A 758 -11.15 16.95 24.04
C GLY A 758 -12.52 16.42 23.61
N GLN A 759 -13.03 16.92 22.48
CA GLN A 759 -14.32 16.55 21.91
C GLN A 759 -14.30 15.15 21.28
N ARG A 760 -15.39 14.40 21.40
CA ARG A 760 -15.50 13.00 20.94
C ARG A 760 -16.87 12.70 20.36
N TYR A 761 -16.92 11.64 19.54
CA TYR A 761 -18.14 10.95 19.12
C TYR A 761 -18.12 9.47 19.57
N PRO A 762 -18.44 9.18 20.85
CA PRO A 762 -18.40 7.82 21.39
C PRO A 762 -19.29 6.85 20.60
N ASP A 763 -20.52 7.25 20.29
CA ASP A 763 -21.50 6.39 19.60
C ASP A 763 -21.08 6.09 18.15
N ALA A 764 -20.47 7.06 17.45
CA ALA A 764 -19.92 6.83 16.12
C ALA A 764 -18.73 5.85 16.18
N THR A 765 -17.86 6.00 17.18
CA THR A 765 -16.71 5.10 17.41
C THR A 765 -17.20 3.67 17.71
N ILE A 766 -18.27 3.53 18.51
CA ILE A 766 -18.91 2.25 18.77
C ILE A 766 -19.48 1.66 17.48
N ALA A 767 -20.23 2.45 16.70
CA ALA A 767 -20.79 2.02 15.42
C ALA A 767 -19.71 1.53 14.44
N LEU A 768 -18.59 2.26 14.32
CA LEU A 768 -17.45 1.86 13.49
C LEU A 768 -16.87 0.51 13.93
N ASN A 769 -16.60 0.34 15.23
CA ASN A 769 -16.04 -0.91 15.75
C ASN A 769 -17.01 -2.10 15.61
N GLN A 770 -18.30 -1.87 15.82
CA GLN A 770 -19.34 -2.86 15.56
C GLN A 770 -19.40 -3.23 14.08
N ARG A 771 -19.27 -2.24 13.18
CA ARG A 771 -19.27 -2.49 11.73
C ARG A 771 -18.08 -3.34 11.29
N ILE A 772 -16.89 -3.04 11.79
CA ILE A 772 -15.68 -3.86 11.58
C ILE A 772 -15.90 -5.28 12.09
N THR A 773 -16.48 -5.42 13.29
CA THR A 773 -16.73 -6.74 13.90
C THR A 773 -17.72 -7.58 13.10
N LYS A 774 -18.81 -6.98 12.64
CA LYS A 774 -19.78 -7.63 11.74
C LYS A 774 -19.19 -7.89 10.35
N GLY A 775 -18.18 -7.14 9.94
CA GLY A 775 -17.55 -7.20 8.63
C GLY A 775 -18.22 -6.27 7.62
N THR A 776 -17.45 -5.92 6.59
CA THR A 776 -17.87 -5.17 5.41
C THR A 776 -16.87 -5.47 4.29
N LEU A 777 -17.28 -5.45 3.02
CA LEU A 777 -16.39 -5.75 1.90
C LEU A 777 -15.36 -4.63 1.70
N MET A 778 -15.84 -3.38 1.78
CA MET A 778 -15.03 -2.17 1.71
C MET A 778 -15.44 -1.18 2.81
N LEU A 779 -14.46 -0.53 3.43
CA LEU A 779 -14.68 0.57 4.36
C LEU A 779 -13.98 1.82 3.82
N THR A 780 -14.77 2.85 3.56
CA THR A 780 -14.30 4.12 3.01
C THR A 780 -14.40 5.22 4.06
N TYR A 781 -13.33 5.97 4.27
CA TYR A 781 -13.31 7.14 5.16
C TYR A 781 -12.83 8.37 4.41
N MET A 782 -13.66 9.43 4.40
CA MET A 782 -13.29 10.76 3.93
C MET A 782 -13.12 11.67 5.14
N GLY A 783 -11.94 12.23 5.34
CA GLY A 783 -11.69 13.03 6.54
C GLY A 783 -10.24 13.37 6.81
N HIS A 784 -10.01 14.07 7.92
CA HIS A 784 -8.66 14.31 8.43
C HIS A 784 -8.05 13.01 8.97
N GLY A 785 -6.74 12.85 8.77
CA GLY A 785 -6.01 11.66 9.22
C GLY A 785 -4.54 11.95 9.43
N GLY A 786 -3.87 10.98 10.06
CA GLY A 786 -2.42 10.99 10.24
C GLY A 786 -1.96 9.81 11.09
N ASP A 787 -0.73 9.90 11.60
CA ASP A 787 -0.05 8.82 12.33
C ASP A 787 -0.77 8.31 13.59
N ASN A 788 -1.75 9.07 14.11
CA ASN A 788 -2.50 8.74 15.32
C ASN A 788 -3.89 8.14 15.07
N GLY A 789 -4.43 8.20 13.84
CA GLY A 789 -5.79 7.74 13.56
C GLY A 789 -6.59 8.62 12.59
N TRP A 790 -7.91 8.57 12.69
CA TRP A 790 -8.88 9.37 11.93
C TRP A 790 -9.58 10.42 12.80
N ALA A 791 -9.82 11.60 12.23
CA ALA A 791 -10.44 12.78 12.82
C ALA A 791 -9.73 13.36 14.05
N HIS A 792 -9.89 14.66 14.29
CA HIS A 792 -9.40 15.31 15.52
C HIS A 792 -10.09 14.76 16.78
N GLU A 793 -11.35 14.34 16.63
CA GLU A 793 -12.22 13.74 17.62
C GLU A 793 -11.85 12.29 17.96
N ARG A 794 -10.76 11.76 17.38
CA ARG A 794 -10.28 10.39 17.61
C ARG A 794 -11.34 9.33 17.24
N PHE A 795 -11.95 9.49 16.07
CA PHE A 795 -12.99 8.60 15.54
C PHE A 795 -12.47 7.17 15.34
N LEU A 796 -11.22 7.04 14.87
CA LEU A 796 -10.47 5.78 14.90
C LEU A 796 -9.15 5.99 15.62
N LYS A 797 -8.91 5.26 16.71
CA LYS A 797 -7.62 5.23 17.42
C LYS A 797 -6.87 3.93 17.12
N ARG A 798 -5.55 3.98 17.26
CA ARG A 798 -4.70 2.76 17.25
C ARG A 798 -5.12 1.72 18.29
N SER A 799 -5.62 2.16 19.45
CA SER A 799 -6.14 1.24 20.47
C SER A 799 -7.42 0.52 20.03
N ASP A 800 -8.26 1.14 19.20
CA ASP A 800 -9.45 0.49 18.64
C ASP A 800 -9.01 -0.61 17.65
N ILE A 801 -8.06 -0.30 16.76
CA ILE A 801 -7.45 -1.28 15.83
C ILE A 801 -6.87 -2.48 16.60
N SER A 802 -6.18 -2.21 17.71
CA SER A 802 -5.61 -3.25 18.57
C SER A 802 -6.68 -4.14 19.20
N GLY A 803 -7.90 -3.63 19.41
CA GLY A 803 -9.04 -4.34 19.99
C GLY A 803 -9.88 -5.13 18.98
N TRP A 804 -9.69 -4.94 17.67
CA TRP A 804 -10.48 -5.64 16.65
C TRP A 804 -10.31 -7.17 16.67
N ASN A 805 -11.40 -7.89 16.41
CA ASN A 805 -11.44 -9.36 16.43
C ASN A 805 -12.15 -9.98 15.21
N ASN A 806 -12.14 -9.29 14.07
CA ASN A 806 -12.83 -9.65 12.81
C ASN A 806 -11.97 -10.57 11.91
N LYS A 807 -11.47 -11.69 12.45
CA LYS A 807 -10.46 -12.55 11.80
C LYS A 807 -10.87 -13.14 10.43
N TYR A 808 -12.15 -13.20 10.09
CA TYR A 808 -12.62 -13.90 8.87
C TYR A 808 -13.44 -13.01 7.92
N ASN A 809 -13.50 -11.72 8.22
CA ASN A 809 -14.35 -10.73 7.56
C ASN A 809 -13.59 -9.40 7.47
N HIS A 810 -12.46 -9.46 6.75
CA HIS A 810 -11.50 -8.37 6.61
C HIS A 810 -11.88 -7.40 5.48
N PRO A 811 -12.21 -6.12 5.77
CA PRO A 811 -12.49 -5.15 4.73
C PRO A 811 -11.23 -4.71 3.98
N LEU A 812 -11.40 -4.29 2.72
CA LEU A 812 -10.46 -3.39 2.06
C LEU A 812 -10.75 -1.96 2.54
N PHE A 813 -9.75 -1.28 3.07
CA PHE A 813 -9.88 0.12 3.50
C PHE A 813 -9.52 1.06 2.34
N PHE A 814 -10.33 2.11 2.16
CA PHE A 814 -9.92 3.30 1.42
C PHE A 814 -9.98 4.51 2.36
N ALA A 815 -8.81 5.06 2.68
CA ALA A 815 -8.67 6.24 3.52
C ALA A 815 -8.33 7.44 2.63
N GLY A 816 -9.35 8.24 2.31
CA GLY A 816 -9.21 9.56 1.68
C GLY A 816 -8.77 10.60 2.69
N SER A 817 -7.61 10.38 3.30
CA SER A 817 -7.02 11.22 4.35
C SER A 817 -5.50 11.34 4.18
N CYS A 818 -4.94 12.44 4.65
CA CYS A 818 -3.50 12.70 4.57
C CYS A 818 -2.70 11.74 5.46
N SER A 819 -1.53 11.31 4.99
CA SER A 819 -0.46 10.72 5.82
C SER A 819 -0.82 9.49 6.67
N PHE A 820 -1.98 8.84 6.46
CA PHE A 820 -2.41 7.66 7.23
C PHE A 820 -1.59 6.40 6.89
N GLY A 821 -0.92 6.41 5.74
CA GLY A 821 -0.13 5.30 5.19
C GLY A 821 1.37 5.57 5.10
N ILE A 822 1.96 6.39 5.97
CA ILE A 822 3.42 6.62 5.96
C ILE A 822 4.17 5.32 6.31
N TYR A 823 4.70 4.62 5.31
CA TYR A 823 5.38 3.32 5.50
C TYR A 823 6.91 3.39 5.49
N ASP A 824 7.48 4.55 5.22
CA ASP A 824 8.91 4.78 4.92
C ASP A 824 9.72 5.44 6.06
N LYS A 825 9.08 5.85 7.17
CA LYS A 825 9.78 6.44 8.33
C LYS A 825 10.50 5.40 9.19
N LYS A 826 11.58 5.83 9.87
CA LYS A 826 12.56 4.97 10.57
C LYS A 826 11.95 4.14 11.70
N ASN A 827 11.10 4.75 12.53
CA ASN A 827 10.59 4.14 13.78
C ASN A 827 9.07 4.13 13.91
N ASN A 828 8.31 4.49 12.86
CA ASN A 828 6.86 4.50 12.94
C ASN A 828 6.25 3.34 12.14
N GLN A 829 5.41 2.56 12.80
CA GLN A 829 4.43 1.72 12.14
C GLN A 829 3.17 2.57 11.97
N SER A 830 2.76 2.83 10.73
CA SER A 830 1.57 3.61 10.44
C SER A 830 0.30 2.90 10.93
N PRO A 831 -0.81 3.64 11.15
CA PRO A 831 -2.12 3.02 11.36
C PRO A 831 -2.50 2.04 10.24
N SER A 832 -2.13 2.31 8.99
CA SER A 832 -2.35 1.38 7.87
C SER A 832 -1.60 0.05 8.06
N GLU A 833 -0.35 0.10 8.55
CA GLU A 833 0.40 -1.10 8.92
C GLU A 833 -0.22 -1.83 10.13
N ASP A 834 -0.74 -1.12 11.14
CA ASP A 834 -1.45 -1.73 12.27
C ASP A 834 -2.67 -2.54 11.80
N ILE A 835 -3.44 -2.01 10.84
CA ILE A 835 -4.64 -2.66 10.28
C ILE A 835 -4.28 -3.98 9.60
N ILE A 836 -3.26 -3.99 8.75
CA ILE A 836 -2.89 -5.20 7.99
C ILE A 836 -2.16 -6.22 8.88
N PHE A 837 -1.38 -5.79 9.87
CA PHE A 837 -0.65 -6.70 10.78
C PHE A 837 -1.44 -7.13 12.01
N LYS A 838 -2.68 -6.67 12.18
CA LYS A 838 -3.55 -7.15 13.26
C LYS A 838 -3.80 -8.67 13.14
N THR A 839 -3.34 -9.44 14.14
CA THR A 839 -3.34 -10.91 14.10
C THR A 839 -4.74 -11.55 14.10
N ASN A 840 -5.68 -10.99 14.86
CA ASN A 840 -7.03 -11.55 15.03
C ASN A 840 -8.12 -10.69 14.36
N GLY A 841 -7.77 -9.83 13.42
CA GLY A 841 -8.71 -8.86 12.85
C GLY A 841 -8.03 -7.91 11.87
N GLY A 842 -8.57 -6.71 11.70
CA GLY A 842 -8.04 -5.72 10.78
C GLY A 842 -8.57 -5.86 9.36
N GLY A 843 -7.81 -5.34 8.41
CA GLY A 843 -8.17 -5.29 7.00
C GLY A 843 -7.37 -6.27 6.15
N ILE A 844 -7.89 -6.55 4.95
CA ILE A 844 -7.21 -7.38 3.95
C ILE A 844 -6.21 -6.54 3.14
N GLY A 845 -6.44 -5.23 3.09
CA GLY A 845 -5.53 -4.23 2.55
C GLY A 845 -6.01 -2.82 2.87
N VAL A 846 -5.13 -1.84 2.64
CA VAL A 846 -5.40 -0.42 2.85
C VAL A 846 -4.90 0.37 1.64
N ILE A 847 -5.77 1.19 1.07
CA ILE A 847 -5.42 2.23 0.09
C ILE A 847 -5.46 3.57 0.83
N SER A 848 -4.32 4.24 0.94
CA SER A 848 -4.19 5.49 1.69
C SER A 848 -3.06 6.37 1.16
N ALA A 849 -3.15 7.67 1.39
CA ALA A 849 -2.08 8.59 1.07
C ALA A 849 -0.87 8.44 2.03
N THR A 850 0.33 8.54 1.48
CA THR A 850 1.61 8.52 2.20
C THR A 850 2.10 9.90 2.59
N ARG A 851 1.50 10.93 2.00
CA ARG A 851 1.75 12.36 2.19
C ARG A 851 0.43 13.10 2.10
N ASP A 852 0.48 14.41 1.96
CA ASP A 852 -0.71 15.25 1.87
C ASP A 852 -1.53 14.91 0.63
N SER A 853 -2.85 14.99 0.79
CA SER A 853 -3.86 14.67 -0.21
C SER A 853 -4.98 15.71 -0.13
N TYR A 854 -5.72 15.92 -1.21
CA TYR A 854 -6.75 16.97 -1.28
C TYR A 854 -8.14 16.37 -1.31
N GLY A 855 -9.09 16.94 -0.56
CA GLY A 855 -10.45 16.39 -0.43
C GLY A 855 -11.13 16.16 -1.78
N SER A 856 -10.97 17.08 -2.74
CA SER A 856 -11.54 16.96 -4.09
C SER A 856 -10.95 15.79 -4.89
N THR A 857 -9.64 15.55 -4.76
CA THR A 857 -8.97 14.42 -5.41
C THR A 857 -9.35 13.10 -4.74
N ASN A 858 -9.44 13.10 -3.41
CA ASN A 858 -9.85 11.94 -2.61
C ASN A 858 -11.25 11.48 -3.01
N GLN A 859 -12.18 12.42 -3.24
CA GLN A 859 -13.52 12.11 -3.74
C GLN A 859 -13.47 11.43 -5.12
N TYR A 860 -12.83 12.06 -6.11
CA TYR A 860 -12.88 11.57 -7.49
C TYR A 860 -12.14 10.23 -7.65
N PHE A 861 -10.96 10.10 -7.03
CA PHE A 861 -10.24 8.83 -6.99
C PHE A 861 -11.07 7.75 -6.28
N GLY A 862 -11.70 8.08 -5.15
CA GLY A 862 -12.62 7.21 -4.44
C GLY A 862 -13.81 6.74 -5.30
N GLU A 863 -14.46 7.64 -6.04
CA GLU A 863 -15.53 7.29 -6.99
C GLU A 863 -15.05 6.25 -8.01
N LYS A 864 -13.83 6.39 -8.53
CA LYS A 864 -13.23 5.44 -9.50
C LYS A 864 -12.84 4.11 -8.88
N ILE A 865 -12.31 4.10 -7.66
CA ILE A 865 -12.04 2.87 -6.90
C ILE A 865 -13.33 2.06 -6.72
N HIS A 866 -14.43 2.69 -6.29
CA HIS A 866 -15.71 1.99 -6.12
C HIS A 866 -16.31 1.56 -7.46
N GLN A 867 -16.28 2.41 -8.49
CA GLN A 867 -16.75 2.04 -9.83
C GLN A 867 -16.04 0.77 -10.33
N PHE A 868 -14.71 0.77 -10.34
CA PHE A 868 -13.92 -0.34 -10.88
C PHE A 868 -13.94 -1.58 -9.98
N ALA A 869 -14.24 -1.43 -8.68
CA ALA A 869 -14.47 -2.56 -7.80
C ALA A 869 -15.71 -3.37 -8.19
N PHE A 870 -16.80 -2.76 -8.63
CA PHE A 870 -18.04 -3.51 -8.91
C PHE A 870 -18.35 -3.68 -10.39
N GLU A 871 -17.68 -2.93 -11.27
CA GLU A 871 -17.80 -3.10 -12.72
C GLU A 871 -17.11 -4.39 -13.20
N LYS A 872 -17.87 -5.27 -13.86
CA LYS A 872 -17.36 -6.50 -14.49
C LYS A 872 -16.86 -6.20 -15.92
N VAL A 873 -15.65 -6.67 -16.25
CA VAL A 873 -15.13 -6.67 -17.64
C VAL A 873 -15.12 -8.10 -18.14
N ASN A 874 -15.85 -8.37 -19.24
CA ASN A 874 -16.04 -9.74 -19.75
C ASN A 874 -16.49 -10.72 -18.65
N TYR A 875 -17.50 -10.31 -17.87
CA TYR A 875 -18.06 -11.05 -16.72
C TYR A 875 -17.10 -11.29 -15.54
N ASN A 876 -15.91 -10.69 -15.54
CA ASN A 876 -14.92 -10.87 -14.49
C ASN A 876 -14.70 -9.58 -13.69
N TYR A 877 -14.62 -9.73 -12.37
CA TYR A 877 -14.12 -8.68 -11.49
C TYR A 877 -12.60 -8.54 -11.63
N ARG A 878 -12.14 -7.29 -11.47
CA ARG A 878 -10.74 -6.90 -11.39
C ARG A 878 -10.09 -7.38 -10.09
N THR A 879 -8.77 -7.55 -10.10
CA THR A 879 -8.00 -7.68 -8.84
C THR A 879 -7.88 -6.31 -8.17
N ILE A 880 -7.56 -6.27 -6.87
CA ILE A 880 -7.37 -5.02 -6.11
C ILE A 880 -6.28 -4.16 -6.75
N GLY A 881 -5.21 -4.77 -7.25
CA GLY A 881 -4.15 -4.08 -7.98
C GLY A 881 -4.65 -3.41 -9.26
N GLN A 882 -5.51 -4.08 -10.04
CA GLN A 882 -6.11 -3.50 -11.25
C GLN A 882 -7.08 -2.36 -10.93
N ILE A 883 -7.92 -2.52 -9.89
CA ILE A 883 -8.80 -1.45 -9.39
C ILE A 883 -7.96 -0.22 -9.06
N PHE A 884 -6.87 -0.40 -8.33
CA PHE A 884 -5.96 0.67 -7.93
C PHE A 884 -5.27 1.35 -9.12
N SER A 885 -4.65 0.58 -10.02
CA SER A 885 -3.90 1.13 -11.17
C SER A 885 -4.81 1.81 -12.19
N GLU A 886 -5.95 1.19 -12.52
CA GLU A 886 -6.91 1.79 -13.47
C GLU A 886 -7.52 3.07 -12.89
N ALA A 887 -7.87 3.09 -11.59
CA ALA A 887 -8.39 4.29 -10.94
C ALA A 887 -7.37 5.43 -10.93
N LYS A 888 -6.07 5.13 -10.71
CA LYS A 888 -5.01 6.13 -10.79
C LYS A 888 -4.83 6.68 -12.20
N ASN A 889 -4.81 5.84 -13.22
CA ASN A 889 -4.58 6.25 -14.61
C ASN A 889 -5.67 7.20 -15.16
N VAL A 890 -6.87 7.21 -14.55
CA VAL A 890 -7.98 8.10 -14.93
C VAL A 890 -8.21 9.23 -13.93
N SER A 891 -7.39 9.34 -12.87
CA SER A 891 -7.52 10.32 -11.81
C SER A 891 -6.28 11.22 -11.72
N GLY A 892 -6.47 12.52 -11.58
CA GLY A 892 -5.37 13.46 -11.38
C GLY A 892 -4.84 13.48 -9.96
N SER A 893 -3.54 13.77 -9.77
CA SER A 893 -2.92 14.04 -8.47
C SER A 893 -3.06 12.90 -7.46
N THR A 894 -2.82 11.65 -7.86
CA THR A 894 -3.00 10.44 -7.02
C THR A 894 -1.71 9.71 -6.66
N GLU A 895 -0.55 10.27 -7.01
CA GLU A 895 0.78 9.65 -6.88
C GLU A 895 1.13 9.30 -5.42
N MET A 896 0.57 10.02 -4.44
CA MET A 896 0.76 9.80 -3.00
C MET A 896 0.01 8.58 -2.45
N PHE A 897 -1.00 8.06 -3.17
CA PHE A 897 -1.73 6.89 -2.69
C PHE A 897 -0.91 5.62 -2.89
N VAL A 898 -0.94 4.70 -1.93
CA VAL A 898 -0.34 3.37 -2.06
C VAL A 898 -1.33 2.29 -1.63
N LEU A 899 -1.21 1.10 -2.22
CA LEU A 899 -1.91 -0.10 -1.79
C LEU A 899 -1.00 -0.92 -0.87
N MET A 900 -1.33 -0.97 0.42
CA MET A 900 -0.75 -1.94 1.35
C MET A 900 -1.64 -3.19 1.37
N GLY A 901 -1.29 -4.20 0.58
CA GLY A 901 -2.13 -5.37 0.34
C GLY A 901 -1.61 -6.27 -0.80
N ASP A 902 -2.23 -7.43 -0.99
CA ASP A 902 -1.96 -8.30 -2.15
C ASP A 902 -2.68 -7.73 -3.39
N PRO A 903 -1.97 -7.21 -4.40
CA PRO A 903 -2.59 -6.65 -5.61
C PRO A 903 -3.23 -7.72 -6.50
N SER A 904 -2.81 -8.98 -6.38
CA SER A 904 -3.35 -10.09 -7.17
C SER A 904 -4.69 -10.61 -6.66
N LEU A 905 -5.05 -10.26 -5.43
CA LEU A 905 -6.27 -10.69 -4.77
C LEU A 905 -7.50 -10.01 -5.41
N LYS A 906 -8.63 -10.71 -5.51
CA LYS A 906 -9.94 -10.11 -5.78
C LYS A 906 -10.66 -9.92 -4.45
N LEU A 907 -11.49 -8.88 -4.32
CA LEU A 907 -12.39 -8.84 -3.17
C LEU A 907 -13.27 -10.09 -3.16
N ALA A 908 -13.79 -10.44 -1.99
CA ALA A 908 -14.61 -11.62 -1.77
C ALA A 908 -16.02 -11.45 -2.38
N TYR A 909 -16.09 -11.23 -3.70
CA TYR A 909 -17.33 -11.14 -4.45
C TYR A 909 -18.01 -12.51 -4.50
N PRO A 910 -19.33 -12.56 -4.32
CA PRO A 910 -20.11 -13.77 -4.57
C PRO A 910 -19.99 -14.25 -6.02
N GLU A 911 -19.93 -15.56 -6.22
CA GLU A 911 -19.67 -16.17 -7.53
C GLU A 911 -20.93 -16.21 -8.42
N TYR A 912 -22.08 -16.52 -7.83
CA TYR A 912 -23.37 -16.64 -8.52
C TYR A 912 -24.36 -15.54 -8.16
N ASN A 913 -25.47 -15.49 -8.90
CA ASN A 913 -26.54 -14.53 -8.66
C ASN A 913 -27.74 -15.20 -7.98
N VAL A 914 -28.53 -14.43 -7.22
CA VAL A 914 -29.81 -14.86 -6.63
C VAL A 914 -30.92 -13.99 -7.22
N ILE A 915 -32.02 -14.62 -7.65
CA ILE A 915 -33.17 -13.91 -8.21
C ILE A 915 -34.47 -14.36 -7.53
N THR A 916 -35.43 -13.44 -7.42
CA THR A 916 -36.81 -13.74 -7.04
C THR A 916 -37.60 -14.23 -8.24
N ASP A 917 -38.30 -15.36 -8.11
CA ASP A 917 -39.21 -15.87 -9.14
C ASP A 917 -40.64 -15.33 -8.91
N SER A 918 -41.13 -15.36 -7.66
CA SER A 918 -42.49 -14.94 -7.33
C SER A 918 -42.66 -14.42 -5.90
N ILE A 919 -43.63 -13.52 -5.74
CA ILE A 919 -44.14 -13.01 -4.46
C ILE A 919 -45.61 -13.40 -4.37
N ASN A 920 -45.98 -14.16 -3.33
CA ASN A 920 -47.33 -14.70 -3.12
C ASN A 920 -47.87 -15.55 -4.28
N GLY A 921 -46.97 -16.24 -4.99
CA GLY A 921 -47.31 -17.10 -6.13
C GLY A 921 -47.43 -16.37 -7.48
N GLU A 922 -47.42 -15.04 -7.47
CA GLU A 922 -47.41 -14.21 -8.67
C GLU A 922 -45.98 -13.91 -9.10
N SER A 923 -45.69 -14.02 -10.39
CA SER A 923 -44.35 -13.75 -10.92
C SER A 923 -43.94 -12.29 -10.69
N ILE A 924 -42.71 -12.05 -10.26
CA ILE A 924 -42.20 -10.69 -10.01
C ILE A 924 -42.15 -9.84 -11.29
N ILE A 925 -42.09 -10.47 -12.47
CA ILE A 925 -42.12 -9.78 -13.77
C ILE A 925 -43.53 -9.24 -14.09
N SER A 926 -44.58 -9.93 -13.61
CA SER A 926 -45.98 -9.56 -13.84
C SER A 926 -46.61 -8.81 -12.66
N ASN A 927 -45.98 -8.83 -11.48
CA ASN A 927 -46.54 -8.31 -10.25
C ASN A 927 -45.94 -6.94 -9.89
N ASN A 928 -46.81 -5.93 -9.81
CA ASN A 928 -46.51 -4.59 -9.28
C ASN A 928 -47.38 -4.28 -8.04
N ASP A 929 -48.02 -5.28 -7.44
CA ASP A 929 -48.88 -5.10 -6.28
C ASP A 929 -48.07 -4.74 -5.02
N THR A 930 -48.70 -4.00 -4.13
CA THR A 930 -48.05 -3.44 -2.94
C THR A 930 -47.99 -4.46 -1.82
N VAL A 931 -46.80 -4.65 -1.24
CA VAL A 931 -46.63 -5.34 0.04
C VAL A 931 -47.05 -4.39 1.17
N LYS A 932 -48.11 -4.76 1.89
CA LYS A 932 -48.73 -3.91 2.93
C LYS A 932 -48.37 -4.38 4.33
N ALA A 933 -48.46 -3.47 5.31
CA ALA A 933 -48.38 -3.85 6.72
C ALA A 933 -49.42 -4.94 7.05
N LEU A 934 -49.09 -5.88 7.94
CA LEU A 934 -49.96 -7.01 8.34
C LEU A 934 -50.28 -8.00 7.21
N GLN A 935 -49.62 -7.91 6.06
CA GLN A 935 -49.75 -8.90 5.00
C GLN A 935 -48.78 -10.06 5.24
N PHE A 936 -49.27 -11.29 5.14
CA PHE A 936 -48.41 -12.46 5.09
C PHE A 936 -47.82 -12.60 3.68
N VAL A 937 -46.49 -12.66 3.59
CA VAL A 937 -45.76 -12.68 2.32
C VAL A 937 -44.97 -13.98 2.20
N THR A 938 -45.03 -14.62 1.02
CA THR A 938 -44.21 -15.77 0.66
C THR A 938 -43.39 -15.46 -0.60
N ILE A 939 -42.08 -15.62 -0.52
CA ILE A 939 -41.15 -15.35 -1.60
C ILE A 939 -40.50 -16.66 -2.03
N LYS A 940 -40.46 -16.90 -3.35
CA LYS A 940 -39.72 -18.00 -3.98
C LYS A 940 -38.65 -17.43 -4.89
N GLY A 941 -37.48 -18.06 -4.91
CA GLY A 941 -36.39 -17.67 -5.78
C GLY A 941 -35.39 -18.79 -6.03
N ARG A 942 -34.37 -18.46 -6.82
CA ARG A 942 -33.34 -19.42 -7.24
C ARG A 942 -31.95 -18.79 -7.38
N VAL A 943 -30.93 -19.63 -7.25
CA VAL A 943 -29.53 -19.31 -7.52
C VAL A 943 -29.24 -19.59 -8.99
N VAL A 944 -28.62 -18.64 -9.69
CA VAL A 944 -28.38 -18.68 -11.13
C VAL A 944 -26.96 -18.27 -11.53
N ASP A 945 -26.50 -18.76 -12.68
CA ASP A 945 -25.27 -18.31 -13.33
C ASP A 945 -25.43 -16.92 -13.99
N ASN A 946 -24.39 -16.45 -14.68
CA ASN A 946 -24.42 -15.18 -15.43
C ASN A 946 -25.34 -15.23 -16.68
N ASN A 947 -25.85 -16.41 -17.07
CA ASN A 947 -26.81 -16.60 -18.15
C ASN A 947 -28.25 -16.85 -17.63
N TYR A 948 -28.49 -16.59 -16.34
CA TYR A 948 -29.78 -16.81 -15.65
C TYR A 948 -30.26 -18.28 -15.61
N GLN A 949 -29.34 -19.24 -15.82
CA GLN A 949 -29.59 -20.67 -15.68
C GLN A 949 -29.45 -21.08 -14.22
N THR A 950 -30.36 -21.93 -13.72
CA THR A 950 -30.33 -22.40 -12.32
C THR A 950 -29.08 -23.24 -12.05
N ILE A 951 -28.41 -22.96 -10.93
CA ILE A 951 -27.32 -23.79 -10.40
C ILE A 951 -27.94 -24.94 -9.59
N THR A 952 -28.24 -26.06 -10.26
CA THR A 952 -29.01 -27.17 -9.66
C THR A 952 -28.26 -27.99 -8.62
N ASP A 953 -26.95 -27.81 -8.48
CA ASP A 953 -26.11 -28.46 -7.47
C ASP A 953 -25.87 -27.57 -6.23
N PHE A 954 -26.37 -26.33 -6.23
CA PHE A 954 -26.27 -25.44 -5.08
C PHE A 954 -27.19 -25.91 -3.94
N ASN A 955 -26.59 -26.46 -2.89
CA ASN A 955 -27.28 -26.91 -1.68
C ASN A 955 -26.64 -26.26 -0.45
N GLY A 956 -27.43 -25.51 0.30
CA GLY A 956 -26.92 -24.68 1.39
C GLY A 956 -27.99 -23.75 1.94
N TYR A 957 -27.63 -22.50 2.21
CA TYR A 957 -28.52 -21.53 2.86
C TYR A 957 -28.58 -20.21 2.08
N VAL A 958 -29.73 -19.54 2.16
CA VAL A 958 -29.93 -18.15 1.76
C VAL A 958 -30.37 -17.33 2.97
N PHE A 959 -29.84 -16.11 3.06
CA PHE A 959 -30.07 -15.12 4.10
C PHE A 959 -30.78 -13.92 3.48
N PRO A 960 -32.11 -13.99 3.28
CA PRO A 960 -32.88 -12.86 2.77
C PRO A 960 -32.98 -11.75 3.82
N SER A 961 -32.72 -10.51 3.39
CA SER A 961 -33.02 -9.29 4.15
C SER A 961 -34.00 -8.44 3.35
N VAL A 962 -35.22 -8.26 3.87
CA VAL A 962 -36.25 -7.41 3.29
C VAL A 962 -36.19 -6.06 3.98
N PHE A 963 -35.81 -5.03 3.24
CA PHE A 963 -35.73 -3.66 3.71
C PHE A 963 -36.99 -2.88 3.33
N ASP A 964 -37.44 -2.02 4.23
CA ASP A 964 -38.37 -0.95 3.90
C ASP A 964 -37.69 0.06 2.95
N LYS A 965 -38.43 1.07 2.51
CA LYS A 965 -37.91 2.19 1.74
C LYS A 965 -36.79 2.94 2.47
N THR A 966 -35.96 3.62 1.70
CA THR A 966 -34.89 4.49 2.22
C THR A 966 -35.44 5.53 3.19
N SER A 967 -34.77 5.69 4.33
CA SER A 967 -35.07 6.74 5.30
C SER A 967 -34.16 7.95 5.11
N THR A 968 -34.68 9.14 5.41
CA THR A 968 -33.90 10.38 5.43
C THR A 968 -33.33 10.57 6.83
N ILE A 969 -32.01 10.58 6.95
CA ILE A 969 -31.29 10.86 8.20
C ILE A 969 -30.82 12.30 8.20
N THR A 970 -30.93 12.98 9.34
CA THR A 970 -30.58 14.40 9.49
C THR A 970 -29.38 14.57 10.43
N THR A 971 -28.42 15.42 10.06
CA THR A 971 -27.26 15.74 10.91
C THR A 971 -27.63 16.65 12.10
N LEU A 972 -26.79 16.65 13.14
CA LEU A 972 -27.07 17.23 14.45
C LEU A 972 -26.44 18.61 14.70
N LEU A 973 -25.80 19.22 13.69
CA LEU A 973 -25.22 20.57 13.80
C LEU A 973 -24.19 20.67 14.95
N ASN A 974 -23.28 19.73 15.05
CA ASN A 974 -22.39 19.64 16.22
C ASN A 974 -21.32 20.74 16.29
N ASN A 975 -21.07 21.47 15.19
CA ASN A 975 -20.04 22.51 15.10
C ASN A 975 -20.62 23.92 14.93
N PRO A 976 -19.97 24.96 15.48
CA PRO A 976 -20.32 26.35 15.23
C PRO A 976 -20.34 26.64 13.72
N ASN A 977 -21.40 27.29 13.25
CA ASN A 977 -21.63 27.65 11.83
C ASN A 977 -21.84 26.47 10.86
N SER A 978 -22.02 25.24 11.35
CA SER A 978 -22.44 24.11 10.50
C SER A 978 -23.89 24.29 9.99
N VAL A 979 -24.22 23.65 8.88
CA VAL A 979 -25.56 23.70 8.25
C VAL A 979 -26.23 22.33 8.30
N GLN A 980 -27.51 22.24 8.64
CA GLN A 980 -28.15 20.94 8.77
C GLN A 980 -28.28 20.29 7.39
N LYS A 981 -27.92 19.01 7.29
CA LYS A 981 -28.03 18.23 6.06
C LYS A 981 -28.83 16.97 6.30
N THR A 982 -29.26 16.39 5.19
CA THR A 982 -29.88 15.09 5.16
C THR A 982 -29.19 14.16 4.18
N PHE A 983 -29.24 12.87 4.45
CA PHE A 983 -28.80 11.81 3.53
C PHE A 983 -29.76 10.63 3.57
N LEU A 984 -29.75 9.83 2.51
CA LEU A 984 -30.57 8.63 2.41
C LEU A 984 -29.82 7.43 2.97
N LEU A 985 -30.51 6.62 3.77
CA LEU A 985 -30.00 5.35 4.30
C LEU A 985 -31.13 4.31 4.37
N GLN A 986 -30.89 3.13 3.79
CA GLN A 986 -31.81 1.99 3.85
C GLN A 986 -31.36 1.04 4.97
N ARG A 987 -31.82 1.30 6.20
CA ARG A 987 -31.45 0.51 7.40
C ARG A 987 -32.61 -0.25 8.04
N ASN A 988 -33.85 0.09 7.70
CA ASN A 988 -35.04 -0.47 8.35
C ASN A 988 -35.33 -1.86 7.75
N ILE A 989 -35.08 -2.92 8.53
CA ILE A 989 -35.25 -4.30 8.09
C ILE A 989 -36.60 -4.82 8.55
N LEU A 990 -37.47 -5.13 7.59
CA LEU A 990 -38.78 -5.74 7.80
C LEU A 990 -38.69 -7.23 8.15
N PHE A 991 -37.70 -7.92 7.59
CA PHE A 991 -37.44 -9.33 7.83
C PHE A 991 -35.98 -9.67 7.51
N LYS A 992 -35.31 -10.43 8.39
CA LYS A 992 -33.99 -11.02 8.15
C LYS A 992 -34.01 -12.50 8.49
N GLY A 993 -34.10 -13.37 7.50
CA GLY A 993 -34.29 -14.80 7.71
C GLY A 993 -33.09 -15.67 7.32
N LYS A 994 -33.20 -16.96 7.61
CA LYS A 994 -32.33 -18.02 7.11
C LYS A 994 -33.19 -19.15 6.52
N SER A 995 -33.03 -19.43 5.22
CA SER A 995 -33.81 -20.47 4.51
C SER A 995 -32.90 -21.46 3.78
N ASN A 996 -33.34 -22.71 3.67
CA ASN A 996 -32.64 -23.75 2.93
C ASN A 996 -32.72 -23.54 1.42
N VAL A 997 -31.58 -23.68 0.75
CA VAL A 997 -31.49 -23.79 -0.71
C VAL A 997 -31.31 -25.27 -1.07
N LYS A 998 -32.23 -25.80 -1.88
CA LYS A 998 -32.16 -27.17 -2.40
C LYS A 998 -32.21 -27.14 -3.92
N ASN A 999 -31.23 -27.76 -4.55
CA ASN A 999 -31.06 -27.75 -6.01
C ASN A 999 -31.16 -26.34 -6.62
N GLY A 1000 -30.55 -25.36 -5.96
CA GLY A 1000 -30.59 -23.96 -6.35
C GLY A 1000 -31.92 -23.24 -6.13
N GLN A 1001 -32.93 -23.84 -5.49
CA GLN A 1001 -34.23 -23.20 -5.22
C GLN A 1001 -34.46 -22.98 -3.72
N PHE A 1002 -35.16 -21.90 -3.37
CA PHE A 1002 -35.52 -21.59 -1.99
C PHE A 1002 -36.90 -20.94 -1.88
N GLN A 1003 -37.43 -20.96 -0.65
CA GLN A 1003 -38.66 -20.28 -0.29
C GLN A 1003 -38.57 -19.77 1.16
N PHE A 1004 -39.12 -18.59 1.43
CA PHE A 1004 -39.32 -18.11 2.79
C PHE A 1004 -40.61 -17.29 2.90
N SER A 1005 -41.11 -17.16 4.12
CA SER A 1005 -42.33 -16.41 4.40
C SER A 1005 -42.18 -15.61 5.69
N PHE A 1006 -42.87 -14.48 5.77
CA PHE A 1006 -42.92 -13.64 6.96
C PHE A 1006 -44.20 -12.81 6.98
N LEU A 1007 -44.58 -12.34 8.17
CA LEU A 1007 -45.64 -11.35 8.33
C LEU A 1007 -45.02 -9.95 8.32
N VAL A 1008 -45.50 -9.08 7.43
CA VAL A 1008 -44.98 -7.71 7.31
C VAL A 1008 -45.32 -6.93 8.59
N PRO A 1009 -44.33 -6.34 9.27
CA PRO A 1009 -44.57 -5.65 10.54
C PRO A 1009 -45.54 -4.48 10.45
N LYS A 1010 -46.25 -4.21 11.55
CA LYS A 1010 -47.15 -3.06 11.67
C LYS A 1010 -46.42 -1.72 11.63
N ASP A 1011 -45.14 -1.71 12.01
CA ASP A 1011 -44.29 -0.52 12.11
C ASP A 1011 -43.55 -0.13 10.82
N ILE A 1012 -43.97 -0.66 9.67
CA ILE A 1012 -43.47 -0.12 8.40
C ILE A 1012 -43.84 1.35 8.27
N ASN A 1013 -43.09 2.08 7.46
CA ASN A 1013 -43.58 3.38 7.01
C ASN A 1013 -44.76 3.15 6.04
N TYR A 1014 -45.92 3.78 6.29
CA TYR A 1014 -47.13 3.60 5.48
C TYR A 1014 -47.10 4.31 4.12
N ASP A 1015 -46.15 5.23 3.90
CA ASP A 1015 -45.95 5.85 2.60
C ASP A 1015 -45.56 4.81 1.56
N TYR A 1016 -46.11 4.95 0.35
CA TYR A 1016 -45.84 4.03 -0.74
C TYR A 1016 -44.47 4.33 -1.36
N GLY A 1017 -43.61 3.33 -1.43
CA GLY A 1017 -42.28 3.46 -2.02
C GLY A 1017 -41.60 2.11 -2.28
N TYR A 1018 -40.46 2.13 -2.96
CA TYR A 1018 -39.69 0.93 -3.20
C TYR A 1018 -38.85 0.55 -1.99
N GLY A 1019 -39.13 -0.63 -1.42
CA GLY A 1019 -38.23 -1.39 -0.58
C GLY A 1019 -37.28 -2.26 -1.41
N LYS A 1020 -36.40 -2.99 -0.72
CA LYS A 1020 -35.39 -3.85 -1.33
C LYS A 1020 -35.41 -5.22 -0.68
N ILE A 1021 -35.36 -6.28 -1.47
CA ILE A 1021 -35.01 -7.62 -0.99
C ILE A 1021 -33.53 -7.83 -1.34
N SER A 1022 -32.67 -8.07 -0.36
CA SER A 1022 -31.26 -8.41 -0.56
C SER A 1022 -31.03 -9.87 -0.18
N TYR A 1023 -30.25 -10.57 -1.01
CA TYR A 1023 -29.94 -11.98 -0.82
C TYR A 1023 -28.44 -12.17 -0.67
N TYR A 1024 -28.04 -12.92 0.35
CA TYR A 1024 -26.74 -13.61 0.39
C TYR A 1024 -27.00 -15.11 0.52
N ALA A 1025 -26.37 -15.94 -0.30
CA ALA A 1025 -26.50 -17.39 -0.20
C ALA A 1025 -25.13 -18.05 -0.24
N TYR A 1026 -24.97 -19.18 0.42
CA TYR A 1026 -23.75 -19.99 0.29
C TYR A 1026 -24.05 -21.49 0.37
N SER A 1027 -23.17 -22.25 -0.27
CA SER A 1027 -23.02 -23.70 -0.17
C SER A 1027 -21.64 -24.03 0.45
N GLU A 1028 -21.20 -25.28 0.41
CA GLU A 1028 -19.91 -25.69 0.99
C GLU A 1028 -18.70 -24.94 0.40
N SER A 1029 -18.72 -24.61 -0.89
CA SER A 1029 -17.55 -24.06 -1.60
C SER A 1029 -17.79 -22.82 -2.46
N VAL A 1030 -19.04 -22.37 -2.61
CA VAL A 1030 -19.42 -21.22 -3.44
C VAL A 1030 -20.54 -20.43 -2.79
N ASP A 1031 -20.59 -19.13 -3.07
CA ASP A 1031 -21.61 -18.20 -2.60
C ASP A 1031 -22.28 -17.46 -3.77
N ALA A 1032 -23.40 -16.81 -3.45
CA ALA A 1032 -24.22 -16.07 -4.38
C ALA A 1032 -24.81 -14.82 -3.72
N ASN A 1033 -25.09 -13.79 -4.50
CA ASN A 1033 -25.86 -12.65 -4.04
C ASN A 1033 -26.86 -12.16 -5.07
N GLY A 1034 -27.77 -11.30 -4.63
CA GLY A 1034 -28.68 -10.64 -5.54
C GLY A 1034 -29.59 -9.68 -4.81
N TYR A 1035 -30.42 -9.01 -5.58
CA TYR A 1035 -31.47 -8.17 -5.05
C TYR A 1035 -32.68 -8.17 -5.96
N ASP A 1036 -33.81 -7.76 -5.39
CA ASP A 1036 -34.99 -7.34 -6.13
C ASP A 1036 -35.62 -6.13 -5.45
N THR A 1037 -36.43 -5.37 -6.18
CA THR A 1037 -37.23 -4.27 -5.63
C THR A 1037 -38.65 -4.74 -5.35
N VAL A 1038 -39.26 -4.19 -4.31
CA VAL A 1038 -40.64 -4.49 -3.94
C VAL A 1038 -41.33 -3.19 -3.54
N TYR A 1039 -42.56 -2.98 -4.01
CA TYR A 1039 -43.32 -1.79 -3.64
C TYR A 1039 -44.00 -2.01 -2.28
N ILE A 1040 -43.71 -1.16 -1.30
CA ILE A 1040 -44.15 -1.31 0.09
C ILE A 1040 -44.91 -0.05 0.52
N GLY A 1041 -46.06 -0.23 1.16
CA GLY A 1041 -46.85 0.87 1.70
C GLY A 1041 -48.26 0.46 2.09
N GLY A 1042 -48.95 1.34 2.81
CA GLY A 1042 -50.30 1.08 3.31
C GLY A 1042 -50.40 -0.07 4.31
N ILE A 1043 -51.63 -0.39 4.69
CA ILE A 1043 -51.97 -1.46 5.64
C ILE A 1043 -52.94 -2.43 4.97
N ASN A 1044 -52.81 -3.72 5.29
CA ASN A 1044 -53.80 -4.71 4.93
C ASN A 1044 -54.99 -4.60 5.90
N ASP A 1045 -56.21 -4.44 5.39
CA ASP A 1045 -57.43 -4.28 6.19
C ASP A 1045 -57.84 -5.57 6.95
N THR A 1046 -57.07 -6.65 6.80
CA THR A 1046 -57.28 -7.91 7.50
C THR A 1046 -56.98 -7.76 8.99
N VAL A 1047 -57.97 -8.00 9.84
CA VAL A 1047 -57.81 -7.96 11.30
C VAL A 1047 -57.13 -9.24 11.79
N ILE A 1048 -55.95 -9.10 12.40
CA ILE A 1048 -55.26 -10.16 13.14
C ILE A 1048 -55.54 -9.93 14.63
N ASN A 1049 -56.28 -10.84 15.27
CA ASN A 1049 -56.60 -10.74 16.69
C ASN A 1049 -55.50 -11.43 17.54
N ASP A 1050 -54.51 -10.64 17.96
CA ASP A 1050 -53.49 -11.05 18.91
C ASP A 1050 -53.13 -9.90 19.85
N ASN A 1051 -53.10 -10.20 21.15
CA ASN A 1051 -52.77 -9.26 22.23
C ASN A 1051 -51.69 -9.84 23.17
N ILE A 1052 -51.01 -10.91 22.77
CA ILE A 1052 -49.99 -11.61 23.57
C ILE A 1052 -48.62 -11.23 22.99
N GLY A 1053 -47.74 -10.66 23.83
CA GLY A 1053 -46.38 -10.36 23.39
C GLY A 1053 -45.46 -11.59 23.38
N PRO A 1054 -44.23 -11.47 22.83
CA PRO A 1054 -43.33 -12.60 22.63
C PRO A 1054 -42.99 -13.37 23.91
N GLU A 1055 -42.85 -14.68 23.83
CA GLU A 1055 -42.23 -15.50 24.87
C GLU A 1055 -40.72 -15.27 24.86
N ILE A 1056 -40.15 -14.81 25.99
CA ILE A 1056 -38.71 -14.53 26.13
C ILE A 1056 -38.11 -15.48 27.17
N LYS A 1057 -37.08 -16.23 26.78
CA LYS A 1057 -36.22 -17.00 27.70
C LYS A 1057 -34.83 -16.39 27.73
N LEU A 1058 -34.37 -16.02 28.93
CA LEU A 1058 -33.10 -15.35 29.14
C LEU A 1058 -32.09 -16.27 29.83
N TYR A 1059 -30.85 -16.22 29.38
CA TYR A 1059 -29.74 -16.99 29.92
C TYR A 1059 -28.42 -16.21 29.82
N LEU A 1060 -27.40 -16.65 30.57
CA LEU A 1060 -26.02 -16.20 30.42
C LEU A 1060 -25.15 -17.36 29.94
N ASN A 1061 -24.39 -17.14 28.87
CA ASN A 1061 -23.55 -18.07 28.10
C ASN A 1061 -24.32 -19.19 27.38
N ASN A 1062 -25.23 -19.91 28.06
CA ASN A 1062 -26.07 -20.95 27.46
C ASN A 1062 -27.30 -21.29 28.33
N GLU A 1063 -28.19 -22.14 27.81
CA GLU A 1063 -29.46 -22.55 28.41
C GLU A 1063 -29.34 -23.25 29.78
N ASN A 1064 -28.14 -23.67 30.21
CA ASN A 1064 -27.94 -24.29 31.52
C ASN A 1064 -27.87 -23.27 32.67
N PHE A 1065 -27.74 -21.97 32.36
CA PHE A 1065 -27.73 -20.91 33.35
C PHE A 1065 -29.08 -20.83 34.07
N VAL A 1066 -29.04 -20.62 35.39
CA VAL A 1066 -30.24 -20.49 36.22
C VAL A 1066 -30.29 -19.12 36.87
N ASN A 1067 -31.50 -18.60 37.01
CA ASN A 1067 -31.74 -17.31 37.65
C ASN A 1067 -31.16 -17.28 39.08
N GLY A 1068 -30.35 -16.27 39.39
CA GLY A 1068 -29.62 -16.10 40.64
C GLY A 1068 -28.20 -16.70 40.64
N GLY A 1069 -27.78 -17.40 39.59
CA GLY A 1069 -26.46 -18.04 39.50
C GLY A 1069 -25.29 -17.05 39.36
N ILE A 1070 -24.07 -17.56 39.46
CA ILE A 1070 -22.85 -16.76 39.28
C ILE A 1070 -22.41 -16.62 37.82
N THR A 1071 -21.69 -15.54 37.52
CA THR A 1071 -21.10 -15.28 36.20
C THR A 1071 -19.76 -14.55 36.29
N THR A 1072 -19.10 -14.32 35.15
CA THR A 1072 -17.87 -13.54 35.02
C THR A 1072 -18.15 -12.08 34.65
N PRO A 1073 -17.17 -11.15 34.72
CA PRO A 1073 -17.35 -9.77 34.27
C PRO A 1073 -17.72 -9.59 32.78
N ASN A 1074 -17.54 -10.62 31.93
CA ASN A 1074 -17.81 -10.54 30.49
C ASN A 1074 -18.66 -11.71 29.97
N PRO A 1075 -19.93 -11.88 30.42
CA PRO A 1075 -20.76 -12.99 29.99
C PRO A 1075 -21.47 -12.72 28.66
N THR A 1076 -21.86 -13.78 27.96
CA THR A 1076 -22.73 -13.65 26.77
C THR A 1076 -24.20 -13.66 27.20
N LEU A 1077 -24.94 -12.59 26.96
CA LEU A 1077 -26.41 -12.63 26.96
C LEU A 1077 -26.88 -13.59 25.86
N TYR A 1078 -27.61 -14.64 26.25
CA TYR A 1078 -28.23 -15.59 25.35
C TYR A 1078 -29.74 -15.57 25.57
N ALA A 1079 -30.51 -15.17 24.56
CA ALA A 1079 -31.96 -15.14 24.66
C ALA A 1079 -32.62 -15.93 23.52
N ILE A 1080 -33.73 -16.60 23.83
CA ILE A 1080 -34.61 -17.26 22.86
C ILE A 1080 -35.93 -16.51 22.91
N ILE A 1081 -36.39 -16.01 21.76
CA ILE A 1081 -37.63 -15.25 21.64
C ILE A 1081 -38.54 -15.97 20.65
N LYS A 1082 -39.82 -16.16 21.02
CA LYS A 1082 -40.82 -16.83 20.19
C LYS A 1082 -42.15 -16.09 20.20
N ASP A 1083 -42.76 -15.96 19.04
CA ASP A 1083 -44.06 -15.36 18.84
C ASP A 1083 -44.79 -16.00 17.62
N GLU A 1084 -46.11 -16.13 17.65
CA GLU A 1084 -46.87 -16.76 16.54
C GLU A 1084 -46.93 -15.88 15.28
N ASN A 1085 -46.85 -14.56 15.44
CA ASN A 1085 -46.88 -13.58 14.36
C ASN A 1085 -45.48 -13.08 13.98
N GLY A 1086 -44.48 -13.36 14.81
CA GLY A 1086 -43.08 -13.04 14.58
C GLY A 1086 -42.59 -11.90 15.46
N VAL A 1087 -41.27 -11.72 15.51
CA VAL A 1087 -40.62 -10.75 16.39
C VAL A 1087 -40.30 -9.47 15.61
N ASN A 1088 -40.62 -8.31 16.18
CA ASN A 1088 -40.35 -7.03 15.55
C ASN A 1088 -38.87 -6.66 15.64
N THR A 1089 -38.25 -6.44 14.48
CA THR A 1089 -36.85 -6.02 14.34
C THR A 1089 -36.70 -4.68 13.60
N VAL A 1090 -37.80 -4.03 13.20
CA VAL A 1090 -37.78 -2.91 12.24
C VAL A 1090 -37.13 -1.64 12.81
N GLY A 1091 -37.18 -1.48 14.14
CA GLY A 1091 -36.52 -0.39 14.88
C GLY A 1091 -36.99 1.02 14.52
N THR A 1092 -38.11 1.15 13.81
CA THR A 1092 -38.78 2.41 13.46
C THR A 1092 -39.92 2.74 14.41
N GLY A 1093 -40.47 1.75 15.11
CA GLY A 1093 -41.52 1.91 16.10
C GLY A 1093 -40.96 2.46 17.41
N ILE A 1094 -41.47 3.62 17.86
CA ILE A 1094 -41.06 4.22 19.14
C ILE A 1094 -41.37 3.23 20.26
N GLY A 1095 -40.33 2.73 20.94
CA GLY A 1095 -40.46 1.82 22.07
C GLY A 1095 -40.70 0.34 21.72
N HIS A 1096 -40.54 -0.05 20.45
CA HIS A 1096 -40.72 -1.43 20.00
C HIS A 1096 -39.41 -2.15 19.66
N ASP A 1097 -38.26 -1.54 19.98
CA ASP A 1097 -36.94 -2.15 19.86
C ASP A 1097 -36.77 -3.33 20.81
N ILE A 1098 -35.94 -4.30 20.39
CA ILE A 1098 -35.44 -5.31 21.31
C ILE A 1098 -34.35 -4.66 22.14
N VAL A 1099 -34.59 -4.46 23.44
CA VAL A 1099 -33.65 -3.74 24.31
C VAL A 1099 -33.30 -4.55 25.55
N ALA A 1100 -32.02 -4.56 25.90
CA ALA A 1100 -31.54 -5.09 27.18
C ALA A 1100 -30.97 -3.99 28.06
N TYR A 1101 -31.17 -4.04 29.37
CA TYR A 1101 -30.57 -3.11 30.32
C TYR A 1101 -30.24 -3.80 31.63
N LEU A 1102 -29.20 -3.29 32.29
CA LEU A 1102 -28.71 -3.79 33.58
C LEU A 1102 -29.22 -2.91 34.72
N ASP A 1103 -29.57 -3.52 35.84
CA ASP A 1103 -29.89 -2.87 37.12
C ASP A 1103 -30.95 -1.76 37.02
N ASP A 1104 -31.94 -1.97 36.16
CA ASP A 1104 -33.03 -1.04 35.86
C ASP A 1104 -32.58 0.33 35.29
N GLU A 1105 -31.34 0.44 34.81
CA GLU A 1105 -30.81 1.62 34.12
C GLU A 1105 -31.28 1.66 32.66
N LEU A 1106 -32.57 1.94 32.45
CA LEU A 1106 -33.20 1.99 31.12
C LEU A 1106 -32.55 3.02 30.18
N ASP A 1107 -32.01 4.11 30.73
CA ASP A 1107 -31.26 5.14 30.02
C ASP A 1107 -29.91 4.66 29.48
N LYS A 1108 -29.42 3.50 29.94
CA LYS A 1108 -28.23 2.80 29.43
C LYS A 1108 -28.58 1.50 28.70
N SER A 1109 -29.77 1.42 28.13
CA SER A 1109 -30.22 0.26 27.37
C SER A 1109 -29.40 0.00 26.11
N ILE A 1110 -29.24 -1.28 25.78
CA ILE A 1110 -28.55 -1.81 24.62
C ILE A 1110 -29.62 -2.23 23.61
N VAL A 1111 -29.61 -1.64 22.42
CA VAL A 1111 -30.49 -2.05 21.31
C VAL A 1111 -29.92 -3.31 20.65
N LEU A 1112 -30.75 -4.34 20.54
CA LEU A 1112 -30.37 -5.70 20.15
C LEU A 1112 -31.04 -6.19 18.86
N ASN A 1113 -31.79 -5.35 18.15
CA ASN A 1113 -32.49 -5.74 16.91
C ASN A 1113 -31.56 -6.43 15.91
N ASP A 1114 -30.35 -5.89 15.73
CA ASP A 1114 -29.32 -6.41 14.82
C ASP A 1114 -28.69 -7.73 15.27
N PHE A 1115 -28.88 -8.12 16.53
CA PHE A 1115 -28.34 -9.35 17.12
C PHE A 1115 -29.39 -10.46 17.19
N PHE A 1116 -30.64 -10.18 16.80
CA PHE A 1116 -31.69 -11.18 16.68
C PHE A 1116 -31.61 -11.90 15.33
N GLU A 1117 -31.53 -13.22 15.36
CA GLU A 1117 -31.55 -14.08 14.18
C GLU A 1117 -32.72 -15.06 14.28
N TYR A 1118 -33.58 -15.12 13.26
CA TYR A 1118 -34.63 -16.12 13.17
C TYR A 1118 -34.06 -17.53 13.03
N ASP A 1119 -34.72 -18.50 13.67
CA ASP A 1119 -34.42 -19.92 13.49
C ASP A 1119 -34.58 -20.35 12.03
N GLU A 1120 -33.91 -21.43 11.66
CA GLU A 1120 -33.90 -21.95 10.30
C GLU A 1120 -35.33 -22.21 9.77
N ASN A 1121 -35.64 -21.65 8.59
CA ASN A 1121 -36.96 -21.73 7.94
C ASN A 1121 -38.13 -21.24 8.82
N SER A 1122 -37.86 -20.38 9.81
CA SER A 1122 -38.85 -19.82 10.73
C SER A 1122 -38.94 -18.30 10.59
N TYR A 1123 -40.13 -17.76 10.84
CA TYR A 1123 -40.37 -16.34 11.10
C TYR A 1123 -40.98 -16.10 12.49
N LYS A 1124 -41.07 -17.17 13.30
CA LYS A 1124 -41.80 -17.20 14.59
C LYS A 1124 -40.88 -17.28 15.79
N SER A 1125 -39.65 -17.74 15.62
CA SER A 1125 -38.71 -17.96 16.72
C SER A 1125 -37.31 -17.59 16.29
N GLY A 1126 -36.51 -17.10 17.22
CA GLY A 1126 -35.14 -16.71 16.97
C GLY A 1126 -34.37 -16.50 18.26
N LYS A 1127 -33.11 -16.09 18.11
CA LYS A 1127 -32.15 -16.05 19.20
C LYS A 1127 -31.33 -14.78 19.17
N ILE A 1128 -30.89 -14.35 20.34
CA ILE A 1128 -29.90 -13.27 20.53
C ILE A 1128 -28.68 -13.83 21.23
N SER A 1129 -27.51 -13.45 20.74
CA SER A 1129 -26.22 -13.71 21.38
C SER A 1129 -25.40 -12.42 21.43
N TYR A 1130 -25.19 -11.86 22.61
CA TYR A 1130 -24.51 -10.57 22.79
C TYR A 1130 -23.50 -10.63 23.94
N LEU A 1131 -22.23 -10.25 23.69
CA LEU A 1131 -21.19 -10.23 24.74
C LEU A 1131 -21.33 -8.97 25.61
N LEU A 1132 -21.76 -9.15 26.85
CA LEU A 1132 -21.66 -8.11 27.88
C LEU A 1132 -20.20 -7.98 28.31
N SER A 1133 -19.77 -6.77 28.68
CA SER A 1133 -18.37 -6.51 29.03
C SER A 1133 -18.24 -5.58 30.23
N ASN A 1134 -17.18 -5.78 31.01
CA ASN A 1134 -16.80 -4.93 32.14
C ASN A 1134 -17.90 -4.79 33.21
N LEU A 1135 -18.63 -5.86 33.52
CA LEU A 1135 -19.57 -5.87 34.63
C LEU A 1135 -18.81 -5.79 35.97
N SER A 1136 -19.28 -4.96 36.90
CA SER A 1136 -18.71 -4.85 38.24
C SER A 1136 -18.95 -6.13 39.06
N ASP A 1137 -18.09 -6.39 40.04
CA ASP A 1137 -18.33 -7.47 41.01
C ASP A 1137 -19.59 -7.16 41.85
N GLY A 1138 -20.46 -8.15 42.04
CA GLY A 1138 -21.67 -8.01 42.84
C GLY A 1138 -22.94 -8.55 42.18
N LYS A 1139 -24.09 -8.24 42.77
CA LYS A 1139 -25.40 -8.66 42.27
C LYS A 1139 -25.87 -7.74 41.16
N HIS A 1140 -26.39 -8.32 40.10
CA HIS A 1140 -26.92 -7.61 38.95
C HIS A 1140 -28.25 -8.22 38.51
N THR A 1141 -29.07 -7.41 37.84
CA THR A 1141 -30.28 -7.86 37.13
C THR A 1141 -30.19 -7.44 35.68
N LEU A 1142 -30.40 -8.36 34.74
CA LEU A 1142 -30.52 -8.08 33.31
C LEU A 1142 -31.96 -8.24 32.88
N THR A 1143 -32.53 -7.19 32.31
CA THR A 1143 -33.88 -7.22 31.74
C THR A 1143 -33.80 -7.11 30.22
N LEU A 1144 -34.58 -7.93 29.50
CA LEU A 1144 -34.77 -7.87 28.05
C LEU A 1144 -36.24 -7.61 27.74
N ARG A 1145 -36.50 -6.64 26.86
CA ARG A 1145 -37.82 -6.33 26.31
C ARG A 1145 -37.83 -6.61 24.82
N ALA A 1146 -38.93 -7.17 24.31
CA ALA A 1146 -39.15 -7.38 22.89
C ALA A 1146 -40.64 -7.23 22.54
N CYS A 1147 -40.92 -6.84 21.30
CA CYS A 1147 -42.27 -6.76 20.75
C CYS A 1147 -42.46 -7.77 19.62
N ASP A 1148 -43.70 -8.22 19.44
CA ASP A 1148 -44.11 -8.93 18.23
C ASP A 1148 -44.32 -7.92 17.07
N VAL A 1149 -44.52 -8.43 15.86
CA VAL A 1149 -44.76 -7.60 14.67
C VAL A 1149 -46.11 -6.84 14.69
N LEU A 1150 -46.98 -7.12 15.66
CA LEU A 1150 -48.28 -6.45 15.88
C LEU A 1150 -48.22 -5.37 16.97
N ASN A 1151 -47.03 -5.20 17.58
CA ASN A 1151 -46.67 -4.28 18.65
C ASN A 1151 -47.13 -4.70 20.06
N ASN A 1152 -47.39 -5.99 20.28
CA ASN A 1152 -47.56 -6.55 21.62
C ASN A 1152 -46.19 -6.75 22.27
N MET A 1153 -45.99 -6.18 23.46
CA MET A 1153 -44.72 -6.19 24.18
C MET A 1153 -44.71 -7.22 25.30
N ASN A 1154 -43.56 -7.85 25.52
CA ASN A 1154 -43.28 -8.61 26.72
C ASN A 1154 -41.85 -8.36 27.22
N GLN A 1155 -41.58 -8.69 28.48
CA GLN A 1155 -40.25 -8.57 29.07
C GLN A 1155 -39.90 -9.79 29.94
N ALA A 1156 -38.62 -10.13 29.98
CA ALA A 1156 -38.07 -11.11 30.91
C ALA A 1156 -36.86 -10.52 31.64
N ASN A 1157 -36.64 -10.92 32.88
CA ASN A 1157 -35.45 -10.55 33.64
C ASN A 1157 -34.76 -11.78 34.22
N ILE A 1158 -33.47 -11.63 34.47
CA ILE A 1158 -32.66 -12.62 35.17
C ILE A 1158 -31.71 -11.91 36.14
N ALA A 1159 -31.65 -12.40 37.37
CA ALA A 1159 -30.69 -11.99 38.37
C ALA A 1159 -29.43 -12.87 38.29
N PHE A 1160 -28.28 -12.31 38.62
CA PHE A 1160 -27.02 -13.04 38.68
C PHE A 1160 -26.02 -12.32 39.58
N THR A 1161 -24.95 -13.04 39.97
CA THR A 1161 -23.84 -12.44 40.73
C THR A 1161 -22.56 -12.53 39.92
N VAL A 1162 -21.94 -11.39 39.63
CA VAL A 1162 -20.63 -11.32 38.97
C VAL A 1162 -19.55 -11.61 40.01
N VAL A 1163 -18.68 -12.57 39.67
CA VAL A 1163 -17.52 -12.96 40.47
C VAL A 1163 -16.27 -12.87 39.60
N ASN A 1164 -15.34 -11.98 39.98
CA ASN A 1164 -14.03 -11.85 39.33
C ASN A 1164 -13.35 -13.20 39.10
N ASP A 1165 -12.75 -13.37 37.93
CA ASP A 1165 -12.16 -14.62 37.46
C ASP A 1165 -10.68 -14.81 37.87
N GLU A 1166 -10.12 -13.95 38.72
CA GLU A 1166 -8.77 -14.09 39.27
C GLU A 1166 -8.54 -15.44 39.98
N LYS A 1167 -9.55 -15.94 40.72
CA LYS A 1167 -9.51 -17.24 41.43
C LYS A 1167 -10.67 -18.13 40.98
N LEU A 1168 -10.48 -19.45 41.03
CA LEU A 1168 -11.58 -20.39 40.81
C LEU A 1168 -12.53 -20.35 42.02
N HIS A 1169 -13.79 -20.06 41.77
CA HIS A 1169 -14.85 -19.98 42.78
C HIS A 1169 -15.89 -21.08 42.53
N LEU A 1170 -16.44 -21.67 43.60
CA LEU A 1170 -17.50 -22.70 43.55
C LEU A 1170 -18.71 -22.28 44.38
N GLU A 1171 -19.86 -22.18 43.74
CA GLU A 1171 -21.12 -21.82 44.38
C GLU A 1171 -22.22 -22.83 44.06
N HIS A 1172 -23.31 -22.81 44.84
CA HIS A 1172 -24.47 -23.71 44.67
C HIS A 1172 -24.10 -25.20 44.50
N VAL A 1173 -23.11 -25.67 45.25
CA VAL A 1173 -22.70 -27.08 45.28
C VAL A 1173 -23.79 -27.87 45.99
N LEU A 1174 -24.44 -28.80 45.30
CA LEU A 1174 -25.53 -29.60 45.84
C LEU A 1174 -25.65 -30.93 45.13
N ASN A 1175 -26.42 -31.85 45.71
CA ASN A 1175 -26.91 -33.03 45.03
C ASN A 1175 -28.46 -33.08 45.07
N TYR A 1176 -29.08 -33.59 44.00
CA TYR A 1176 -30.54 -33.71 43.90
C TYR A 1176 -30.97 -35.00 43.20
N PRO A 1177 -31.97 -35.74 43.71
CA PRO A 1177 -32.63 -35.53 45.00
C PRO A 1177 -31.69 -35.73 46.19
N ASN A 1178 -31.94 -35.03 47.29
CA ASN A 1178 -31.25 -35.17 48.58
C ASN A 1178 -32.24 -34.83 49.70
N PRO A 1179 -32.70 -35.78 50.53
CA PRO A 1179 -32.31 -37.19 50.54
C PRO A 1179 -32.72 -37.99 49.27
N PHE A 1180 -32.10 -39.13 49.03
CA PHE A 1180 -32.44 -40.06 47.94
C PHE A 1180 -32.42 -41.55 48.35
N THR A 1181 -33.08 -42.41 47.58
CA THR A 1181 -33.15 -43.86 47.84
C THR A 1181 -32.40 -44.72 46.81
N THR A 1182 -32.41 -44.32 45.53
CA THR A 1182 -31.79 -45.11 44.44
C THR A 1182 -30.68 -44.37 43.70
N GLN A 1183 -30.82 -43.07 43.47
CA GLN A 1183 -29.83 -42.26 42.76
C GLN A 1183 -29.93 -40.79 43.13
N THR A 1184 -28.83 -40.06 42.98
CA THR A 1184 -28.74 -38.60 43.08
C THR A 1184 -27.83 -38.08 41.97
N SER A 1185 -27.88 -36.78 41.68
CA SER A 1185 -26.93 -36.14 40.77
C SER A 1185 -26.29 -34.93 41.43
N PHE A 1186 -25.01 -34.73 41.20
CA PHE A 1186 -24.28 -33.57 41.71
C PHE A 1186 -24.34 -32.41 40.72
N TYR A 1187 -24.46 -31.21 41.28
CA TYR A 1187 -24.50 -29.94 40.57
C TYR A 1187 -23.64 -28.91 41.30
N PHE A 1188 -23.03 -28.00 40.55
CA PHE A 1188 -22.34 -26.83 41.10
C PHE A 1188 -22.18 -25.74 40.05
N GLU A 1189 -21.87 -24.53 40.50
CA GLU A 1189 -21.54 -23.38 39.65
C GLU A 1189 -20.09 -22.96 39.81
N HIS A 1190 -19.52 -22.34 38.78
CA HIS A 1190 -18.15 -21.83 38.78
C HIS A 1190 -17.98 -20.55 37.95
N ASN A 1191 -16.92 -19.78 38.21
CA ASN A 1191 -16.56 -18.56 37.46
C ASN A 1191 -15.47 -18.77 36.37
N LYS A 1192 -15.26 -20.01 35.90
CA LYS A 1192 -14.32 -20.35 34.82
C LYS A 1192 -14.97 -21.08 33.64
N PRO A 1193 -15.85 -20.41 32.87
CA PRO A 1193 -16.45 -20.98 31.66
C PRO A 1193 -15.40 -21.12 30.53
N GLY A 1194 -15.57 -22.10 29.63
CA GLY A 1194 -14.74 -22.25 28.42
C GLY A 1194 -13.36 -22.89 28.62
N ILE A 1195 -12.94 -23.19 29.85
CA ILE A 1195 -11.69 -23.90 30.19
C ILE A 1195 -12.01 -25.34 30.60
N VAL A 1196 -11.16 -26.30 30.23
CA VAL A 1196 -11.30 -27.71 30.65
C VAL A 1196 -11.10 -27.83 32.17
N LYS A 1197 -12.03 -28.53 32.82
CA LYS A 1197 -12.13 -28.72 34.27
C LYS A 1197 -12.13 -30.21 34.59
N ASN A 1198 -11.15 -30.65 35.40
CA ASN A 1198 -11.13 -31.97 36.01
C ASN A 1198 -11.84 -31.89 37.36
N ILE A 1199 -12.89 -32.69 37.53
CA ILE A 1199 -13.80 -32.65 38.67
C ILE A 1199 -13.71 -33.99 39.39
N SER A 1200 -13.38 -33.95 40.67
CA SER A 1200 -13.33 -35.12 41.55
C SER A 1200 -14.35 -34.94 42.67
N ILE A 1201 -15.29 -35.88 42.80
CA ILE A 1201 -16.28 -35.93 43.88
C ILE A 1201 -15.97 -37.16 44.73
N GLN A 1202 -15.51 -36.91 45.96
CA GLN A 1202 -15.18 -37.96 46.91
C GLN A 1202 -16.23 -38.03 48.00
N ILE A 1203 -16.82 -39.20 48.24
CA ILE A 1203 -17.90 -39.41 49.19
C ILE A 1203 -17.38 -40.17 50.41
N PHE A 1204 -17.70 -39.69 51.61
CA PHE A 1204 -17.18 -40.18 52.89
C PHE A 1204 -18.31 -40.47 53.88
N THR A 1205 -18.08 -41.42 54.79
CA THR A 1205 -18.89 -41.54 56.01
C THR A 1205 -18.67 -40.33 56.92
N VAL A 1206 -19.56 -40.12 57.91
CA VAL A 1206 -19.35 -39.10 58.96
C VAL A 1206 -18.08 -39.31 59.78
N SER A 1207 -17.53 -40.53 59.80
CA SER A 1207 -16.25 -40.86 60.44
C SER A 1207 -15.03 -40.63 59.54
N GLY A 1208 -15.22 -40.13 58.30
CA GLY A 1208 -14.13 -39.80 57.36
C GLY A 1208 -13.63 -40.97 56.50
N LYS A 1209 -14.31 -42.12 56.49
CA LYS A 1209 -13.96 -43.24 55.60
C LYS A 1209 -14.40 -42.91 54.17
N LEU A 1210 -13.48 -42.93 53.20
CA LEU A 1210 -13.79 -42.78 51.77
C LEU A 1210 -14.57 -44.00 51.26
N ILE A 1211 -15.64 -43.73 50.52
CA ILE A 1211 -16.61 -44.71 50.03
C ILE A 1211 -16.68 -44.75 48.51
N LYS A 1212 -16.62 -43.59 47.86
CA LYS A 1212 -16.72 -43.47 46.40
C LYS A 1212 -15.86 -42.32 45.91
N THR A 1213 -15.18 -42.49 44.78
CA THR A 1213 -14.63 -41.39 44.00
C THR A 1213 -15.30 -41.35 42.62
N ILE A 1214 -15.76 -40.17 42.21
CA ILE A 1214 -16.33 -39.91 40.89
C ILE A 1214 -15.44 -38.87 40.21
N GLU A 1215 -14.85 -39.24 39.07
CA GLU A 1215 -14.07 -38.33 38.24
C GLU A 1215 -14.88 -37.94 37.00
N PHE A 1216 -14.91 -36.66 36.68
CA PHE A 1216 -15.64 -36.09 35.56
C PHE A 1216 -14.82 -34.98 34.90
N VAL A 1217 -14.90 -34.85 33.58
CA VAL A 1217 -14.23 -33.78 32.83
C VAL A 1217 -15.26 -32.94 32.12
N GLU A 1218 -15.22 -31.64 32.34
CA GLU A 1218 -16.13 -30.66 31.74
C GLU A 1218 -15.35 -29.65 30.89
N SER A 1219 -15.82 -29.38 29.68
CA SER A 1219 -15.17 -28.46 28.74
C SER A 1219 -16.12 -27.44 28.10
N SER A 1220 -17.39 -27.43 28.47
CA SER A 1220 -18.38 -26.49 27.95
C SER A 1220 -18.15 -25.07 28.45
N ASN A 1221 -18.76 -24.12 27.74
CA ASN A 1221 -18.83 -22.71 28.13
C ASN A 1221 -19.92 -22.44 29.21
N SER A 1222 -20.41 -23.48 29.90
CA SER A 1222 -21.40 -23.31 30.94
C SER A 1222 -20.78 -22.82 32.24
N LEU A 1223 -21.54 -22.03 32.99
CA LEU A 1223 -21.22 -21.62 34.36
C LEU A 1223 -21.71 -22.63 35.40
N ARG A 1224 -22.57 -23.57 34.97
CA ARG A 1224 -23.15 -24.62 35.80
C ARG A 1224 -22.73 -25.98 35.25
N VAL A 1225 -22.34 -26.87 36.16
CA VAL A 1225 -21.95 -28.25 35.84
C VAL A 1225 -22.94 -29.20 36.50
N GLY A 1226 -23.30 -30.25 35.76
CA GLY A 1226 -24.24 -31.30 36.16
C GLY A 1226 -25.39 -31.47 35.15
N PRO A 1227 -26.21 -32.54 35.27
CA PRO A 1227 -26.15 -33.56 36.30
C PRO A 1227 -24.92 -34.47 36.17
N ILE A 1228 -24.17 -34.66 37.28
CA ILE A 1228 -23.19 -35.75 37.39
C ILE A 1228 -23.87 -36.88 38.19
N PRO A 1229 -24.35 -37.95 37.53
CA PRO A 1229 -25.18 -38.96 38.19
C PRO A 1229 -24.37 -39.88 39.10
N TRP A 1230 -25.01 -40.30 40.19
CA TRP A 1230 -24.51 -41.34 41.09
C TRP A 1230 -25.65 -42.24 41.56
N ASN A 1231 -25.42 -43.55 41.54
CA ASN A 1231 -26.40 -44.60 41.85
C ASN A 1231 -26.40 -45.03 43.33
N GLY A 1232 -25.78 -44.26 44.23
CA GLY A 1232 -25.75 -44.56 45.66
C GLY A 1232 -24.90 -45.77 46.08
N LYS A 1233 -24.06 -46.30 45.18
CA LYS A 1233 -23.17 -47.44 45.44
C LYS A 1233 -21.72 -47.01 45.66
N ASP A 1234 -20.94 -47.83 46.36
CA ASP A 1234 -19.51 -47.60 46.55
C ASP A 1234 -18.65 -47.93 45.29
N ASP A 1235 -17.32 -47.94 45.42
CA ASP A 1235 -16.41 -48.31 44.34
C ASP A 1235 -16.44 -49.82 43.96
N PHE A 1236 -17.00 -50.68 44.80
CA PHE A 1236 -17.14 -52.12 44.56
C PHE A 1236 -18.55 -52.52 44.08
N GLY A 1237 -19.48 -51.57 44.05
CA GLY A 1237 -20.85 -51.77 43.58
C GLY A 1237 -21.85 -52.16 44.68
N ASP A 1238 -21.45 -52.07 45.95
CA ASP A 1238 -22.28 -52.37 47.11
C ASP A 1238 -23.22 -51.20 47.44
N VAL A 1239 -24.41 -51.52 47.92
CA VAL A 1239 -25.41 -50.52 48.35
C VAL A 1239 -25.01 -49.95 49.70
N LEU A 1240 -25.00 -48.62 49.79
CA LEU A 1240 -24.68 -47.93 51.03
C LEU A 1240 -25.82 -47.98 52.04
N ALA A 1241 -25.45 -48.05 53.32
CA ALA A 1241 -26.41 -47.99 54.41
C ALA A 1241 -27.11 -46.62 54.44
N LYS A 1242 -28.39 -46.63 54.84
CA LYS A 1242 -29.19 -45.43 55.08
C LYS A 1242 -28.51 -44.54 56.12
N GLY A 1243 -28.37 -43.25 55.84
CA GLY A 1243 -27.67 -42.34 56.73
C GLY A 1243 -27.11 -41.10 56.04
N VAL A 1244 -26.40 -40.29 56.82
CA VAL A 1244 -25.74 -39.05 56.36
C VAL A 1244 -24.31 -39.37 55.93
N TYR A 1245 -23.91 -38.84 54.78
CA TYR A 1245 -22.55 -38.88 54.24
C TYR A 1245 -22.08 -37.46 53.92
N LEU A 1246 -20.78 -37.28 53.85
CA LEU A 1246 -20.15 -36.04 53.38
C LEU A 1246 -19.61 -36.29 51.99
N TYR A 1247 -19.71 -35.31 51.08
CA TYR A 1247 -18.97 -35.36 49.84
C TYR A 1247 -18.10 -34.13 49.68
N LYS A 1248 -16.91 -34.32 49.12
CA LYS A 1248 -15.94 -33.28 48.78
C LYS A 1248 -15.88 -33.16 47.27
N LEU A 1249 -16.35 -32.04 46.75
CA LEU A 1249 -16.14 -31.62 45.37
C LEU A 1249 -14.79 -30.92 45.27
N ARG A 1250 -13.96 -31.34 44.32
CA ARG A 1250 -12.72 -30.68 43.94
C ARG A 1250 -12.73 -30.42 42.44
N VAL A 1251 -12.48 -29.18 42.05
CA VAL A 1251 -12.38 -28.77 40.65
C VAL A 1251 -10.98 -28.25 40.38
N LYS A 1252 -10.35 -28.73 39.31
CA LYS A 1252 -9.04 -28.28 38.83
C LYS A 1252 -9.13 -27.89 37.35
N THR A 1253 -8.75 -26.67 37.02
CA THR A 1253 -8.69 -26.17 35.64
C THR A 1253 -7.32 -26.43 35.00
N THR A 1254 -7.23 -26.37 33.67
CA THR A 1254 -5.96 -26.57 32.93
C THR A 1254 -4.91 -25.48 33.17
N ASP A 1255 -5.31 -24.30 33.65
CA ASP A 1255 -4.41 -23.24 34.14
C ASP A 1255 -3.97 -23.47 35.61
N ASN A 1256 -4.15 -24.69 36.13
CA ASN A 1256 -3.77 -25.14 37.47
C ASN A 1256 -4.47 -24.43 38.65
N LYS A 1257 -5.57 -23.70 38.42
CA LYS A 1257 -6.41 -23.20 39.53
C LYS A 1257 -7.24 -24.34 40.13
N THR A 1258 -7.42 -24.32 41.45
CA THR A 1258 -8.17 -25.35 42.18
C THR A 1258 -9.13 -24.74 43.18
N ALA A 1259 -10.31 -25.35 43.33
CA ALA A 1259 -11.29 -25.00 44.35
C ALA A 1259 -11.94 -26.27 44.89
N GLU A 1260 -12.31 -26.25 46.17
CA GLU A 1260 -12.88 -27.39 46.87
C GLU A 1260 -14.08 -26.96 47.74
N LYS A 1261 -15.09 -27.81 47.83
CA LYS A 1261 -16.26 -27.59 48.69
C LYS A 1261 -16.74 -28.92 49.28
N ILE A 1262 -17.18 -28.90 50.53
CA ILE A 1262 -17.68 -30.08 51.24
C ILE A 1262 -19.15 -29.85 51.56
N GLU A 1263 -19.99 -30.82 51.22
CA GLU A 1263 -21.44 -30.78 51.42
C GLU A 1263 -21.95 -32.11 51.98
N LYS A 1264 -23.22 -32.13 52.41
CA LYS A 1264 -23.85 -33.31 53.02
C LYS A 1264 -24.85 -33.95 52.06
N LEU A 1265 -24.84 -35.28 51.99
CA LEU A 1265 -25.87 -36.06 51.31
C LEU A 1265 -26.50 -37.10 52.24
N VAL A 1266 -27.76 -37.44 52.01
CA VAL A 1266 -28.56 -38.33 52.85
C VAL A 1266 -29.17 -39.45 52.01
N ILE A 1267 -28.94 -40.69 52.43
CA ILE A 1267 -29.50 -41.90 51.82
C ILE A 1267 -30.63 -42.42 52.72
N LEU A 1268 -31.83 -42.67 52.15
CA LEU A 1268 -33.05 -43.04 52.89
C LEU A 1268 -33.41 -44.51 52.91
#